data_AF-A8BQB4-F1
#
_entry.id   AF-A8BQB4-F1
#
_cell.length_a   1.000
_cell.length_b   1.000
_cell.length_c   1.000
_cell.angle_alpha   90.00
_cell.angle_beta   90.00
_cell.angle_gamma   90.00
#
_symmetry.space_group_name_H-M   'P 1'
#
loop_
_entity.id
_entity.type
_entity.pdbx_description
1 polymer ?
#
loop_
_entity_poly.entity_id
_entity_poly.type
_entity_poly.pdbx_seq_one_letter_code
_entity_poly.pdbx_strand_id
1 'polypeptide(L)'
;MGHSKQIRTLLLNEMEKLEKTLFRLEQGFELQFRLGPTLQGKAVTVYTNYPFPGETFNREKFHSLQWENPTEREDDSDKYCKLNLQQAGSFQYYFLQGNEKSGGGYIVVDPILRVGADNHVLPLDCVTLQTFLTKCLGPFDEWESRLRVAKESGYNMIHFTPLQTLGLSRSSYSLADQLELNPDFSRPNKKYTWHDVGQLVEKLKKEWDILCITDVVYNHTAANSKWIHEHPESAYNLVNSPHLKPAWVLDRALWHLSCDVAEGKYREKGVPALIENDHQMNCIRKIIWEDIYPKIHLWEFFQVDVHKAVEQFRGLLTQENRKIISQPDPKQHLKIIQDPEYRRLGCTVDMNIALATFIPHDNGPAAIDECCNWFRKRIEELNAEKHQLVNYHQEQAVNCLLGNVFYERLAGHGPKLGPVTRKHPLVTRYFTFPFEEMTPSTEESMIHLPNKACFLMAHNGWVMGDDPLRNFAEPGSDVYLRRELICWGDSVKLRYGNKPEDCPYLWAHMKKYTEITATHFQGVRLDNCHSTPIHVAEYMLDAARKLQPNLYVVAELFTGSEDLDNIFVTRLGISSLIREAMSAADSHEEGRLVYRYGGEPVGSFVQPCLRPLMPAIAHALFMDITHDNECPIVHRSAYDALPSSTIVSMASCASGSTKGYDELVPHQISVVSEERFYTKWNPEALPSNTGEVNFQSGIIAARRAINKLHQELGAKGFIQVYVDQVDQDIVAVTRHSPSIHQSVVSVSRTAFRNPKTSFYSKEVPHMYIPGKIEEVVLEARTIERHTIPYKKDENSINGMPDITVEIREHIQLNESKIVKHAGIVTKGPNEFVQEIEFENLTPGSVIIFRVSLDPHAQVAVGILRNHLTQFSPHFKSGSLAVDNADPILKIPFASIASKLTLAELNQVLYRCESEEQEDGGGCYNIPNWSSLKYAGLQGLMSILAEIRPRNDLGHPFCDNLRSGDWMIDYVSSRLISRSGTIAEVGKWLQAMFLYLKQIPRYLIPCYFDAILIGAYTTLLDIAWKQMSSFVQNGSTFVKHLSLGSVQMCGVGKFPSLPLLSPSLTDLPYRVNEITKEKEQCCGSLAAGLPHFSAGIFRCWGRDTFIALRGLLLVTGRYLEARNIILAFAGTLRHGLIPNLLGEGTHARYNCRDAVWWWLQCIQDYCKIVPNGLDILRCPVSRMYPTDDSVPLSAGTVDQPLFEVIQEAMQRHVQGIQFRERNAGPQIDRNMKDEGFNITAGVDEETGFVYGGNRFNCGTWMDKMGESDRARNRGIPATPRDGSAVEIVGLSKSAVRWLLELSRKNIFPYHEVRVKRHGKFVTVSYDEWNRKIQDNFEKLFHVSEDPSDFNEKHPELVHKRGIYKDSYGASSPWCDYQLRPNFTIAMVVAPELFTPEKAWKALEIAEKKLLGPLGMKTLDPDDMVYCGIYDNALDNDNYNLAKGFNYHQGPEWLWPTGYFLRAKLYFSKLMGPETNAKTMFLVKNVLSRHYVHLERSPWKGLPELTNENGQYCPFSCETQAWSIATVLETLYDL
;
A
#
# COMPACT_ATOMS: atom_id res chain seq x y z
N MET A 1 29.68 1.57 6.22
CA MET A 1 29.44 1.20 4.80
C MET A 1 28.86 2.42 4.11
N GLY A 2 29.30 2.77 2.90
CA GLY A 2 28.61 3.78 2.09
C GLY A 2 27.26 3.20 1.66
N HIS A 3 26.28 3.19 2.56
CA HIS A 3 24.94 2.74 2.24
C HIS A 3 24.42 3.69 1.19
N SER A 4 24.20 3.16 -0.01
CA SER A 4 23.48 3.84 -1.07
C SER A 4 22.22 4.48 -0.48
N LYS A 5 22.00 5.76 -0.79
CA LYS A 5 20.92 6.55 -0.21
C LYS A 5 19.60 5.78 -0.35
N GLN A 6 18.92 5.55 0.77
CA GLN A 6 17.62 4.88 0.78
C GLN A 6 16.54 5.89 0.39
N ILE A 7 15.82 5.61 -0.69
CA ILE A 7 14.77 6.47 -1.22
C ILE A 7 13.44 5.71 -1.16
N ARG A 8 12.42 6.34 -0.59
CA ARG A 8 11.05 5.81 -0.54
C ARG A 8 10.12 6.74 -1.29
N THR A 9 9.29 6.18 -2.16
CA THR A 9 8.37 6.96 -3.01
C THR A 9 6.93 6.78 -2.56
N LEU A 10 6.23 7.87 -2.28
CA LEU A 10 4.81 7.88 -1.97
C LEU A 10 4.03 8.56 -3.11
N LEU A 11 3.11 7.82 -3.73
CA LEU A 11 2.20 8.34 -4.74
C LEU A 11 1.02 9.05 -4.07
N LEU A 12 0.68 10.25 -4.53
CA LEU A 12 -0.42 11.06 -4.00
C LEU A 12 -1.66 10.89 -4.88
N ASN A 13 -2.77 10.38 -4.34
CA ASN A 13 -4.03 10.27 -5.05
C ASN A 13 -5.14 11.13 -4.44
N GLU A 14 -6.02 11.66 -5.28
CA GLU A 14 -7.21 12.39 -4.85
C GLU A 14 -8.05 11.58 -3.84
N MET A 15 -8.51 12.25 -2.77
CA MET A 15 -9.29 11.70 -1.65
C MET A 15 -8.61 10.61 -0.82
N GLU A 16 -7.29 10.42 -0.96
CA GLU A 16 -6.53 9.43 -0.20
C GLU A 16 -6.22 9.93 1.22
N LYS A 17 -6.83 9.27 2.22
CA LYS A 17 -6.65 9.57 3.65
C LYS A 17 -5.91 8.41 4.33
N LEU A 18 -4.61 8.60 4.58
CA LEU A 18 -3.70 7.56 5.10
C LEU A 18 -3.38 7.76 6.58
N GLU A 19 -4.33 8.30 7.36
CA GLU A 19 -4.15 8.54 8.81
C GLU A 19 -4.09 7.24 9.63
N LYS A 20 -4.68 6.15 9.11
CA LYS A 20 -4.66 4.81 9.73
C LYS A 20 -3.51 3.92 9.24
N THR A 21 -2.72 4.43 8.29
CA THR A 21 -1.62 3.68 7.68
C THR A 21 -0.30 4.10 8.31
N LEU A 22 0.40 3.16 8.93
CA LEU A 22 1.72 3.43 9.49
C LEU A 22 2.78 3.42 8.41
N PHE A 23 3.36 4.58 8.15
CA PHE A 23 4.60 4.72 7.38
C PHE A 23 5.77 5.02 8.31
N ARG A 24 6.71 4.08 8.37
CA ARG A 24 7.87 4.15 9.24
C ARG A 24 9.15 4.25 8.42
N LEU A 25 10.01 5.19 8.81
CA LEU A 25 11.23 5.56 8.11
C LEU A 25 12.36 5.75 9.12
N GLU A 26 13.59 5.57 8.64
CA GLU A 26 14.79 5.82 9.44
C GLU A 26 15.39 7.19 9.09
N GLN A 27 16.10 7.78 10.05
CA GLN A 27 16.94 8.94 9.78
C GLN A 27 18.01 8.59 8.73
N GLY A 28 18.25 9.52 7.80
CA GLY A 28 19.13 9.33 6.64
C GLY A 28 18.39 8.96 5.36
N PHE A 29 17.12 8.58 5.43
CA PHE A 29 16.31 8.25 4.25
C PHE A 29 15.85 9.53 3.52
N GLU A 30 15.60 9.39 2.22
CA GLU A 30 14.87 10.38 1.42
C GLU A 30 13.45 9.89 1.14
N LEU A 31 12.46 10.71 1.42
CA LEU A 31 11.08 10.50 1.03
C LEU A 31 10.75 11.36 -0.18
N GLN A 32 10.28 10.75 -1.27
CA GLN A 32 9.80 11.42 -2.48
C GLN A 32 8.28 11.31 -2.58
N PHE A 33 7.57 12.44 -2.60
CA PHE A 33 6.16 12.49 -2.97
C PHE A 33 6.03 12.64 -4.48
N ARG A 34 5.26 11.79 -5.13
CA ARG A 34 5.00 11.82 -6.59
C ARG A 34 3.52 11.96 -6.87
N LEU A 35 3.16 12.57 -7.99
CA LEU A 35 1.76 12.66 -8.38
C LEU A 35 1.24 11.30 -8.80
N GLY A 36 0.19 10.86 -8.12
CA GLY A 36 -0.65 9.78 -8.58
C GLY A 36 -1.50 10.21 -9.78
N PRO A 37 -2.15 9.24 -10.44
CA PRO A 37 -2.78 9.43 -11.74
C PRO A 37 -3.95 10.41 -11.72
N THR A 38 -4.68 10.45 -10.59
CA THR A 38 -5.83 11.35 -10.36
C THR A 38 -5.41 12.81 -10.19
N LEU A 39 -4.11 13.07 -9.97
CA LEU A 39 -3.55 14.39 -9.74
C LEU A 39 -2.69 14.91 -10.89
N GLN A 40 -2.32 14.08 -11.87
CA GLN A 40 -1.57 14.55 -13.03
C GLN A 40 -2.38 15.58 -13.84
N GLY A 41 -1.70 16.61 -14.32
CA GLY A 41 -2.24 17.85 -14.87
C GLY A 41 -2.59 18.88 -13.80
N LYS A 42 -2.95 18.49 -12.57
CA LYS A 42 -3.49 19.40 -11.55
C LYS A 42 -2.39 20.22 -10.87
N ALA A 43 -2.74 21.45 -10.50
CA ALA A 43 -1.91 22.27 -9.62
C ALA A 43 -1.98 21.70 -8.19
N VAL A 44 -0.96 20.96 -7.79
CA VAL A 44 -0.86 20.34 -6.47
C VAL A 44 0.25 20.99 -5.66
N THR A 45 -0.05 21.35 -4.42
CA THR A 45 0.94 21.83 -3.45
C THR A 45 0.96 20.90 -2.26
N VAL A 46 2.13 20.32 -1.97
CA VAL A 46 2.34 19.42 -0.83
C VAL A 46 2.81 20.25 0.36
N TYR A 47 2.15 20.07 1.49
CA TYR A 47 2.48 20.70 2.76
C TYR A 47 2.92 19.64 3.76
N THR A 48 3.91 19.97 4.58
CA THR A 48 4.35 19.13 5.70
C THR A 48 4.76 19.98 6.89
N ASN A 49 4.59 19.45 8.10
CA ASN A 49 5.15 20.05 9.31
C ASN A 49 6.54 19.48 9.67
N TYR A 50 7.16 18.70 8.77
CA TYR A 50 8.55 18.30 8.90
C TYR A 50 9.45 19.55 8.89
N PRO A 51 10.31 19.76 9.91
CA PRO A 51 11.09 20.98 10.03
C PRO A 51 12.20 21.03 8.98
N PHE A 52 12.42 22.21 8.39
CA PHE A 52 13.57 22.41 7.52
C PHE A 52 14.88 22.47 8.31
N PRO A 53 16.04 22.21 7.67
CA PRO A 53 17.33 22.23 8.35
C PRO A 53 17.55 23.53 9.15
N GLY A 54 17.77 23.40 10.45
CA GLY A 54 17.98 24.53 11.38
C GLY A 54 16.72 25.06 12.07
N GLU A 55 15.52 24.61 11.68
CA GLU A 55 14.28 24.96 12.38
C GLU A 55 13.93 23.96 13.50
N THR A 56 13.14 24.42 14.48
CA THR A 56 12.57 23.54 15.51
C THR A 56 11.17 23.09 15.09
N PHE A 57 10.84 21.84 15.42
CA PHE A 57 9.52 21.29 15.10
C PHE A 57 8.39 22.06 15.81
N ASN A 58 7.36 22.40 15.04
CA ASN A 58 6.09 22.90 15.53
C ASN A 58 4.96 22.20 14.75
N ARG A 59 4.12 21.45 15.46
CA ARG A 59 3.05 20.63 14.88
C ARG A 59 2.05 21.43 14.03
N GLU A 60 1.83 22.70 14.35
CA GLU A 60 0.89 23.59 13.65
C GLU A 60 1.52 24.33 12.46
N LYS A 61 2.86 24.34 12.37
CA LYS A 61 3.58 25.05 11.30
C LYS A 61 3.80 24.11 10.11
N PHE A 62 3.12 24.36 9.01
CA PHE A 62 3.30 23.63 7.76
C PHE A 62 4.08 24.44 6.73
N HIS A 63 4.90 23.76 5.95
CA HIS A 63 5.71 24.31 4.87
C HIS A 63 5.33 23.66 3.55
N SER A 64 5.28 24.46 2.48
CA SER A 64 5.10 23.93 1.12
C SER A 64 6.42 23.34 0.60
N LEU A 65 6.35 22.15 -0.01
CA LEU A 65 7.48 21.55 -0.71
C LEU A 65 7.53 22.01 -2.16
N GLN A 66 8.75 22.14 -2.69
CA GLN A 66 9.00 22.48 -4.09
C GLN A 66 9.03 21.22 -4.94
N TRP A 67 8.49 21.30 -6.16
CA TRP A 67 8.56 20.22 -7.15
C TRP A 67 9.89 20.25 -7.88
N GLU A 68 10.55 19.11 -7.98
CA GLU A 68 11.77 18.90 -8.77
C GLU A 68 11.43 18.08 -10.02
N ASN A 69 11.91 18.53 -11.18
CA ASN A 69 11.72 17.87 -12.47
C ASN A 69 13.04 17.20 -12.89
N PRO A 70 13.14 15.86 -12.86
CA PRO A 70 14.41 15.16 -13.15
C PRO A 70 14.93 15.37 -14.58
N THR A 71 14.01 15.60 -15.51
CA THR A 71 14.29 15.78 -16.94
C THR A 71 14.44 17.26 -17.32
N GLU A 72 14.40 18.18 -16.35
CA GLU A 72 14.34 19.64 -16.53
C GLU A 72 13.10 20.13 -17.33
N ARG A 73 12.17 19.23 -17.67
CA ARG A 73 10.89 19.52 -18.34
C ARG A 73 9.74 19.37 -17.36
N GLU A 74 8.67 20.16 -17.53
CA GLU A 74 7.44 20.00 -16.73
C GLU A 74 6.66 18.73 -17.12
N ASP A 75 7.16 17.59 -16.67
CA ASP A 75 6.51 16.29 -16.80
C ASP A 75 5.99 15.81 -15.44
N ASP A 76 4.68 15.59 -15.36
CA ASP A 76 4.01 15.17 -14.15
C ASP A 76 4.28 13.71 -13.78
N SER A 77 4.78 12.88 -14.70
CA SER A 77 5.03 11.45 -14.42
C SER A 77 6.22 11.22 -13.51
N ASP A 78 7.22 12.10 -13.57
CA ASP A 78 8.51 11.92 -12.89
C ASP A 78 8.79 12.98 -11.83
N LYS A 79 8.07 14.11 -11.85
CA LYS A 79 8.30 15.17 -10.86
C LYS A 79 8.00 14.68 -9.45
N TYR A 80 8.80 15.14 -8.50
CA TYR A 80 8.65 14.78 -7.10
C TYR A 80 8.94 15.96 -6.17
N CYS A 81 8.35 15.93 -4.98
CA CYS A 81 8.82 16.71 -3.83
C CYS A 81 9.67 15.81 -2.95
N LYS A 82 10.80 16.29 -2.41
CA LYS A 82 11.67 15.48 -1.54
C LYS A 82 11.72 15.99 -0.10
N LEU A 83 11.91 15.05 0.82
CA LEU A 83 12.28 15.29 2.22
C LEU A 83 13.49 14.44 2.58
N ASN A 84 14.54 15.10 3.10
CA ASN A 84 15.68 14.40 3.69
C ASN A 84 15.45 14.27 5.19
N LEU A 85 15.24 13.04 5.66
CA LEU A 85 14.86 12.78 7.03
C LEU A 85 16.12 12.74 7.92
N GLN A 86 16.15 13.58 8.95
CA GLN A 86 17.27 13.84 9.85
C GLN A 86 16.81 14.04 11.30
N GLN A 87 15.51 14.18 11.53
CA GLN A 87 14.92 14.35 12.86
C GLN A 87 13.88 13.26 13.09
N ALA A 88 13.92 12.64 14.26
CA ALA A 88 12.93 11.66 14.70
C ALA A 88 11.62 12.32 15.14
N GLY A 89 10.53 11.57 15.08
CA GLY A 89 9.22 12.01 15.54
C GLY A 89 8.09 11.62 14.60
N SER A 90 6.96 12.30 14.77
CA SER A 90 5.77 12.16 13.94
C SER A 90 5.57 13.45 13.14
N PHE A 91 5.47 13.31 11.82
CA PHE A 91 5.28 14.44 10.92
C PHE A 91 4.07 14.20 10.03
N GLN A 92 3.21 15.20 9.93
CA GLN A 92 2.04 15.19 9.08
C GLN A 92 2.38 15.78 7.72
N TYR A 93 1.77 15.23 6.68
CA TYR A 93 1.69 15.86 5.38
C TYR A 93 0.25 15.90 4.87
N TYR A 94 -0.04 16.89 4.05
CA TYR A 94 -1.26 16.94 3.26
C TYR A 94 -0.97 17.63 1.94
N PHE A 95 -1.88 17.52 0.98
CA PHE A 95 -1.75 18.24 -0.27
C PHE A 95 -3.06 18.90 -0.68
N LEU A 96 -2.92 20.08 -1.28
CA LEU A 96 -4.01 20.84 -1.84
C LEU A 96 -4.10 20.57 -3.34
N GLN A 97 -5.33 20.42 -3.82
CA GLN A 97 -5.67 20.52 -5.23
C GLN A 97 -6.24 21.91 -5.46
N GLY A 98 -5.44 22.80 -6.07
CA GLY A 98 -5.73 24.23 -6.02
C GLY A 98 -5.78 24.73 -4.58
N ASN A 99 -7.00 25.01 -4.08
CA ASN A 99 -7.22 25.51 -2.71
C ASN A 99 -7.90 24.51 -1.77
N GLU A 100 -8.28 23.32 -2.25
CA GLU A 100 -9.01 22.33 -1.44
C GLU A 100 -8.09 21.21 -0.96
N LYS A 101 -8.22 20.82 0.31
CA LYS A 101 -7.45 19.71 0.89
C LYS A 101 -7.93 18.39 0.30
N SER A 102 -7.08 17.76 -0.50
CA SER A 102 -7.44 16.56 -1.26
C SER A 102 -7.03 15.26 -0.58
N GLY A 103 -6.01 15.26 0.29
CA GLY A 103 -5.53 14.05 0.96
C GLY A 103 -4.35 14.33 1.89
N GLY A 104 -3.89 13.30 2.59
CA GLY A 104 -2.79 13.41 3.54
C GLY A 104 -2.61 12.19 4.45
N GLY A 105 -1.63 12.27 5.33
CA GLY A 105 -1.28 11.22 6.28
C GLY A 105 -0.11 11.62 7.18
N TYR A 106 0.51 10.63 7.80
CA TYR A 106 1.64 10.81 8.72
C TYR A 106 2.83 9.97 8.29
N ILE A 107 4.03 10.43 8.66
CA ILE A 107 5.28 9.68 8.59
C ILE A 107 5.92 9.66 9.98
N VAL A 108 6.33 8.48 10.43
CA VAL A 108 7.07 8.29 11.68
C VAL A 108 8.53 8.05 11.35
N VAL A 109 9.41 8.85 11.95
CA VAL A 109 10.87 8.72 11.80
C VAL A 109 11.45 8.22 13.12
N ASP A 110 12.17 7.10 13.06
CA ASP A 110 12.72 6.44 14.24
C ASP A 110 13.83 7.24 14.93
N PRO A 111 13.93 7.18 16.27
CA PRO A 111 15.03 7.77 17.01
C PRO A 111 16.33 6.99 16.82
N ILE A 112 17.46 7.70 16.78
CA ILE A 112 18.79 7.09 16.87
C ILE A 112 19.21 7.08 18.35
N LEU A 113 19.24 5.91 18.95
CA LEU A 113 19.74 5.70 20.30
C LEU A 113 21.28 5.65 20.30
N ARG A 114 21.91 6.30 21.28
CA ARG A 114 23.37 6.32 21.42
C ARG A 114 23.81 6.06 22.85
N VAL A 115 24.84 5.25 23.01
CA VAL A 115 25.28 4.74 24.31
C VAL A 115 26.82 4.62 24.33
N GLY A 116 27.39 4.52 25.54
CA GLY A 116 28.82 4.38 25.77
C GLY A 116 29.62 5.66 25.70
N ALA A 117 30.88 5.57 26.15
CA ALA A 117 31.81 6.70 26.18
C ALA A 117 32.18 7.22 24.78
N ASP A 118 32.17 6.34 23.78
CA ASP A 118 32.37 6.65 22.36
C ASP A 118 31.08 7.09 21.63
N ASN A 119 29.92 7.04 22.33
CA ASN A 119 28.62 7.48 21.84
C ASN A 119 28.18 6.74 20.54
N HIS A 120 28.48 5.44 20.48
CA HIS A 120 28.09 4.57 19.39
C HIS A 120 26.58 4.37 19.33
N VAL A 121 26.07 3.94 18.17
CA VAL A 121 24.63 3.75 17.93
C VAL A 121 24.19 2.40 18.53
N LEU A 122 23.09 2.41 19.27
CA LEU A 122 22.36 1.23 19.70
C LEU A 122 21.15 1.02 18.78
N PRO A 123 21.15 0.02 17.89
CA PRO A 123 19.98 -0.28 17.07
C PRO A 123 18.75 -0.61 17.93
N LEU A 124 17.55 -0.27 17.46
CA LEU A 124 16.30 -0.56 18.17
C LEU A 124 16.12 -2.07 18.40
N ASP A 125 16.45 -2.89 17.39
CA ASP A 125 16.39 -4.35 17.44
C ASP A 125 17.45 -4.99 18.37
N CYS A 126 18.36 -4.20 18.95
CA CYS A 126 19.33 -4.66 19.95
C CYS A 126 18.89 -4.33 21.38
N VAL A 127 17.78 -3.62 21.58
CA VAL A 127 17.33 -3.22 22.92
C VAL A 127 16.94 -4.46 23.72
N THR A 128 17.53 -4.58 24.90
CA THR A 128 17.25 -5.58 25.93
C THR A 128 16.93 -4.81 27.21
N LEU A 129 15.65 -4.76 27.56
CA LEU A 129 15.14 -3.89 28.62
C LEU A 129 14.80 -4.67 29.89
N GLN A 130 15.17 -4.14 31.07
CA GLN A 130 14.67 -4.66 32.35
C GLN A 130 13.87 -3.58 33.09
N THR A 131 12.64 -3.91 33.46
CA THR A 131 11.76 -3.06 34.28
C THR A 131 12.02 -3.25 35.76
N PHE A 132 12.13 -2.14 36.48
CA PHE A 132 12.22 -2.10 37.95
C PHE A 132 11.06 -1.29 38.53
N LEU A 133 10.36 -1.87 39.51
CA LEU A 133 9.52 -1.09 40.41
C LEU A 133 10.44 -0.19 41.25
N THR A 134 10.50 1.10 40.93
CA THR A 134 11.50 2.01 41.51
C THR A 134 11.41 2.07 43.04
N LYS A 135 10.21 1.97 43.63
CA LYS A 135 10.05 1.90 45.10
C LYS A 135 10.79 0.73 45.75
N CYS A 136 10.95 -0.39 45.03
CA CYS A 136 11.65 -1.58 45.50
C CYS A 136 13.18 -1.47 45.36
N LEU A 137 13.73 -0.36 44.84
CA LEU A 137 15.18 -0.11 44.85
C LEU A 137 15.68 0.43 46.20
N GLY A 138 14.79 0.90 47.07
CA GLY A 138 15.15 1.45 48.38
C GLY A 138 15.95 2.76 48.31
N PRO A 139 16.82 3.04 49.31
CA PRO A 139 17.63 4.27 49.34
C PRO A 139 18.55 4.42 48.13
N PHE A 140 18.66 5.65 47.59
CA PHE A 140 19.35 5.95 46.32
C PHE A 140 20.84 5.54 46.31
N ASP A 141 21.54 5.61 47.46
CA ASP A 141 22.93 5.17 47.59
C ASP A 141 23.14 3.66 47.33
N GLU A 142 22.08 2.87 47.41
CA GLU A 142 22.14 1.43 47.16
C GLU A 142 21.66 1.04 45.76
N TRP A 143 21.09 1.99 44.99
CA TRP A 143 20.55 1.72 43.65
C TRP A 143 21.59 1.11 42.73
N GLU A 144 22.80 1.64 42.72
CA GLU A 144 23.88 1.12 41.86
C GLU A 144 24.11 -0.38 42.09
N SER A 145 24.08 -0.85 43.34
CA SER A 145 24.28 -2.27 43.67
C SER A 145 23.13 -3.17 43.22
N ARG A 146 21.89 -2.65 43.18
CA ARG A 146 20.69 -3.37 42.73
C ARG A 146 20.55 -3.35 41.20
N LEU A 147 20.78 -2.19 40.58
CA LEU A 147 20.76 -2.02 39.13
C LEU A 147 21.92 -2.76 38.45
N ARG A 148 23.03 -3.01 39.17
CA ARG A 148 24.12 -3.84 38.67
C ARG A 148 23.67 -5.25 38.28
N VAL A 149 22.59 -5.78 38.88
CA VAL A 149 22.03 -7.08 38.45
C VAL A 149 21.62 -7.02 36.97
N ALA A 150 21.03 -5.92 36.50
CA ALA A 150 20.65 -5.74 35.09
C ALA A 150 21.88 -5.75 34.17
N LYS A 151 22.94 -5.01 34.55
CA LYS A 151 24.22 -4.97 33.83
C LYS A 151 24.83 -6.37 33.70
N GLU A 152 24.91 -7.09 34.81
CA GLU A 152 25.57 -8.40 34.85
C GLU A 152 24.73 -9.48 34.14
N SER A 153 23.40 -9.29 34.10
CA SER A 153 22.45 -10.06 33.29
C SER A 153 22.42 -9.65 31.81
N GLY A 154 23.25 -8.69 31.40
CA GLY A 154 23.43 -8.31 30.00
C GLY A 154 22.35 -7.39 29.42
N TYR A 155 21.48 -6.78 30.22
CA TYR A 155 20.53 -5.78 29.72
C TYR A 155 21.25 -4.47 29.37
N ASN A 156 20.84 -3.82 28.28
CA ASN A 156 21.38 -2.52 27.81
C ASN A 156 20.36 -1.37 27.93
N MET A 157 19.18 -1.64 28.49
CA MET A 157 18.19 -0.62 28.82
C MET A 157 17.51 -0.93 30.16
N ILE A 158 17.29 0.10 30.98
CA ILE A 158 16.53 0.00 32.22
C ILE A 158 15.27 0.85 32.09
N HIS A 159 14.15 0.27 32.46
CA HIS A 159 12.87 0.96 32.59
C HIS A 159 12.54 1.15 34.07
N PHE A 160 12.48 2.41 34.50
CA PHE A 160 12.02 2.78 35.83
C PHE A 160 10.52 3.06 35.80
N THR A 161 9.74 2.35 36.62
CA THR A 161 8.39 2.84 36.96
C THR A 161 8.50 4.23 37.61
N PRO A 162 7.40 4.97 37.78
CA PRO A 162 7.46 6.35 38.26
C PRO A 162 8.34 6.53 39.50
N LEU A 163 9.22 7.54 39.47
CA LEU A 163 10.17 7.88 40.55
C LEU A 163 9.60 8.98 41.48
N GLN A 164 8.39 9.44 41.19
CA GLN A 164 7.74 10.56 41.84
C GLN A 164 7.19 10.19 43.22
N THR A 165 6.78 11.18 44.00
CA THR A 165 6.20 10.97 45.33
C THR A 165 4.91 10.16 45.23
N LEU A 166 4.82 9.06 45.98
CA LEU A 166 3.69 8.14 45.95
C LEU A 166 2.53 8.61 46.84
N GLY A 167 1.32 8.20 46.46
CA GLY A 167 0.09 8.38 47.23
C GLY A 167 -0.02 7.46 48.44
N LEU A 168 -1.13 7.59 49.16
CA LEU A 168 -1.39 6.81 50.39
C LEU A 168 -1.49 5.30 50.15
N SER A 169 -1.91 4.87 48.97
CA SER A 169 -1.95 3.44 48.60
C SER A 169 -0.56 2.84 48.41
N ARG A 170 0.46 3.71 48.24
CA ARG A 170 1.82 3.34 47.84
C ARG A 170 1.89 2.55 46.54
N SER A 171 0.86 2.67 45.69
CA SER A 171 0.91 2.20 44.30
C SER A 171 1.98 2.95 43.52
N SER A 172 2.80 2.22 42.75
CA SER A 172 3.83 2.80 41.88
C SER A 172 3.28 3.81 40.85
N TYR A 173 1.98 3.77 40.54
CA TYR A 173 1.34 4.66 39.56
C TYR A 173 0.43 5.73 40.18
N SER A 174 0.11 5.62 41.48
CA SER A 174 -0.68 6.64 42.17
C SER A 174 0.23 7.73 42.73
N LEU A 175 0.48 8.78 41.93
CA LEU A 175 1.46 9.82 42.25
C LEU A 175 0.83 10.99 43.01
N ALA A 176 1.32 11.28 44.22
CA ALA A 176 0.90 12.41 45.06
C ALA A 176 1.48 13.75 44.59
N ASP A 177 2.70 13.73 44.05
CA ASP A 177 3.32 14.90 43.43
C ASP A 177 4.25 14.45 42.30
N GLN A 178 3.88 14.79 41.06
CA GLN A 178 4.62 14.44 39.85
C GLN A 178 5.96 15.19 39.70
N LEU A 179 6.13 16.32 40.39
CA LEU A 179 7.31 17.19 40.26
C LEU A 179 8.38 16.84 41.30
N GLU A 180 8.00 16.28 42.45
CA GLU A 180 8.94 15.89 43.52
C GLU A 180 9.38 14.42 43.40
N LEU A 181 10.71 14.21 43.46
CA LEU A 181 11.32 12.88 43.57
C LEU A 181 10.89 12.21 44.88
N ASN A 182 10.55 10.92 44.86
CA ASN A 182 10.07 10.21 46.03
C ASN A 182 11.02 10.37 47.24
N PRO A 183 10.54 10.93 48.37
CA PRO A 183 11.36 11.14 49.56
C PRO A 183 11.93 9.84 50.15
N ASP A 184 11.31 8.68 49.89
CA ASP A 184 11.78 7.37 50.36
C ASP A 184 13.16 6.97 49.79
N PHE A 185 13.59 7.60 48.68
CA PHE A 185 14.94 7.40 48.14
C PHE A 185 16.02 8.13 48.95
N SER A 186 15.61 9.08 49.78
CA SER A 186 16.50 9.81 50.69
C SER A 186 16.67 9.10 52.02
N ARG A 187 17.83 9.28 52.63
CA ARG A 187 18.05 8.88 54.03
C ARG A 187 17.83 10.07 54.95
N PRO A 188 17.55 9.87 56.26
CA PRO A 188 17.41 10.97 57.21
C PRO A 188 18.58 11.97 57.22
N ASN A 189 19.77 11.53 56.83
CA ASN A 189 21.00 12.32 56.78
C ASN A 189 21.38 12.84 55.38
N LYS A 190 20.67 12.45 54.31
CA LYS A 190 21.01 12.83 52.93
C LYS A 190 19.77 12.85 52.04
N LYS A 191 19.41 14.05 51.57
CA LYS A 191 18.35 14.25 50.56
C LYS A 191 18.92 14.10 49.15
N TYR A 192 18.26 13.31 48.31
CA TYR A 192 18.57 13.19 46.88
C TYR A 192 17.57 13.99 46.04
N THR A 193 18.00 14.37 44.85
CA THR A 193 17.27 15.22 43.91
C THR A 193 17.26 14.61 42.51
N TRP A 194 16.46 15.18 41.61
CA TRP A 194 16.50 14.82 40.18
C TRP A 194 17.89 14.97 39.54
N HIS A 195 18.72 15.89 40.05
CA HIS A 195 20.10 16.02 39.58
C HIS A 195 20.93 14.77 39.88
N ASP A 196 20.78 14.18 41.07
CA ASP A 196 21.47 12.94 41.46
C ASP A 196 21.02 11.77 40.58
N VAL A 197 19.72 11.67 40.29
CA VAL A 197 19.17 10.67 39.35
C VAL A 197 19.76 10.86 37.96
N GLY A 198 19.82 12.11 37.46
CA GLY A 198 20.42 12.43 36.17
C GLY A 198 21.91 12.06 36.09
N GLN A 199 22.67 12.28 37.16
CA GLN A 199 24.07 11.85 37.24
C GLN A 199 24.21 10.32 37.18
N LEU A 200 23.33 9.58 37.87
CA LEU A 200 23.31 8.12 37.79
C LEU A 200 22.96 7.65 36.38
N VAL A 201 21.89 8.17 35.76
CA VAL A 201 21.51 7.80 34.39
C VAL A 201 22.64 8.05 33.40
N GLU A 202 23.30 9.19 33.50
CA GLU A 202 24.43 9.53 32.63
C GLU A 202 25.65 8.61 32.88
N LYS A 203 25.89 8.22 34.13
CA LYS A 203 26.90 7.21 34.50
C LYS A 203 26.56 5.85 33.88
N LEU A 204 25.32 5.38 34.01
CA LEU A 204 24.86 4.10 33.41
C LEU A 204 25.06 4.10 31.89
N LYS A 205 24.71 5.21 31.23
CA LYS A 205 24.87 5.39 29.79
C LYS A 205 26.33 5.34 29.34
N LYS A 206 27.23 6.04 30.04
CA LYS A 206 28.63 6.20 29.63
C LYS A 206 29.54 5.05 30.06
N GLU A 207 29.32 4.50 31.25
CA GLU A 207 30.22 3.51 31.85
C GLU A 207 29.71 2.08 31.73
N TRP A 208 28.40 1.87 31.66
CA TRP A 208 27.78 0.53 31.67
C TRP A 208 27.11 0.17 30.35
N ASP A 209 27.15 1.08 29.38
CA ASP A 209 26.43 0.99 28.12
C ASP A 209 24.92 0.76 28.29
N ILE A 210 24.30 1.37 29.31
CA ILE A 210 22.88 1.20 29.63
C ILE A 210 22.11 2.51 29.47
N LEU A 211 21.09 2.50 28.63
CA LEU A 211 20.11 3.60 28.53
C LEU A 211 19.02 3.47 29.57
N CYS A 212 18.43 4.60 29.96
CA CYS A 212 17.34 4.62 30.92
C CYS A 212 16.09 5.27 30.32
N ILE A 213 14.94 4.63 30.52
CA ILE A 213 13.61 5.17 30.24
C ILE A 213 12.76 5.13 31.51
N THR A 214 11.68 5.90 31.54
CA THR A 214 10.75 5.89 32.67
C THR A 214 9.30 6.07 32.25
N ASP A 215 8.38 5.58 33.06
CA ASP A 215 6.95 5.84 32.88
C ASP A 215 6.59 7.31 33.01
N VAL A 216 5.62 7.72 32.19
CA VAL A 216 4.87 8.95 32.37
C VAL A 216 3.39 8.65 32.56
N VAL A 217 2.83 9.19 33.64
CA VAL A 217 1.41 9.00 34.00
C VAL A 217 0.63 10.28 33.74
N TYR A 218 -0.13 10.32 32.65
CA TYR A 218 -0.97 11.48 32.29
C TYR A 218 -2.44 11.31 32.67
N ASN A 219 -2.90 10.08 32.93
CA ASN A 219 -4.34 9.83 33.09
C ASN A 219 -4.88 10.22 34.47
N HIS A 220 -4.05 10.16 35.51
CA HIS A 220 -4.48 10.25 36.90
C HIS A 220 -3.40 10.77 37.86
N THR A 221 -3.81 11.12 39.08
CA THR A 221 -2.95 11.44 40.24
C THR A 221 -3.53 10.80 41.49
N ALA A 222 -2.76 10.70 42.58
CA ALA A 222 -3.27 10.16 43.84
C ALA A 222 -4.42 11.01 44.40
N ALA A 223 -5.42 10.36 45.00
CA ALA A 223 -6.55 11.06 45.61
C ALA A 223 -6.16 11.98 46.78
N ASN A 224 -4.97 11.80 47.36
CA ASN A 224 -4.44 12.61 48.45
C ASN A 224 -3.41 13.67 47.99
N SER A 225 -3.27 13.92 46.68
CA SER A 225 -2.36 14.95 46.16
C SER A 225 -2.71 16.32 46.73
N LYS A 226 -1.73 17.05 47.26
CA LYS A 226 -2.00 18.37 47.84
C LYS A 226 -2.46 19.37 46.77
N TRP A 227 -1.82 19.33 45.60
CA TRP A 227 -2.12 20.23 44.49
C TRP A 227 -3.50 20.01 43.89
N ILE A 228 -4.06 18.78 43.95
CA ILE A 228 -5.43 18.54 43.45
C ILE A 228 -6.47 19.18 44.36
N HIS A 229 -6.18 19.31 45.66
CA HIS A 229 -7.03 20.03 46.60
C HIS A 229 -6.94 21.55 46.40
N GLU A 230 -5.77 22.06 46.03
CA GLU A 230 -5.57 23.47 45.68
C GLU A 230 -6.21 23.82 44.32
N HIS A 231 -6.21 22.87 43.38
CA HIS A 231 -6.72 23.01 42.00
C HIS A 231 -7.75 21.91 41.64
N PRO A 232 -8.92 21.88 42.30
CA PRO A 232 -9.92 20.83 42.10
C PRO A 232 -10.49 20.80 40.67
N GLU A 233 -10.37 21.89 39.91
CA GLU A 233 -10.75 21.96 38.49
C GLU A 233 -9.94 21.04 37.56
N SER A 234 -8.79 20.56 38.04
CA SER A 234 -7.90 19.62 37.33
C SER A 234 -8.41 18.19 37.35
N ALA A 235 -9.42 17.88 38.17
CA ALA A 235 -10.10 16.59 38.19
C ALA A 235 -11.50 16.70 37.56
N TYR A 236 -12.04 15.57 37.10
CA TYR A 236 -13.48 15.46 36.84
C TYR A 236 -14.21 15.52 38.19
N ASN A 237 -15.01 16.55 38.43
CA ASN A 237 -15.74 16.76 39.68
C ASN A 237 -17.19 17.17 39.42
N LEU A 238 -18.04 17.21 40.45
CA LEU A 238 -19.48 17.45 40.25
C LEU A 238 -19.84 18.90 39.87
N VAL A 239 -18.88 19.82 39.83
CA VAL A 239 -19.07 21.21 39.37
C VAL A 239 -18.75 21.32 37.88
N ASN A 240 -17.57 20.85 37.46
CA ASN A 240 -17.15 20.93 36.06
C ASN A 240 -17.69 19.78 35.19
N SER A 241 -18.21 18.71 35.81
CA SER A 241 -18.72 17.50 35.17
C SER A 241 -20.06 17.09 35.80
N PRO A 242 -21.11 17.94 35.70
CA PRO A 242 -22.39 17.73 36.37
C PRO A 242 -23.10 16.43 35.94
N HIS A 243 -22.81 15.89 34.75
CA HIS A 243 -23.32 14.60 34.28
C HIS A 243 -22.94 13.42 35.17
N LEU A 244 -21.94 13.57 36.05
CA LEU A 244 -21.51 12.55 37.00
C LEU A 244 -22.34 12.55 38.31
N LYS A 245 -23.20 13.55 38.55
CA LYS A 245 -24.02 13.63 39.78
C LYS A 245 -24.87 12.36 40.03
N PRO A 246 -25.59 11.79 39.05
CA PRO A 246 -26.36 10.56 39.25
C PRO A 246 -25.46 9.37 39.64
N ALA A 247 -24.27 9.26 39.02
CA ALA A 247 -23.30 8.21 39.32
C ALA A 247 -22.73 8.35 40.74
N TRP A 248 -22.49 9.58 41.19
CA TRP A 248 -22.03 9.84 42.56
C TRP A 248 -23.09 9.48 43.61
N VAL A 249 -24.37 9.79 43.35
CA VAL A 249 -25.48 9.39 44.24
C VAL A 249 -25.53 7.87 44.39
N LEU A 250 -25.37 7.13 43.28
CA LEU A 250 -25.26 5.68 43.31
C LEU A 250 -24.04 5.21 44.11
N ASP A 251 -22.86 5.79 43.87
CA ASP A 251 -21.62 5.40 44.56
C ASP A 251 -21.72 5.59 46.09
N ARG A 252 -22.28 6.71 46.56
CA ARG A 252 -22.53 6.94 47.99
C ARG A 252 -23.55 5.95 48.56
N ALA A 253 -24.63 5.67 47.85
CA ALA A 253 -25.60 4.68 48.32
C ALA A 253 -24.99 3.29 48.48
N LEU A 254 -24.09 2.88 47.58
CA LEU A 254 -23.36 1.61 47.66
C LEU A 254 -22.32 1.59 48.79
N TRP A 255 -21.71 2.73 49.13
CA TRP A 255 -20.86 2.85 50.31
C TRP A 255 -21.65 2.59 51.59
N HIS A 256 -22.80 3.25 51.77
CA HIS A 256 -23.66 3.03 52.93
C HIS A 256 -24.15 1.58 52.99
N LEU A 257 -24.50 0.97 51.85
CA LEU A 257 -24.81 -0.46 51.77
C LEU A 257 -23.63 -1.33 52.26
N SER A 258 -22.40 -1.00 51.84
CA SER A 258 -21.20 -1.72 52.27
C SER A 258 -20.98 -1.64 53.78
N CYS A 259 -21.19 -0.45 54.37
CA CYS A 259 -21.12 -0.25 55.82
C CYS A 259 -22.19 -1.07 56.55
N ASP A 260 -23.44 -1.04 56.07
CA ASP A 260 -24.55 -1.78 56.67
C ASP A 260 -24.34 -3.31 56.60
N VAL A 261 -23.79 -3.81 55.48
CA VAL A 261 -23.42 -5.24 55.33
C VAL A 261 -22.29 -5.61 56.29
N ALA A 262 -21.25 -4.76 56.41
CA ALA A 262 -20.16 -4.97 57.35
C ALA A 262 -20.64 -4.98 58.83
N GLU A 263 -21.62 -4.15 59.17
CA GLU A 263 -22.26 -4.08 60.48
C GLU A 263 -23.29 -5.22 60.71
N GLY A 264 -23.55 -6.04 59.69
CA GLY A 264 -24.45 -7.20 59.78
C GLY A 264 -25.93 -6.90 59.67
N LYS A 265 -26.34 -5.67 59.30
CA LYS A 265 -27.75 -5.26 59.21
C LYS A 265 -28.55 -6.04 58.16
N TYR A 266 -27.91 -6.54 57.12
CA TYR A 266 -28.54 -7.33 56.05
C TYR A 266 -28.45 -8.86 56.27
N ARG A 267 -27.94 -9.31 57.42
CA ARG A 267 -27.79 -10.73 57.72
C ARG A 267 -29.11 -11.50 57.63
N GLU A 268 -30.19 -10.90 58.12
CA GLU A 268 -31.54 -11.50 58.07
C GLU A 268 -32.14 -11.52 56.65
N LYS A 269 -31.67 -10.63 55.76
CA LYS A 269 -32.00 -10.64 54.32
C LYS A 269 -31.10 -11.57 53.49
N GLY A 270 -30.28 -12.40 54.15
CA GLY A 270 -29.43 -13.39 53.50
C GLY A 270 -28.06 -12.88 53.05
N VAL A 271 -27.63 -11.68 53.46
CA VAL A 271 -26.30 -11.13 53.15
C VAL A 271 -25.52 -10.85 54.43
N PRO A 272 -24.76 -11.84 54.94
CA PRO A 272 -23.80 -11.60 56.03
C PRO A 272 -22.56 -10.84 55.52
N ALA A 273 -21.70 -10.40 56.44
CA ALA A 273 -20.44 -9.76 56.07
C ALA A 273 -19.52 -10.66 55.23
N LEU A 274 -19.55 -11.99 55.42
CA LEU A 274 -18.76 -12.94 54.65
C LEU A 274 -19.57 -13.49 53.46
N ILE A 275 -19.13 -13.21 52.23
CA ILE A 275 -19.77 -13.69 51.00
C ILE A 275 -19.04 -14.96 50.52
N GLU A 276 -19.77 -16.06 50.39
CA GLU A 276 -19.27 -17.42 50.18
C GLU A 276 -19.97 -18.17 49.02
N ASN A 277 -21.12 -17.70 48.53
CA ASN A 277 -21.90 -18.43 47.51
C ASN A 277 -22.79 -17.54 46.63
N ASP A 278 -23.27 -18.12 45.52
CA ASP A 278 -24.14 -17.46 44.55
C ASP A 278 -25.52 -17.08 45.11
N HIS A 279 -26.01 -17.74 46.16
CA HIS A 279 -27.27 -17.35 46.80
C HIS A 279 -27.16 -15.97 47.43
N GLN A 280 -26.06 -15.70 48.13
CA GLN A 280 -25.79 -14.38 48.72
C GLN A 280 -25.62 -13.32 47.62
N MET A 281 -25.02 -13.66 46.47
CA MET A 281 -24.94 -12.77 45.30
C MET A 281 -26.33 -12.36 44.79
N ASN A 282 -27.26 -13.31 44.70
CA ASN A 282 -28.64 -13.02 44.33
C ASN A 282 -29.39 -12.19 45.40
N CYS A 283 -29.07 -12.39 46.69
CA CYS A 283 -29.60 -11.55 47.76
C CYS A 283 -29.07 -10.11 47.66
N ILE A 284 -27.79 -9.91 47.34
CA ILE A 284 -27.21 -8.59 47.05
C ILE A 284 -27.94 -7.92 45.89
N ARG A 285 -28.14 -8.66 44.78
CA ARG A 285 -28.93 -8.19 43.62
C ARG A 285 -30.30 -7.66 44.06
N LYS A 286 -31.01 -8.46 44.86
CA LYS A 286 -32.35 -8.14 45.35
C LYS A 286 -32.35 -6.90 46.24
N ILE A 287 -31.40 -6.79 47.17
CA ILE A 287 -31.25 -5.61 48.05
C ILE A 287 -31.02 -4.34 47.23
N ILE A 288 -30.15 -4.37 46.22
CA ILE A 288 -29.90 -3.18 45.38
C ILE A 288 -31.19 -2.77 44.65
N TRP A 289 -31.93 -3.72 44.08
CA TRP A 289 -33.17 -3.45 43.36
C TRP A 289 -34.33 -2.99 44.24
N GLU A 290 -34.54 -3.61 45.40
CA GLU A 290 -35.71 -3.35 46.25
C GLU A 290 -35.45 -2.29 47.32
N ASP A 291 -34.24 -2.20 47.86
CA ASP A 291 -33.93 -1.34 49.00
C ASP A 291 -33.13 -0.07 48.64
N ILE A 292 -32.38 -0.08 47.54
CA ILE A 292 -31.48 1.03 47.17
C ILE A 292 -32.07 1.88 46.04
N TYR A 293 -32.32 1.31 44.85
CA TYR A 293 -32.81 2.09 43.71
C TYR A 293 -34.09 2.89 43.97
N PRO A 294 -35.10 2.35 44.68
CA PRO A 294 -36.32 3.10 44.97
C PRO A 294 -36.09 4.30 45.90
N LYS A 295 -34.99 4.36 46.65
CA LYS A 295 -34.69 5.48 47.57
C LYS A 295 -33.93 6.62 46.92
N ILE A 296 -33.11 6.33 45.91
CA ILE A 296 -32.23 7.32 45.29
C ILE A 296 -32.81 7.97 44.03
N HIS A 297 -33.93 7.46 43.50
CA HIS A 297 -34.70 8.07 42.41
C HIS A 297 -33.84 8.57 41.24
N LEU A 298 -32.93 7.75 40.71
CA LEU A 298 -31.96 8.19 39.69
C LEU A 298 -32.62 8.73 38.41
N TRP A 299 -33.83 8.27 38.08
CA TRP A 299 -34.57 8.72 36.91
C TRP A 299 -34.96 10.20 36.96
N GLU A 300 -35.07 10.80 38.14
CA GLU A 300 -35.41 12.22 38.29
C GLU A 300 -34.36 13.13 37.65
N PHE A 301 -33.09 12.72 37.59
CA PHE A 301 -32.03 13.48 36.92
C PHE A 301 -32.21 13.60 35.40
N PHE A 302 -33.09 12.79 34.81
CA PHE A 302 -33.32 12.70 33.36
C PHE A 302 -34.75 13.10 32.97
N GLN A 303 -35.60 13.42 33.95
CA GLN A 303 -37.02 13.70 33.75
C GLN A 303 -37.35 15.18 33.88
N VAL A 304 -38.50 15.55 33.32
CA VAL A 304 -39.08 16.90 33.38
C VAL A 304 -40.07 16.95 34.54
N ASP A 305 -40.09 18.05 35.30
CA ASP A 305 -41.20 18.34 36.22
C ASP A 305 -42.49 18.58 35.41
N VAL A 306 -43.38 17.59 35.44
CA VAL A 306 -44.64 17.59 34.69
C VAL A 306 -45.52 18.78 35.09
N HIS A 307 -45.61 19.09 36.39
CA HIS A 307 -46.47 20.16 36.86
C HIS A 307 -45.95 21.51 36.38
N LYS A 308 -44.66 21.76 36.57
CA LYS A 308 -44.00 23.00 36.16
C LYS A 308 -44.03 23.20 34.65
N ALA A 309 -43.79 22.15 33.87
CA ALA A 309 -43.86 22.22 32.41
C ALA A 309 -45.28 22.53 31.93
N VAL A 310 -46.30 21.89 32.52
CA VAL A 310 -47.71 22.13 32.18
C VAL A 310 -48.17 23.54 32.59
N GLU A 311 -47.72 24.05 33.74
CA GLU A 311 -47.98 25.44 34.14
C GLU A 311 -47.35 26.43 33.16
N GLN A 312 -46.09 26.22 32.79
CA GLN A 312 -45.40 27.07 31.82
C GLN A 312 -46.12 27.04 30.46
N PHE A 313 -46.49 25.84 30.00
CA PHE A 313 -47.24 25.65 28.75
C PHE A 313 -48.60 26.36 28.79
N ARG A 314 -49.36 26.20 29.89
CA ARG A 314 -50.63 26.89 30.12
C ARG A 314 -50.47 28.41 30.05
N GLY A 315 -49.46 28.95 30.75
CA GLY A 315 -49.17 30.38 30.76
C GLY A 315 -48.91 30.93 29.35
N LEU A 316 -48.15 30.19 28.53
CA LEU A 316 -47.90 30.53 27.13
C LEU A 316 -49.16 30.41 26.25
N LEU A 317 -50.04 29.44 26.51
CA LEU A 317 -51.30 29.31 25.78
C LEU A 317 -52.26 30.49 26.03
N THR A 318 -52.23 31.11 27.23
CA THR A 318 -53.10 32.22 27.65
C THR A 318 -52.59 33.63 27.30
N GLN A 319 -51.39 33.78 26.74
CA GLN A 319 -50.86 35.10 26.36
C GLN A 319 -51.54 35.63 25.08
N GLU A 320 -52.06 36.86 25.13
CA GLU A 320 -52.83 37.50 24.05
C GLU A 320 -52.02 37.79 22.76
N ASN A 321 -50.69 37.69 22.80
CA ASN A 321 -49.79 37.92 21.65
C ASN A 321 -49.11 36.64 21.16
N ARG A 322 -49.89 35.63 20.75
CA ARG A 322 -49.34 34.45 20.06
C ARG A 322 -48.75 34.84 18.69
N LYS A 323 -47.43 34.93 18.60
CA LYS A 323 -46.73 34.71 17.33
C LYS A 323 -46.55 33.21 17.17
N ILE A 324 -47.43 32.56 16.41
CA ILE A 324 -47.18 31.19 15.93
C ILE A 324 -46.02 31.29 14.95
N ILE A 325 -44.81 30.97 15.40
CA ILE A 325 -43.62 30.94 14.57
C ILE A 325 -43.60 29.58 13.87
N SER A 326 -43.95 29.59 12.58
CA SER A 326 -43.76 28.54 11.55
C SER A 326 -44.36 27.15 11.82
N GLN A 327 -44.87 26.50 10.76
CA GLN A 327 -45.24 25.09 10.80
C GLN A 327 -44.04 24.25 11.26
N PRO A 328 -44.20 23.36 12.24
CA PRO A 328 -43.11 22.49 12.68
C PRO A 328 -42.73 21.55 11.52
N ASP A 329 -41.43 21.35 11.32
CA ASP A 329 -40.94 20.31 10.41
C ASP A 329 -41.57 18.97 10.83
N PRO A 330 -42.26 18.22 9.95
CA PRO A 330 -42.89 16.96 10.30
C PRO A 330 -41.93 15.92 10.90
N LYS A 331 -40.60 16.14 10.81
CA LYS A 331 -39.57 15.31 11.46
C LYS A 331 -39.22 15.72 12.89
N GLN A 332 -39.63 16.89 13.37
CA GLN A 332 -39.32 17.37 14.72
C GLN A 332 -40.36 16.91 15.73
N HIS A 333 -40.00 15.89 16.51
CA HIS A 333 -40.79 15.42 17.64
C HIS A 333 -40.32 16.05 18.95
N LEU A 334 -41.26 16.32 19.85
CA LEU A 334 -40.97 16.77 21.20
C LEU A 334 -40.09 15.73 21.93
N LYS A 335 -38.96 16.18 22.46
CA LYS A 335 -38.00 15.34 23.20
C LYS A 335 -37.57 16.06 24.48
N ILE A 336 -37.17 15.29 25.47
CA ILE A 336 -36.57 15.82 26.70
C ILE A 336 -35.18 16.35 26.39
N ILE A 337 -34.95 17.61 26.76
CA ILE A 337 -33.66 18.31 26.75
C ILE A 337 -33.04 18.13 28.14
N GLN A 338 -31.88 17.48 28.19
CA GLN A 338 -31.17 17.20 29.43
C GLN A 338 -30.78 18.51 30.14
N ASP A 339 -31.00 18.59 31.45
CA ASP A 339 -30.52 19.72 32.26
C ASP A 339 -28.98 19.73 32.26
N PRO A 340 -28.31 20.83 31.84
CA PRO A 340 -26.85 20.91 31.86
C PRO A 340 -26.27 20.70 33.25
N GLU A 341 -27.01 21.10 34.29
CA GLU A 341 -26.60 20.97 35.69
C GLU A 341 -27.01 19.65 36.34
N TYR A 342 -27.73 18.77 35.62
CA TYR A 342 -28.26 17.50 36.15
C TYR A 342 -28.95 17.69 37.52
N ARG A 343 -29.92 18.59 37.59
CA ARG A 343 -30.82 18.73 38.75
C ARG A 343 -31.96 17.72 38.65
N ARG A 344 -32.45 17.25 39.80
CA ARG A 344 -33.66 16.42 39.87
C ARG A 344 -34.85 17.16 39.27
N LEU A 345 -35.57 16.50 38.37
CA LEU A 345 -36.68 17.03 37.56
C LEU A 345 -36.33 18.33 36.82
N GLY A 346 -35.04 18.56 36.56
CA GLY A 346 -34.51 19.78 35.96
C GLY A 346 -34.58 19.80 34.44
N CYS A 347 -34.80 18.66 33.78
CA CYS A 347 -34.87 18.60 32.33
C CYS A 347 -36.05 19.41 31.81
N THR A 348 -35.95 19.84 30.56
CA THR A 348 -36.98 20.68 29.92
C THR A 348 -37.41 20.08 28.57
N VAL A 349 -38.36 20.73 27.91
CA VAL A 349 -38.74 20.44 26.53
C VAL A 349 -38.79 21.75 25.75
N ASP A 350 -38.68 21.66 24.42
CA ASP A 350 -38.85 22.83 23.57
C ASP A 350 -40.32 23.29 23.56
N MET A 351 -40.57 24.44 24.18
CA MET A 351 -41.91 25.01 24.30
C MET A 351 -42.47 25.49 22.95
N ASN A 352 -41.64 25.82 21.97
CA ASN A 352 -42.11 26.19 20.63
C ASN A 352 -42.67 24.97 19.91
N ILE A 353 -41.97 23.83 20.00
CA ILE A 353 -42.45 22.56 19.46
C ILE A 353 -43.74 22.15 20.18
N ALA A 354 -43.81 22.29 21.51
CA ALA A 354 -45.01 21.98 22.28
C ALA A 354 -46.23 22.83 21.82
N LEU A 355 -46.05 24.14 21.66
CA LEU A 355 -47.11 25.06 21.20
C LEU A 355 -47.54 24.79 19.76
N ALA A 356 -46.62 24.33 18.91
CA ALA A 356 -46.91 23.95 17.54
C ALA A 356 -47.61 22.57 17.43
N THR A 357 -47.40 21.69 18.42
CA THR A 357 -47.93 20.31 18.44
C THR A 357 -49.32 20.24 19.11
N PHE A 358 -49.51 20.95 20.22
CA PHE A 358 -50.74 20.89 21.02
C PHE A 358 -51.51 22.21 20.94
N ILE A 359 -52.37 22.33 19.92
CA ILE A 359 -53.11 23.55 19.62
C ILE A 359 -54.56 23.41 20.12
N PRO A 360 -55.03 24.31 21.02
CA PRO A 360 -56.42 24.28 21.47
C PRO A 360 -57.37 24.70 20.34
N HIS A 361 -58.52 24.02 20.27
CA HIS A 361 -59.51 24.21 19.20
C HIS A 361 -60.25 25.56 19.29
N ASP A 362 -60.25 26.19 20.47
CA ASP A 362 -60.64 27.58 20.70
C ASP A 362 -59.84 28.19 21.88
N ASN A 363 -60.10 29.45 22.22
CA ASN A 363 -59.46 30.13 23.35
C ASN A 363 -60.23 29.96 24.68
N GLY A 364 -61.18 29.03 24.74
CA GLY A 364 -61.98 28.74 25.91
C GLY A 364 -61.16 28.03 27.00
N PRO A 365 -61.50 28.23 28.29
CA PRO A 365 -60.81 27.55 29.40
C PRO A 365 -60.78 26.03 29.25
N ALA A 366 -61.87 25.44 28.72
CA ALA A 366 -61.98 23.99 28.51
C ALA A 366 -61.04 23.46 27.41
N ALA A 367 -60.90 24.17 26.29
CA ALA A 367 -59.99 23.78 25.21
C ALA A 367 -58.52 23.90 25.63
N ILE A 368 -58.20 24.94 26.41
CA ILE A 368 -56.87 25.09 27.02
C ILE A 368 -56.59 23.96 28.01
N ASP A 369 -57.54 23.60 28.87
CA ASP A 369 -57.42 22.48 29.80
C ASP A 369 -57.20 21.14 29.09
N GLU A 370 -57.93 20.88 28.01
CA GLU A 370 -57.75 19.66 27.21
C GLU A 370 -56.34 19.60 26.60
N CYS A 371 -55.86 20.69 26.00
CA CYS A 371 -54.51 20.76 25.45
C CYS A 371 -53.42 20.63 26.53
N CYS A 372 -53.61 21.25 27.70
CA CYS A 372 -52.73 21.06 28.84
C CYS A 372 -52.70 19.59 29.31
N ASN A 373 -53.82 18.87 29.25
CA ASN A 373 -53.88 17.45 29.58
C ASN A 373 -53.20 16.57 28.53
N TRP A 374 -53.33 16.88 27.23
CA TRP A 374 -52.57 16.17 26.19
C TRP A 374 -51.06 16.38 26.32
N PHE A 375 -50.64 17.63 26.56
CA PHE A 375 -49.24 17.94 26.81
C PHE A 375 -48.73 17.23 28.07
N ARG A 376 -49.49 17.26 29.17
CA ARG A 376 -49.19 16.51 30.41
C ARG A 376 -48.94 15.03 30.10
N LYS A 377 -49.88 14.38 29.41
CA LYS A 377 -49.77 12.97 29.06
C LYS A 377 -48.52 12.68 28.22
N ARG A 378 -48.18 13.56 27.26
CA ARG A 378 -46.97 13.39 26.45
C ARG A 378 -45.68 13.54 27.28
N ILE A 379 -45.64 14.49 28.22
CA ILE A 379 -44.49 14.60 29.14
C ILE A 379 -44.40 13.39 30.05
N GLU A 380 -45.52 12.85 30.54
CA GLU A 380 -45.55 11.60 31.32
C GLU A 380 -45.02 10.41 30.51
N GLU A 381 -45.40 10.29 29.23
CA GLU A 381 -44.85 9.28 28.32
C GLU A 381 -43.34 9.45 28.11
N LEU A 382 -42.86 10.66 27.83
CA LEU A 382 -41.43 10.94 27.66
C LEU A 382 -40.65 10.67 28.96
N ASN A 383 -41.23 11.01 30.11
CA ASN A 383 -40.65 10.69 31.41
C ASN A 383 -40.61 9.16 31.63
N ALA A 384 -41.62 8.41 31.19
CA ALA A 384 -41.63 6.95 31.24
C ALA A 384 -40.54 6.35 30.31
N GLU A 385 -40.33 6.90 29.11
CA GLU A 385 -39.23 6.51 28.21
C GLU A 385 -37.86 6.73 28.91
N LYS A 386 -37.66 7.87 29.58
CA LYS A 386 -36.44 8.13 30.36
C LYS A 386 -36.31 7.22 31.58
N HIS A 387 -37.41 6.87 32.24
CA HIS A 387 -37.40 5.90 33.33
C HIS A 387 -36.96 4.52 32.82
N GLN A 388 -37.42 4.08 31.65
CA GLN A 388 -36.98 2.82 31.04
C GLN A 388 -35.49 2.84 30.69
N LEU A 389 -34.99 3.96 30.14
CA LEU A 389 -33.57 4.13 29.87
C LEU A 389 -32.73 4.03 31.15
N VAL A 390 -33.15 4.67 32.23
CA VAL A 390 -32.43 4.61 33.52
C VAL A 390 -32.54 3.22 34.13
N ASN A 391 -33.67 2.52 34.00
CA ASN A 391 -33.79 1.11 34.41
C ASN A 391 -32.76 0.22 33.69
N TYR A 392 -32.53 0.45 32.39
CA TYR A 392 -31.49 -0.26 31.65
C TYR A 392 -30.08 0.04 32.21
N HIS A 393 -29.78 1.31 32.50
CA HIS A 393 -28.50 1.67 33.13
C HIS A 393 -28.34 1.04 34.52
N GLN A 394 -29.41 1.00 35.32
CA GLN A 394 -29.44 0.34 36.62
C GLN A 394 -29.20 -1.17 36.50
N GLU A 395 -29.80 -1.84 35.53
CA GLU A 395 -29.57 -3.26 35.28
C GLU A 395 -28.10 -3.55 34.94
N GLN A 396 -27.50 -2.76 34.04
CA GLN A 396 -26.07 -2.88 33.72
C GLN A 396 -25.20 -2.62 34.96
N ALA A 397 -25.50 -1.58 35.73
CA ALA A 397 -24.80 -1.30 36.98
C ALA A 397 -24.83 -2.48 37.95
N VAL A 398 -25.99 -3.09 38.17
CA VAL A 398 -26.11 -4.28 39.03
C VAL A 398 -25.28 -5.45 38.50
N ASN A 399 -25.28 -5.68 37.18
CA ASN A 399 -24.49 -6.76 36.59
C ASN A 399 -22.99 -6.54 36.78
N CYS A 400 -22.48 -5.33 36.54
CA CYS A 400 -21.07 -4.99 36.76
C CYS A 400 -20.69 -5.06 38.24
N LEU A 401 -21.55 -4.55 39.13
CA LEU A 401 -21.34 -4.63 40.58
C LEU A 401 -21.18 -6.08 41.04
N LEU A 402 -22.09 -6.96 40.63
CA LEU A 402 -22.05 -8.37 41.01
C LEU A 402 -20.87 -9.11 40.37
N GLY A 403 -20.53 -8.78 39.12
CA GLY A 403 -19.31 -9.30 38.49
C GLY A 403 -18.05 -8.97 39.31
N ASN A 404 -17.96 -7.72 39.81
CA ASN A 404 -16.82 -7.31 40.63
C ASN A 404 -16.81 -7.99 42.02
N VAL A 405 -17.96 -8.09 42.69
CA VAL A 405 -18.06 -8.81 43.98
C VAL A 405 -17.70 -10.30 43.79
N PHE A 406 -18.17 -10.92 42.72
CA PHE A 406 -17.84 -12.30 42.38
C PHE A 406 -16.32 -12.46 42.22
N TYR A 407 -15.70 -11.58 41.44
CA TYR A 407 -14.25 -11.59 41.24
C TYR A 407 -13.50 -11.40 42.57
N GLU A 408 -13.82 -10.36 43.35
CA GLU A 408 -13.07 -10.01 44.55
C GLU A 408 -13.22 -11.01 45.71
N ARG A 409 -14.32 -11.77 45.76
CA ARG A 409 -14.67 -12.63 46.92
C ARG A 409 -14.77 -14.12 46.60
N LEU A 410 -15.29 -14.50 45.44
CA LEU A 410 -15.66 -15.89 45.12
C LEU A 410 -14.77 -16.53 44.06
N ALA A 411 -14.32 -15.78 43.06
CA ALA A 411 -13.55 -16.32 41.95
C ALA A 411 -12.25 -16.98 42.43
N GLY A 412 -11.94 -18.17 41.90
CA GLY A 412 -10.75 -18.93 42.29
C GLY A 412 -9.44 -18.17 42.03
N HIS A 413 -9.41 -17.35 40.97
CA HIS A 413 -8.30 -16.50 40.53
C HIS A 413 -8.44 -15.04 41.00
N GLY A 414 -9.44 -14.73 41.83
CA GLY A 414 -9.63 -13.41 42.40
C GLY A 414 -8.84 -13.20 43.70
N PRO A 415 -8.79 -11.95 44.23
CA PRO A 415 -8.00 -11.60 45.41
C PRO A 415 -8.51 -12.19 46.74
N LYS A 416 -9.74 -12.73 46.79
CA LYS A 416 -10.37 -13.33 47.98
C LYS A 416 -10.26 -12.43 49.23
N LEU A 417 -10.74 -11.19 49.13
CA LEU A 417 -10.60 -10.15 50.16
C LEU A 417 -11.28 -10.46 51.51
N GLY A 418 -11.95 -11.60 51.65
CA GLY A 418 -12.59 -12.03 52.90
C GLY A 418 -13.90 -11.29 53.19
N PRO A 419 -14.24 -11.03 54.47
CA PRO A 419 -15.49 -10.37 54.84
C PRO A 419 -15.51 -8.89 54.43
N VAL A 420 -16.71 -8.39 54.10
CA VAL A 420 -16.98 -6.97 53.85
C VAL A 420 -16.67 -6.18 55.12
N THR A 421 -15.80 -5.19 54.99
CA THR A 421 -15.42 -4.27 56.07
C THR A 421 -15.35 -2.85 55.50
N ARG A 422 -15.20 -1.84 56.37
CA ARG A 422 -14.94 -0.47 55.91
C ARG A 422 -13.64 -0.33 55.10
N LYS A 423 -12.65 -1.20 55.35
CA LYS A 423 -11.39 -1.26 54.58
C LYS A 423 -11.56 -1.99 53.25
N HIS A 424 -12.37 -3.05 53.23
CA HIS A 424 -12.69 -3.85 52.06
C HIS A 424 -14.21 -3.81 51.81
N PRO A 425 -14.73 -2.70 51.27
CA PRO A 425 -16.17 -2.53 51.02
C PRO A 425 -16.69 -3.55 50.01
N LEU A 426 -18.00 -3.63 49.83
CA LEU A 426 -18.61 -4.56 48.89
C LEU A 426 -18.09 -4.32 47.48
N VAL A 427 -17.91 -3.06 47.11
CA VAL A 427 -17.35 -2.63 45.82
C VAL A 427 -16.49 -1.37 46.00
N THR A 428 -15.52 -1.19 45.11
CA THR A 428 -14.66 0.01 45.08
C THR A 428 -15.47 1.29 44.85
N ARG A 429 -15.08 2.36 45.56
CA ARG A 429 -15.65 3.71 45.40
C ARG A 429 -15.13 4.36 44.12
N TYR A 430 -16.03 4.94 43.35
CA TYR A 430 -15.71 5.66 42.11
C TYR A 430 -15.40 7.12 42.32
N PHE A 431 -15.68 7.66 43.52
CA PHE A 431 -15.43 9.06 43.82
C PHE A 431 -14.70 9.27 45.14
N THR A 432 -13.93 10.35 45.20
CA THR A 432 -13.32 10.84 46.43
C THR A 432 -14.39 11.47 47.32
N PHE A 433 -14.34 11.19 48.62
CA PHE A 433 -15.19 11.82 49.63
C PHE A 433 -14.31 12.28 50.80
N PRO A 434 -13.82 13.54 50.78
CA PRO A 434 -12.87 14.05 51.77
C PRO A 434 -13.54 14.67 53.01
N PHE A 435 -14.82 14.38 53.24
CA PHE A 435 -15.60 14.93 54.36
C PHE A 435 -15.87 13.85 55.41
N GLU A 436 -16.27 14.27 56.61
CA GLU A 436 -16.78 13.34 57.62
C GLU A 436 -18.04 12.63 57.11
N GLU A 437 -18.23 11.36 57.48
CA GLU A 437 -19.42 10.61 57.09
C GLU A 437 -20.67 11.21 57.72
N MET A 438 -21.73 11.34 56.92
CA MET A 438 -23.00 11.91 57.32
C MET A 438 -24.15 10.99 56.87
N THR A 439 -25.38 11.36 57.22
CA THR A 439 -26.55 10.64 56.69
C THR A 439 -26.63 10.77 55.17
N PRO A 440 -27.12 9.75 54.43
CA PRO A 440 -27.20 9.79 52.96
C PRO A 440 -27.85 11.06 52.41
N SER A 441 -28.94 11.52 53.05
CA SER A 441 -29.65 12.76 52.69
C SER A 441 -28.82 14.03 52.87
N THR A 442 -28.00 14.10 53.91
CA THR A 442 -27.10 15.26 54.13
C THR A 442 -25.98 15.27 53.11
N GLU A 443 -25.42 14.10 52.79
CA GLU A 443 -24.38 13.96 51.77
C GLU A 443 -24.90 14.35 50.38
N GLU A 444 -26.09 13.89 50.00
CA GLU A 444 -26.69 14.21 48.71
C GLU A 444 -26.86 15.72 48.51
N SER A 445 -27.22 16.47 49.56
CA SER A 445 -27.34 17.94 49.47
C SER A 445 -26.04 18.64 49.04
N MET A 446 -24.87 18.00 49.22
CA MET A 446 -23.57 18.59 48.86
C MET A 446 -23.35 18.69 47.35
N ILE A 447 -24.03 17.89 46.53
CA ILE A 447 -23.89 17.97 45.07
C ILE A 447 -24.41 19.31 44.52
N HIS A 448 -25.19 20.05 45.32
CA HIS A 448 -25.73 21.37 45.01
C HIS A 448 -24.90 22.52 45.61
N LEU A 449 -23.82 22.22 46.34
CA LEU A 449 -22.94 23.22 46.97
C LEU A 449 -21.60 23.25 46.22
N PRO A 450 -21.35 24.24 45.33
CA PRO A 450 -20.16 24.24 44.47
C PRO A 450 -18.83 24.15 45.23
N ASN A 451 -18.75 24.79 46.40
CA ASN A 451 -17.58 24.77 47.28
C ASN A 451 -17.30 23.43 47.96
N LYS A 452 -18.24 22.48 47.90
CA LYS A 452 -18.04 21.09 48.37
C LYS A 452 -17.99 20.12 47.18
N ALA A 453 -18.88 20.30 46.21
CA ALA A 453 -19.01 19.49 45.01
C ALA A 453 -17.73 19.43 44.16
N CYS A 454 -16.91 20.48 44.18
CA CYS A 454 -15.61 20.49 43.49
C CYS A 454 -14.61 19.46 44.05
N PHE A 455 -14.77 19.03 45.30
CA PHE A 455 -13.91 18.03 45.95
C PHE A 455 -14.44 16.60 45.83
N LEU A 456 -15.61 16.42 45.21
CA LEU A 456 -16.18 15.12 44.90
C LEU A 456 -15.68 14.69 43.52
N MET A 457 -14.46 14.15 43.50
CA MET A 457 -13.69 13.89 42.28
C MET A 457 -13.85 12.44 41.81
N ALA A 458 -13.96 12.24 40.49
CA ALA A 458 -14.05 10.91 39.89
C ALA A 458 -12.68 10.22 39.87
N HIS A 459 -12.67 8.95 40.24
CA HIS A 459 -11.50 8.09 40.15
C HIS A 459 -11.30 7.58 38.72
N ASN A 460 -10.05 7.28 38.37
CA ASN A 460 -9.70 6.71 37.07
C ASN A 460 -9.76 5.17 37.10
N GLY A 461 -9.58 4.56 35.94
CA GLY A 461 -9.55 3.12 35.76
C GLY A 461 -9.40 2.80 34.29
N TRP A 462 -9.86 1.61 33.90
CA TRP A 462 -9.99 1.21 32.50
C TRP A 462 -11.34 0.55 32.26
N VAL A 463 -11.78 0.56 31.00
CA VAL A 463 -13.06 0.00 30.57
C VAL A 463 -12.76 -1.05 29.51
N MET A 464 -13.30 -2.26 29.70
CA MET A 464 -13.06 -3.35 28.77
C MET A 464 -13.83 -3.12 27.47
N GLY A 465 -13.11 -3.03 26.34
CA GLY A 465 -13.70 -2.92 25.00
C GLY A 465 -14.34 -1.57 24.67
N ASP A 466 -13.99 -0.50 25.39
CA ASP A 466 -14.45 0.85 25.09
C ASP A 466 -13.71 1.47 23.88
N ASP A 467 -14.28 2.52 23.30
CA ASP A 467 -13.64 3.27 22.21
C ASP A 467 -12.42 4.05 22.75
N PRO A 468 -11.17 3.66 22.40
CA PRO A 468 -9.97 4.31 22.93
C PRO A 468 -9.81 5.75 22.42
N LEU A 469 -10.55 6.16 21.40
CA LEU A 469 -10.53 7.54 20.91
C LEU A 469 -11.44 8.48 21.71
N ARG A 470 -12.28 7.92 22.59
CA ARG A 470 -13.22 8.68 23.42
C ARG A 470 -12.85 8.59 24.90
N ASN A 471 -12.81 9.73 25.57
CA ASN A 471 -12.60 9.73 27.01
C ASN A 471 -13.90 9.33 27.74
N PHE A 472 -13.88 8.20 28.45
CA PHE A 472 -15.04 7.65 29.17
C PHE A 472 -15.57 8.53 30.32
N ALA A 473 -14.85 9.58 30.73
CA ALA A 473 -15.32 10.54 31.73
C ALA A 473 -16.04 11.77 31.14
N GLU A 474 -15.95 11.96 29.82
CA GLU A 474 -16.60 13.08 29.15
C GLU A 474 -18.12 12.87 29.00
N PRO A 475 -18.91 13.96 28.82
CA PRO A 475 -20.34 13.87 28.60
C PRO A 475 -20.74 12.90 27.49
N GLY A 476 -21.84 12.17 27.74
CA GLY A 476 -22.39 11.15 26.86
C GLY A 476 -21.76 9.76 26.99
N SER A 477 -20.78 9.59 27.89
CA SER A 477 -20.38 8.28 28.40
C SER A 477 -21.16 8.00 29.69
N ASP A 478 -21.76 6.82 29.80
CA ASP A 478 -22.51 6.41 30.99
C ASP A 478 -21.69 5.46 31.89
N VAL A 479 -20.39 5.29 31.62
CA VAL A 479 -19.51 4.30 32.29
C VAL A 479 -19.55 4.40 33.81
N TYR A 480 -19.52 5.62 34.37
CA TYR A 480 -19.59 5.82 35.82
C TYR A 480 -20.97 5.46 36.39
N LEU A 481 -22.04 5.76 35.66
CA LEU A 481 -23.42 5.47 36.09
C LEU A 481 -23.71 3.96 36.00
N ARG A 482 -23.25 3.32 34.93
CA ARG A 482 -23.39 1.88 34.67
C ARG A 482 -22.36 1.02 35.39
N ARG A 483 -21.44 1.63 36.14
CA ARG A 483 -20.41 0.91 36.91
C ARG A 483 -19.53 0.00 36.02
N GLU A 484 -19.30 0.38 34.77
CA GLU A 484 -18.51 -0.39 33.79
C GLU A 484 -16.99 -0.21 33.99
N LEU A 485 -16.57 0.74 34.84
CA LEU A 485 -15.17 1.06 35.10
C LEU A 485 -14.52 0.05 36.07
N ILE A 486 -13.41 -0.55 35.68
CA ILE A 486 -12.52 -1.22 36.62
C ILE A 486 -11.69 -0.14 37.30
N CYS A 487 -12.20 0.30 38.44
CA CYS A 487 -11.79 1.54 39.10
C CYS A 487 -10.55 1.37 39.99
N TRP A 488 -9.62 2.31 39.88
CA TRP A 488 -8.49 2.46 40.79
C TRP A 488 -8.87 3.44 41.90
N GLY A 489 -9.35 2.90 43.02
CA GLY A 489 -9.93 3.69 44.12
C GLY A 489 -8.98 4.65 44.85
N ASP A 490 -7.69 4.63 44.49
CA ASP A 490 -6.64 5.50 45.01
C ASP A 490 -6.27 6.66 44.07
N SER A 491 -6.82 6.67 42.85
CA SER A 491 -6.34 7.52 41.75
C SER A 491 -7.46 8.36 41.15
N VAL A 492 -7.34 9.68 41.22
CA VAL A 492 -8.26 10.67 40.65
C VAL A 492 -7.96 10.90 39.18
N LYS A 493 -8.99 10.90 38.33
CA LYS A 493 -8.87 11.12 36.88
C LYS A 493 -8.67 12.59 36.55
N LEU A 494 -7.67 12.88 35.71
CA LEU A 494 -7.28 14.23 35.33
C LEU A 494 -8.12 14.76 34.14
N ARG A 495 -8.53 16.04 34.21
CA ARG A 495 -9.42 16.71 33.26
C ARG A 495 -8.69 17.83 32.51
N TYR A 496 -8.02 17.47 31.42
CA TYR A 496 -7.27 18.42 30.58
C TYR A 496 -8.15 19.39 29.78
N GLY A 497 -9.28 18.91 29.23
CA GLY A 497 -10.03 19.62 28.19
C GLY A 497 -9.41 19.45 26.81
N ASN A 498 -9.80 20.29 25.85
CA ASN A 498 -9.34 20.23 24.45
C ASN A 498 -8.04 20.99 24.22
N LYS A 499 -7.76 22.00 25.04
CA LYS A 499 -6.60 22.89 24.92
C LYS A 499 -6.08 23.36 26.28
N PRO A 500 -4.85 23.87 26.37
CA PRO A 500 -4.26 24.33 27.63
C PRO A 500 -5.12 25.31 28.42
N GLU A 501 -5.91 26.16 27.74
CA GLU A 501 -6.76 27.16 28.38
C GLU A 501 -7.93 26.57 29.17
N ASP A 502 -8.33 25.32 28.91
CA ASP A 502 -9.46 24.67 29.59
C ASP A 502 -9.10 24.18 31.01
N CYS A 503 -7.81 23.97 31.28
CA CYS A 503 -7.27 23.69 32.62
C CYS A 503 -5.78 24.11 32.73
N PRO A 504 -5.47 25.42 32.79
CA PRO A 504 -4.11 25.92 32.62
C PRO A 504 -3.09 25.34 33.62
N TYR A 505 -3.49 25.17 34.87
CA TYR A 505 -2.63 24.61 35.90
C TYR A 505 -2.21 23.17 35.56
N LEU A 506 -3.17 22.30 35.24
CA LEU A 506 -2.90 20.89 34.93
C LEU A 506 -1.95 20.74 33.74
N TRP A 507 -2.19 21.48 32.66
CA TRP A 507 -1.32 21.44 31.48
C TRP A 507 0.10 21.91 31.81
N ALA A 508 0.25 23.01 32.57
CA ALA A 508 1.56 23.51 32.97
C ALA A 508 2.30 22.53 33.91
N HIS A 509 1.59 21.96 34.88
CA HIS A 509 2.11 20.98 35.83
C HIS A 509 2.60 19.72 35.12
N MET A 510 1.78 19.17 34.22
CA MET A 510 2.12 17.95 33.47
C MET A 510 3.21 18.20 32.42
N LYS A 511 3.20 19.37 31.76
CA LYS A 511 4.32 19.76 30.89
C LYS A 511 5.63 19.81 31.68
N LYS A 512 5.63 20.38 32.89
CA LYS A 512 6.83 20.44 33.72
C LYS A 512 7.30 19.05 34.16
N TYR A 513 6.38 18.17 34.51
CA TYR A 513 6.67 16.76 34.78
C TYR A 513 7.34 16.09 33.56
N THR A 514 6.76 16.24 32.37
CA THR A 514 7.33 15.70 31.12
C THR A 514 8.72 16.28 30.81
N GLU A 515 8.93 17.59 31.03
CA GLU A 515 10.23 18.23 30.83
C GLU A 515 11.29 17.69 31.80
N ILE A 516 10.96 17.48 33.08
CA ILE A 516 11.87 16.88 34.06
C ILE A 516 12.29 15.47 33.60
N THR A 517 11.31 14.66 33.20
CA THR A 517 11.56 13.31 32.68
C THR A 517 12.47 13.34 31.44
N ALA A 518 12.12 14.13 30.43
CA ALA A 518 12.88 14.20 29.18
C ALA A 518 14.29 14.81 29.33
N THR A 519 14.53 15.57 30.42
CA THR A 519 15.86 16.11 30.74
C THR A 519 16.82 15.01 31.21
N HIS A 520 16.32 13.99 31.90
CA HIS A 520 17.16 12.98 32.55
C HIS A 520 17.17 11.63 31.84
N PHE A 521 16.09 11.26 31.15
CA PHE A 521 15.93 9.94 30.51
C PHE A 521 16.01 10.04 28.98
N GLN A 522 16.43 8.96 28.32
CA GLN A 522 16.52 8.90 26.85
C GLN A 522 15.19 8.50 26.18
N GLY A 523 14.21 8.10 26.98
CA GLY A 523 12.90 7.69 26.51
C GLY A 523 11.86 7.64 27.62
N VAL A 524 10.61 7.43 27.21
CA VAL A 524 9.45 7.32 28.10
C VAL A 524 8.59 6.12 27.74
N ARG A 525 7.99 5.48 28.75
CA ARG A 525 6.88 4.54 28.59
C ARG A 525 5.57 5.30 28.85
N LEU A 526 4.65 5.26 27.90
CA LEU A 526 3.29 5.80 28.05
C LEU A 526 2.43 4.73 28.71
N ASP A 527 2.17 4.91 30.00
CA ASP A 527 1.27 4.06 30.76
C ASP A 527 -0.17 4.23 30.29
N ASN A 528 -0.84 3.10 30.03
CA ASN A 528 -2.24 3.09 29.57
C ASN A 528 -2.51 4.14 28.46
N CYS A 529 -1.71 4.08 27.39
CA CYS A 529 -1.69 5.08 26.31
C CYS A 529 -3.07 5.22 25.64
N HIS A 530 -3.79 4.11 25.50
CA HIS A 530 -5.14 4.08 24.91
C HIS A 530 -6.20 4.83 25.73
N SER A 531 -5.94 5.11 27.01
CA SER A 531 -6.82 5.94 27.85
C SER A 531 -6.39 7.42 27.89
N THR A 532 -5.24 7.75 27.30
CA THR A 532 -4.73 9.12 27.25
C THR A 532 -5.28 9.83 26.02
N PRO A 533 -5.97 10.98 26.16
CA PRO A 533 -6.42 11.74 25.00
C PRO A 533 -5.23 12.10 24.09
N ILE A 534 -5.36 11.80 22.80
CA ILE A 534 -4.22 11.89 21.86
C ILE A 534 -3.61 13.29 21.83
N HIS A 535 -4.42 14.36 21.84
CA HIS A 535 -3.93 15.74 21.80
C HIS A 535 -3.11 16.12 23.05
N VAL A 536 -3.42 15.52 24.20
CA VAL A 536 -2.64 15.68 25.43
C VAL A 536 -1.28 15.02 25.26
N ALA A 537 -1.26 13.75 24.83
CA ALA A 537 -0.02 13.02 24.61
C ALA A 537 0.85 13.67 23.52
N GLU A 538 0.27 14.17 22.43
CA GLU A 538 0.99 14.93 21.39
C GLU A 538 1.70 16.15 21.98
N TYR A 539 1.00 16.96 22.76
CA TYR A 539 1.57 18.16 23.36
C TYR A 539 2.72 17.83 24.33
N MET A 540 2.55 16.82 25.17
CA MET A 540 3.57 16.41 26.13
C MET A 540 4.80 15.83 25.42
N LEU A 541 4.60 14.94 24.42
CA LEU A 541 5.70 14.36 23.66
C LEU A 541 6.42 15.41 22.80
N ASP A 542 5.72 16.41 22.27
CA ASP A 542 6.35 17.52 21.54
C ASP A 542 7.22 18.38 22.48
N ALA A 543 6.78 18.59 23.73
CA ALA A 543 7.60 19.24 24.75
C ALA A 543 8.83 18.39 25.11
N ALA A 544 8.67 17.06 25.26
CA ALA A 544 9.77 16.14 25.52
C ALA A 544 10.79 16.12 24.37
N ARG A 545 10.33 16.03 23.11
CA ARG A 545 11.19 15.99 21.93
C ARG A 545 11.97 17.27 21.67
N LYS A 546 11.50 18.41 22.16
CA LYS A 546 12.28 19.67 22.14
C LYS A 546 13.55 19.57 23.00
N LEU A 547 13.48 18.83 24.11
CA LEU A 547 14.63 18.59 24.99
C LEU A 547 15.46 17.38 24.54
N GLN A 548 14.79 16.34 24.06
CA GLN A 548 15.40 15.10 23.59
C GLN A 548 14.90 14.76 22.17
N PRO A 549 15.56 15.25 21.10
CA PRO A 549 15.11 15.03 19.73
C PRO A 549 15.01 13.55 19.32
N ASN A 550 15.84 12.68 19.91
CA ASN A 550 15.82 11.23 19.70
C ASN A 550 15.09 10.50 20.84
N LEU A 551 14.02 11.08 21.39
CA LEU A 551 13.24 10.47 22.46
C LEU A 551 12.67 9.12 22.00
N TYR A 552 13.04 8.06 22.70
CA TYR A 552 12.46 6.74 22.51
C TYR A 552 11.12 6.64 23.23
N VAL A 553 10.04 6.40 22.49
CA VAL A 553 8.69 6.36 23.04
C VAL A 553 8.20 4.92 22.97
N VAL A 554 7.95 4.34 24.13
CA VAL A 554 7.33 3.03 24.30
C VAL A 554 5.90 3.24 24.75
N ALA A 555 4.95 2.45 24.26
CA ALA A 555 3.57 2.55 24.71
C ALA A 555 2.96 1.18 25.00
N GLU A 556 2.21 1.13 26.10
CA GLU A 556 1.23 0.08 26.35
C GLU A 556 -0.08 0.47 25.64
N LEU A 557 -0.41 -0.26 24.58
CA LEU A 557 -1.53 0.06 23.69
C LEU A 557 -2.26 -1.21 23.26
N PHE A 558 -3.51 -1.33 23.70
CA PHE A 558 -4.36 -2.50 23.46
C PHE A 558 -5.74 -2.06 22.94
N THR A 559 -5.80 -1.56 21.70
CA THR A 559 -7.07 -1.10 21.12
C THR A 559 -7.94 -2.22 20.54
N GLY A 560 -7.37 -3.43 20.40
CA GLY A 560 -8.01 -4.55 19.70
C GLY A 560 -8.07 -4.39 18.17
N SER A 561 -7.51 -3.32 17.60
CA SER A 561 -7.49 -3.05 16.17
C SER A 561 -6.15 -2.45 15.73
N GLU A 562 -5.47 -3.06 14.77
CA GLU A 562 -4.21 -2.55 14.23
C GLU A 562 -4.39 -1.16 13.59
N ASP A 563 -5.54 -0.90 12.95
CA ASP A 563 -5.87 0.40 12.40
C ASP A 563 -5.99 1.49 13.47
N LEU A 564 -6.57 1.15 14.64
CA LEU A 564 -6.66 2.07 15.76
C LEU A 564 -5.30 2.25 16.44
N ASP A 565 -4.54 1.17 16.62
CA ASP A 565 -3.15 1.24 17.12
C ASP A 565 -2.32 2.20 16.24
N ASN A 566 -2.46 2.10 14.92
CA ASN A 566 -1.75 2.94 13.96
C ASN A 566 -2.10 4.42 14.09
N ILE A 567 -3.32 4.79 14.48
CA ILE A 567 -3.66 6.20 14.74
C ILE A 567 -2.80 6.75 15.89
N PHE A 568 -2.67 6.01 16.98
CA PHE A 568 -1.83 6.40 18.11
C PHE A 568 -0.35 6.41 17.73
N VAL A 569 0.14 5.33 17.10
CA VAL A 569 1.55 5.22 16.69
C VAL A 569 1.95 6.35 15.76
N THR A 570 1.14 6.63 14.74
CA THR A 570 1.43 7.67 13.75
C THR A 570 1.37 9.05 14.35
N ARG A 571 0.36 9.40 15.14
CA ARG A 571 0.20 10.76 15.68
C ARG A 571 1.19 11.08 16.81
N LEU A 572 1.42 10.11 17.68
CA LEU A 572 2.31 10.26 18.83
C LEU A 572 3.78 10.03 18.45
N GLY A 573 4.05 9.34 17.35
CA GLY A 573 5.41 8.94 16.96
C GLY A 573 5.97 7.90 17.92
N ILE A 574 5.16 6.90 18.27
CA ILE A 574 5.59 5.80 19.15
C ILE A 574 6.66 4.99 18.41
N SER A 575 7.79 4.77 19.09
CA SER A 575 8.90 4.00 18.54
C SER A 575 8.63 2.50 18.64
N SER A 576 8.12 2.05 19.79
CA SER A 576 7.83 0.64 20.08
C SER A 576 6.52 0.44 20.84
N LEU A 577 5.73 -0.55 20.42
CA LEU A 577 4.59 -1.03 21.20
C LEU A 577 5.01 -2.20 22.09
N ILE A 578 4.56 -2.18 23.34
CA ILE A 578 4.74 -3.33 24.23
C ILE A 578 3.90 -4.49 23.72
N ARG A 579 4.53 -5.65 23.58
CA ARG A 579 3.87 -6.94 23.27
C ARG A 579 4.24 -7.93 24.37
N GLU A 580 3.29 -8.73 24.83
CA GLU A 580 3.48 -9.57 26.02
C GLU A 580 3.46 -11.06 25.65
N ALA A 581 4.53 -11.78 25.97
CA ALA A 581 4.58 -13.23 25.77
C ALA A 581 3.62 -13.98 26.70
N MET A 582 3.28 -13.40 27.85
CA MET A 582 2.28 -13.92 28.79
C MET A 582 0.87 -13.99 28.19
N SER A 583 0.59 -13.29 27.10
CA SER A 583 -0.68 -13.42 26.37
C SER A 583 -0.81 -14.75 25.61
N ALA A 584 0.30 -15.46 25.37
CA ALA A 584 0.29 -16.78 24.77
C ALA A 584 -0.15 -17.84 25.78
N ALA A 585 -1.22 -18.57 25.45
CA ALA A 585 -1.74 -19.66 26.27
C ALA A 585 -0.92 -20.96 26.15
N ASP A 586 -0.16 -21.12 25.06
CA ASP A 586 0.71 -22.26 24.78
C ASP A 586 1.94 -21.85 23.95
N SER A 587 2.83 -22.81 23.70
CA SER A 587 4.09 -22.60 22.98
C SER A 587 3.89 -22.22 21.51
N HIS A 588 2.82 -22.70 20.87
CA HIS A 588 2.52 -22.42 19.48
C HIS A 588 2.10 -20.97 19.29
N GLU A 589 1.24 -20.46 20.17
CA GLU A 589 0.85 -19.05 20.15
C GLU A 589 2.05 -18.13 20.44
N GLU A 590 2.97 -18.53 21.34
CA GLU A 590 4.21 -17.80 21.59
C GLU A 590 5.09 -17.72 20.34
N GLY A 591 5.25 -18.85 19.62
CA GLY A 591 5.93 -18.90 18.33
C GLY A 591 5.27 -18.01 17.25
N ARG A 592 3.93 -17.97 17.21
CA ARG A 592 3.17 -17.10 16.29
C ARG A 592 3.44 -15.62 16.55
N LEU A 593 3.55 -15.21 17.81
CA LEU A 593 3.91 -13.83 18.18
C LEU A 593 5.33 -13.49 17.72
N VAL A 594 6.29 -14.42 17.85
CA VAL A 594 7.64 -14.25 17.30
C VAL A 594 7.61 -14.11 15.78
N TYR A 595 6.85 -14.92 15.05
CA TYR A 595 6.75 -14.78 13.59
C TYR A 595 6.17 -13.41 13.18
N ARG A 596 5.15 -12.92 13.91
CA ARG A 596 4.50 -11.64 13.60
C ARG A 596 5.41 -10.43 13.85
N TYR A 597 6.18 -10.43 14.94
CA TYR A 597 6.99 -9.29 15.36
C TYR A 597 8.48 -9.45 15.07
N GLY A 598 8.92 -10.64 14.65
CA GLY A 598 10.32 -11.05 14.63
C GLY A 598 11.11 -10.68 13.39
N GLY A 599 10.58 -9.92 12.45
CA GLY A 599 11.31 -9.40 11.29
C GLY A 599 10.87 -9.98 9.95
N GLU A 600 11.76 -9.95 8.96
CA GLU A 600 11.47 -10.41 7.60
C GLU A 600 11.51 -11.95 7.51
N PRO A 601 10.74 -12.61 6.63
CA PRO A 601 10.90 -14.04 6.39
C PRO A 601 12.32 -14.45 5.93
N VAL A 602 12.79 -15.63 6.32
CA VAL A 602 14.05 -16.19 5.77
C VAL A 602 13.94 -16.38 4.26
N GLY A 603 14.92 -15.88 3.51
CA GLY A 603 14.93 -15.93 2.04
C GLY A 603 14.18 -14.78 1.37
N SER A 604 13.88 -13.70 2.11
CA SER A 604 13.26 -12.48 1.57
C SER A 604 14.02 -11.91 0.37
N PHE A 605 13.28 -11.31 -0.56
CA PHE A 605 13.86 -10.68 -1.74
C PHE A 605 14.76 -9.49 -1.37
N VAL A 606 15.83 -9.29 -2.15
CA VAL A 606 16.69 -8.10 -1.99
C VAL A 606 15.95 -6.86 -2.47
N GLN A 607 15.71 -5.94 -1.54
CA GLN A 607 14.94 -4.74 -1.81
C GLN A 607 15.82 -3.63 -2.43
N PRO A 608 15.38 -2.98 -3.52
CA PRO A 608 16.14 -1.89 -4.13
C PRO A 608 16.16 -0.64 -3.25
N CYS A 609 17.20 0.19 -3.40
CA CYS A 609 17.36 1.41 -2.61
C CYS A 609 16.26 2.43 -2.90
N LEU A 610 15.84 2.55 -4.16
CA LEU A 610 14.65 3.29 -4.59
C LEU A 610 13.48 2.31 -4.70
N ARG A 611 12.44 2.50 -3.89
CA ARG A 611 11.23 1.69 -3.92
C ARG A 611 10.01 2.44 -3.39
N PRO A 612 8.78 1.99 -3.69
CA PRO A 612 7.58 2.52 -3.05
C PRO A 612 7.68 2.47 -1.53
N LEU A 613 7.11 3.48 -0.88
CA LEU A 613 6.90 3.49 0.56
C LEU A 613 5.76 2.51 0.89
N MET A 614 6.08 1.43 1.59
CA MET A 614 5.11 0.41 1.98
C MET A 614 4.62 0.65 3.41
N PRO A 615 3.35 0.30 3.73
CA PRO A 615 2.88 0.25 5.11
C PRO A 615 3.75 -0.68 5.96
N ALA A 616 4.00 -0.30 7.22
CA ALA A 616 4.83 -1.04 8.17
C ALA A 616 4.00 -1.48 9.38
N ILE A 617 4.49 -2.51 10.08
CA ILE A 617 3.98 -2.90 11.41
C ILE A 617 4.74 -2.08 12.47
N ALA A 618 4.08 -1.71 13.55
CA ALA A 618 4.74 -1.06 14.68
C ALA A 618 5.81 -2.00 15.27
N HIS A 619 7.03 -1.49 15.47
CA HIS A 619 8.10 -2.27 16.11
C HIS A 619 7.67 -2.65 17.53
N ALA A 620 8.02 -3.87 17.92
CA ALA A 620 7.66 -4.40 19.23
C ALA A 620 8.80 -4.15 20.23
N LEU A 621 8.42 -3.83 21.47
CA LEU A 621 9.19 -4.20 22.65
C LEU A 621 8.54 -5.47 23.18
N PHE A 622 9.11 -6.63 22.82
CA PHE A 622 8.55 -7.93 23.16
C PHE A 622 9.00 -8.33 24.56
N MET A 623 8.07 -8.22 25.51
CA MET A 623 8.29 -8.49 26.93
C MET A 623 7.98 -9.96 27.20
N ASP A 624 8.94 -10.69 27.77
CA ASP A 624 8.65 -12.03 28.31
C ASP A 624 7.65 -11.93 29.47
N ILE A 625 7.78 -10.91 30.30
CA ILE A 625 6.82 -10.53 31.33
C ILE A 625 6.81 -9.01 31.56
N THR A 626 5.61 -8.45 31.66
CA THR A 626 5.40 -7.08 32.14
C THR A 626 5.16 -7.06 33.65
N HIS A 627 5.37 -5.91 34.29
CA HIS A 627 5.23 -5.79 35.74
C HIS A 627 3.78 -5.90 36.23
N ASP A 628 2.80 -5.87 35.32
CA ASP A 628 1.38 -6.05 35.60
C ASP A 628 0.91 -7.50 35.42
N ASN A 629 1.69 -8.35 34.75
CA ASN A 629 1.34 -9.75 34.56
C ASN A 629 1.36 -10.53 35.88
N GLU A 630 0.55 -11.58 35.94
CA GLU A 630 0.58 -12.57 37.02
C GLU A 630 1.88 -13.39 36.98
N CYS A 631 2.21 -14.07 38.08
CA CYS A 631 3.46 -14.81 38.19
C CYS A 631 3.47 -16.01 37.22
N PRO A 632 4.45 -16.13 36.31
CA PRO A 632 4.49 -17.18 35.29
C PRO A 632 4.68 -18.55 35.93
N ILE A 633 5.31 -18.62 37.11
CA ILE A 633 5.49 -19.88 37.85
C ILE A 633 4.13 -20.48 38.29
N VAL A 634 3.13 -19.63 38.53
CA VAL A 634 1.77 -20.03 38.94
C VAL A 634 0.96 -20.55 37.76
N HIS A 635 1.03 -19.88 36.60
CA HIS A 635 0.23 -20.23 35.42
C HIS A 635 0.91 -21.25 34.51
N ARG A 636 2.23 -21.29 34.52
CA ARG A 636 3.06 -22.15 33.69
C ARG A 636 3.89 -23.09 34.56
N SER A 637 5.18 -22.79 34.70
CA SER A 637 6.08 -23.40 35.66
C SER A 637 7.38 -22.59 35.77
N ALA A 638 8.16 -22.82 36.83
CA ALA A 638 9.51 -22.26 36.93
C ALA A 638 10.46 -22.75 35.81
N TYR A 639 10.16 -23.90 35.19
CA TYR A 639 10.95 -24.47 34.10
C TYR A 639 10.76 -23.71 32.78
N ASP A 640 9.67 -22.96 32.63
CA ASP A 640 9.33 -22.26 31.38
C ASP A 640 10.10 -20.94 31.21
N ALA A 641 10.67 -20.40 32.30
CA ALA A 641 11.28 -19.08 32.27
C ALA A 641 12.43 -18.98 31.25
N LEU A 642 13.26 -20.03 31.16
CA LEU A 642 14.39 -20.15 30.24
C LEU A 642 13.96 -20.31 28.76
N PRO A 643 13.09 -21.26 28.38
CA PRO A 643 12.67 -21.41 26.98
C PRO A 643 11.86 -20.21 26.48
N SER A 644 10.91 -19.68 27.25
CA SER A 644 10.14 -18.51 26.80
C SER A 644 11.00 -17.26 26.63
N SER A 645 11.94 -16.99 27.54
CA SER A 645 12.88 -15.88 27.36
C SER A 645 13.74 -16.03 26.10
N THR A 646 14.16 -17.25 25.77
CA THR A 646 14.90 -17.53 24.53
C THR A 646 14.04 -17.30 23.30
N ILE A 647 12.81 -17.80 23.28
CA ILE A 647 11.87 -17.64 22.15
C ILE A 647 11.64 -16.15 21.87
N VAL A 648 11.35 -15.37 22.92
CA VAL A 648 11.15 -13.91 22.83
C VAL A 648 12.40 -13.20 22.30
N SER A 649 13.58 -13.50 22.86
CA SER A 649 14.85 -12.87 22.43
C SER A 649 15.33 -13.32 21.04
N MET A 650 14.71 -14.34 20.44
CA MET A 650 14.98 -14.75 19.06
C MET A 650 14.10 -14.02 18.03
N ALA A 651 13.18 -13.15 18.45
CA ALA A 651 12.56 -12.17 17.56
C ALA A 651 13.57 -11.07 17.15
N SER A 652 13.50 -10.57 15.92
CA SER A 652 14.26 -9.38 15.47
C SER A 652 13.52 -8.08 15.80
N CYS A 653 13.36 -7.81 17.09
CA CYS A 653 12.82 -6.56 17.63
C CYS A 653 13.40 -6.32 19.03
N ALA A 654 13.11 -5.19 19.66
CA ALA A 654 13.49 -5.02 21.08
C ALA A 654 12.87 -6.13 21.95
N SER A 655 13.63 -6.59 22.94
CA SER A 655 13.17 -7.55 23.96
C SER A 655 13.22 -6.94 25.35
N GLY A 656 12.41 -7.45 26.27
CA GLY A 656 12.48 -7.00 27.66
C GLY A 656 11.85 -7.94 28.68
N SER A 657 12.07 -7.61 29.95
CA SER A 657 11.61 -8.37 31.12
C SER A 657 11.37 -7.46 32.33
N THR A 658 10.87 -8.04 33.41
CA THR A 658 10.71 -7.38 34.71
C THR A 658 11.58 -8.04 35.78
N LYS A 659 12.26 -7.23 36.59
CA LYS A 659 13.11 -7.71 37.69
C LYS A 659 12.30 -8.62 38.63
N GLY A 660 12.82 -9.82 38.89
CA GLY A 660 12.12 -10.90 39.60
C GLY A 660 11.87 -12.12 38.73
N TYR A 661 11.73 -11.96 37.42
CA TYR A 661 11.57 -13.07 36.47
C TYR A 661 12.83 -13.92 36.40
N ASP A 662 13.99 -13.28 36.18
CA ASP A 662 15.27 -13.96 36.04
C ASP A 662 15.71 -14.67 37.33
N GLU A 663 15.28 -14.17 38.49
CA GLU A 663 15.50 -14.79 39.79
C GLU A 663 14.52 -15.92 40.13
N LEU A 664 13.48 -16.14 39.31
CA LEU A 664 12.40 -17.09 39.57
C LEU A 664 11.63 -16.78 40.87
N VAL A 665 11.14 -15.53 41.00
CA VAL A 665 10.27 -15.14 42.12
C VAL A 665 8.88 -15.81 41.96
N PRO A 666 8.44 -16.66 42.91
CA PRO A 666 7.25 -17.52 42.75
C PRO A 666 5.93 -16.84 43.15
N HIS A 667 5.88 -15.51 43.12
CA HIS A 667 4.68 -14.71 43.37
C HIS A 667 4.75 -13.41 42.57
N GLN A 668 3.59 -12.81 42.31
CA GLN A 668 3.52 -11.53 41.61
C GLN A 668 4.12 -10.42 42.48
N ILE A 669 5.00 -9.62 41.90
CA ILE A 669 5.59 -8.45 42.56
C ILE A 669 4.61 -7.30 42.38
N SER A 670 3.70 -7.15 43.35
CA SER A 670 2.61 -6.18 43.25
C SER A 670 3.10 -4.73 43.19
N VAL A 671 2.65 -3.98 42.19
CA VAL A 671 2.86 -2.53 42.09
C VAL A 671 2.28 -1.76 43.27
N VAL A 672 1.31 -2.34 44.00
CA VAL A 672 0.66 -1.74 45.17
C VAL A 672 1.27 -2.22 46.47
N SER A 673 1.22 -3.52 46.77
CA SER A 673 1.48 -4.02 48.12
C SER A 673 2.93 -4.43 48.40
N GLU A 674 3.81 -4.49 47.40
CA GLU A 674 5.20 -4.85 47.63
C GLU A 674 5.99 -3.67 48.21
N GLU A 675 6.72 -3.92 49.29
CA GLU A 675 7.57 -2.93 49.98
C GLU A 675 9.00 -3.48 50.23
N ARG A 676 9.25 -4.75 49.91
CA ARG A 676 10.58 -5.36 50.03
C ARG A 676 11.50 -4.86 48.93
N PHE A 677 12.81 -4.91 49.18
CA PHE A 677 13.78 -4.43 48.22
C PHE A 677 14.24 -5.53 47.27
N TYR A 678 14.58 -5.13 46.04
CA TYR A 678 15.25 -6.03 45.11
C TYR A 678 16.63 -6.44 45.66
N THR A 679 17.03 -7.65 45.30
CA THR A 679 18.33 -8.23 45.62
C THR A 679 19.49 -7.41 45.03
N LYS A 680 20.61 -7.38 45.76
CA LYS A 680 21.86 -6.73 45.33
C LYS A 680 22.73 -7.70 44.54
N TRP A 681 23.51 -7.19 43.60
CA TRP A 681 24.55 -7.99 42.96
C TRP A 681 25.71 -8.24 43.92
N ASN A 682 26.03 -9.51 44.19
CA ASN A 682 27.24 -9.91 44.89
C ASN A 682 27.77 -11.22 44.28
N PRO A 683 28.93 -11.23 43.59
CA PRO A 683 29.46 -12.44 42.96
C PRO A 683 29.74 -13.57 43.95
N GLU A 684 29.97 -13.26 45.23
CA GLU A 684 30.25 -14.22 46.30
C GLU A 684 29.00 -14.64 47.09
N ALA A 685 27.80 -14.26 46.64
CA ALA A 685 26.54 -14.59 47.31
C ALA A 685 26.36 -16.11 47.47
N LEU A 686 26.04 -16.55 48.68
CA LEU A 686 25.66 -17.94 48.97
C LEU A 686 24.16 -18.14 48.70
N PRO A 687 23.69 -19.35 48.35
CA PRO A 687 22.26 -19.63 48.16
C PRO A 687 21.38 -19.31 49.38
N SER A 688 21.97 -19.24 50.58
CA SER A 688 21.29 -18.84 51.82
C SER A 688 21.10 -17.33 51.97
N ASN A 689 21.80 -16.51 51.17
CA ASN A 689 21.74 -15.04 51.25
C ASN A 689 20.57 -14.51 50.42
N THR A 690 19.39 -14.43 51.03
CA THR A 690 18.15 -13.99 50.38
C THR A 690 18.17 -12.55 49.84
N GLY A 691 19.09 -11.70 50.31
CA GLY A 691 19.26 -10.30 49.90
C GLY A 691 20.17 -10.07 48.70
N GLU A 692 20.84 -11.11 48.21
CA GLU A 692 21.93 -10.99 47.23
C GLU A 692 21.76 -12.04 46.12
N VAL A 693 22.21 -11.71 44.91
CA VAL A 693 22.17 -12.61 43.75
C VAL A 693 23.50 -12.60 43.00
N ASN A 694 23.74 -13.71 42.31
CA ASN A 694 24.87 -13.91 41.40
C ASN A 694 24.42 -14.75 40.19
N PHE A 695 25.38 -15.20 39.38
CA PHE A 695 25.12 -16.03 38.22
C PHE A 695 24.46 -17.39 38.52
N GLN A 696 24.53 -17.89 39.76
CA GLN A 696 23.89 -19.16 40.15
C GLN A 696 22.43 -18.97 40.61
N SER A 697 21.91 -17.75 40.64
CA SER A 697 20.55 -17.43 41.07
C SER A 697 19.58 -17.50 39.87
N GLY A 698 18.57 -18.37 39.95
CA GLY A 698 17.54 -18.52 38.91
C GLY A 698 18.13 -18.84 37.53
N ILE A 699 17.75 -18.04 36.53
CA ILE A 699 18.23 -18.13 35.14
C ILE A 699 19.23 -17.03 34.76
N ILE A 700 19.75 -16.24 35.71
CA ILE A 700 20.57 -15.04 35.44
C ILE A 700 21.77 -15.33 34.52
N ALA A 701 22.49 -16.43 34.73
CA ALA A 701 23.60 -16.81 33.83
C ALA A 701 23.13 -17.03 32.38
N ALA A 702 22.00 -17.72 32.19
CA ALA A 702 21.43 -17.94 30.87
C ALA A 702 20.85 -16.67 30.25
N ARG A 703 20.18 -15.82 31.05
CA ARG A 703 19.72 -14.51 30.59
C ARG A 703 20.85 -13.67 30.00
N ARG A 704 22.01 -13.65 30.67
CA ARG A 704 23.20 -12.94 30.16
C ARG A 704 23.62 -13.44 28.79
N ALA A 705 23.69 -14.76 28.61
CA ALA A 705 24.06 -15.35 27.33
C ALA A 705 23.04 -15.00 26.23
N ILE A 706 21.74 -15.12 26.54
CA ILE A 706 20.63 -14.82 25.63
C ILE A 706 20.63 -13.33 25.22
N ASN A 707 20.75 -12.41 26.17
CA ASN A 707 20.75 -10.96 25.92
C ASN A 707 21.94 -10.56 25.05
N LYS A 708 23.15 -11.06 25.34
CA LYS A 708 24.35 -10.80 24.53
C LYS A 708 24.19 -11.34 23.12
N LEU A 709 23.64 -12.54 22.98
CA LEU A 709 23.36 -13.13 21.67
C LEU A 709 22.36 -12.26 20.90
N HIS A 710 21.24 -11.88 21.51
CA HIS A 710 20.25 -11.00 20.89
C HIS A 710 20.86 -9.70 20.36
N GLN A 711 21.68 -9.04 21.18
CA GLN A 711 22.39 -7.82 20.82
C GLN A 711 23.38 -8.03 19.66
N GLU A 712 24.14 -9.13 19.70
CA GLU A 712 25.06 -9.52 18.62
C GLU A 712 24.31 -9.73 17.31
N LEU A 713 23.19 -10.46 17.35
CA LEU A 713 22.36 -10.78 16.19
C LEU A 713 21.75 -9.52 15.59
N GLY A 714 21.19 -8.61 16.41
CA GLY A 714 20.70 -7.32 15.94
C GLY A 714 21.81 -6.48 15.28
N ALA A 715 22.98 -6.38 15.92
CA ALA A 715 24.10 -5.55 15.43
C ALA A 715 24.73 -6.10 14.13
N LYS A 716 24.70 -7.43 13.94
CA LYS A 716 25.20 -8.11 12.73
C LYS A 716 24.12 -8.31 11.66
N GLY A 717 22.94 -7.72 11.82
CA GLY A 717 21.88 -7.71 10.81
C GLY A 717 21.21 -9.06 10.58
N PHE A 718 21.00 -9.84 11.64
CA PHE A 718 20.19 -11.07 11.60
C PHE A 718 18.69 -10.72 11.65
N ILE A 719 18.22 -10.04 10.60
CA ILE A 719 16.88 -9.46 10.52
C ILE A 719 15.80 -10.41 9.98
N GLN A 720 16.21 -11.58 9.47
CA GLN A 720 15.28 -12.56 8.94
C GLN A 720 14.92 -13.63 9.98
N VAL A 721 13.65 -13.97 10.12
CA VAL A 721 13.14 -14.95 11.08
C VAL A 721 12.32 -16.05 10.42
N TYR A 722 12.49 -17.27 10.93
CA TYR A 722 11.67 -18.44 10.64
C TYR A 722 11.35 -19.14 11.96
N VAL A 723 10.09 -19.51 12.14
CA VAL A 723 9.59 -20.19 13.35
C VAL A 723 9.04 -21.54 12.92
N ASP A 724 9.46 -22.59 13.62
CA ASP A 724 9.04 -23.96 13.39
C ASP A 724 8.50 -24.58 14.68
N GLN A 725 7.29 -25.13 14.61
CA GLN A 725 6.69 -25.88 15.71
C GLN A 725 7.09 -27.35 15.55
N VAL A 726 8.16 -27.76 16.24
CA VAL A 726 8.74 -29.11 16.10
C VAL A 726 7.83 -30.18 16.71
N ASP A 727 7.22 -29.87 17.86
CA ASP A 727 6.20 -30.69 18.52
C ASP A 727 5.36 -29.77 19.44
N GLN A 728 4.32 -30.27 20.12
CA GLN A 728 3.44 -29.49 21.01
C GLN A 728 4.18 -28.58 22.01
N ASP A 729 5.31 -29.02 22.57
CA ASP A 729 6.06 -28.28 23.59
C ASP A 729 7.44 -27.79 23.10
N ILE A 730 7.78 -27.98 21.82
CA ILE A 730 9.11 -27.65 21.26
C ILE A 730 8.97 -26.66 20.12
N VAL A 731 9.55 -25.47 20.31
CA VAL A 731 9.57 -24.39 19.32
C VAL A 731 11.01 -24.17 18.89
N ALA A 732 11.26 -24.12 17.58
CA ALA A 732 12.53 -23.71 17.03
C ALA A 732 12.41 -22.34 16.35
N VAL A 733 13.31 -21.41 16.68
CA VAL A 733 13.36 -20.08 16.06
C VAL A 733 14.71 -19.89 15.40
N THR A 734 14.69 -19.62 14.11
CA THR A 734 15.87 -19.30 13.31
C THR A 734 15.94 -17.80 13.06
N ARG A 735 17.05 -17.16 13.44
CA ARG A 735 17.45 -15.83 12.96
C ARG A 735 18.50 -15.97 11.88
N HIS A 736 18.33 -15.31 10.74
CA HIS A 736 19.24 -15.37 9.59
C HIS A 736 19.75 -13.98 9.21
N SER A 737 21.04 -13.87 8.90
CA SER A 737 21.64 -12.67 8.32
C SER A 737 21.71 -12.79 6.80
N PRO A 738 20.94 -11.99 6.03
CA PRO A 738 20.97 -12.06 4.56
C PRO A 738 22.30 -11.57 3.96
N SER A 739 23.15 -10.91 4.75
CA SER A 739 24.40 -10.33 4.27
C SER A 739 25.57 -11.32 4.30
N ILE A 740 25.63 -12.18 5.32
CA ILE A 740 26.68 -13.18 5.52
C ILE A 740 26.17 -14.63 5.41
N HIS A 741 24.86 -14.84 5.29
CA HIS A 741 24.19 -16.14 5.23
C HIS A 741 24.53 -17.11 6.37
N GLN A 742 24.75 -16.55 7.56
CA GLN A 742 24.79 -17.30 8.79
C GLN A 742 23.40 -17.27 9.42
N SER A 743 22.99 -18.39 9.99
CA SER A 743 21.79 -18.56 10.78
C SER A 743 22.15 -18.88 12.23
N VAL A 744 21.31 -18.45 13.16
CA VAL A 744 21.31 -18.92 14.54
C VAL A 744 19.97 -19.58 14.81
N VAL A 745 20.00 -20.86 15.14
CA VAL A 745 18.81 -21.70 15.32
C VAL A 745 18.70 -22.05 16.80
N SER A 746 17.70 -21.50 17.47
CA SER A 746 17.34 -21.88 18.83
C SER A 746 16.31 -23.01 18.80
N VAL A 747 16.43 -23.95 19.73
CA VAL A 747 15.45 -25.00 19.99
C VAL A 747 15.11 -24.95 21.47
N SER A 748 13.85 -24.60 21.75
CA SER A 748 13.35 -24.34 23.09
C SER A 748 12.29 -25.36 23.43
N ARG A 749 12.56 -26.21 24.42
CA ARG A 749 11.56 -27.12 24.97
C ARG A 749 10.87 -26.45 26.15
N THR A 750 9.70 -25.89 25.86
CA THR A 750 8.85 -25.14 26.79
C THR A 750 8.30 -26.03 27.91
N ALA A 751 7.83 -25.39 28.97
CA ALA A 751 7.25 -26.04 30.13
C ALA A 751 6.03 -25.26 30.66
N PHE A 752 5.05 -25.01 29.78
CA PHE A 752 3.77 -24.35 30.11
C PHE A 752 2.96 -25.05 31.20
N ARG A 753 3.35 -26.26 31.60
CA ARG A 753 2.80 -27.01 32.74
C ARG A 753 3.94 -27.53 33.62
N ASN A 754 3.74 -27.63 34.93
CA ASN A 754 4.79 -28.11 35.83
C ASN A 754 5.18 -29.59 35.53
N PRO A 755 6.43 -29.87 35.11
CA PRO A 755 6.89 -31.21 34.74
C PRO A 755 6.81 -32.26 35.86
N LYS A 756 6.74 -31.85 37.14
CA LYS A 756 6.56 -32.77 38.28
C LYS A 756 5.14 -33.33 38.39
N THR A 757 4.18 -32.62 37.82
CA THR A 757 2.73 -32.91 38.00
C THR A 757 2.02 -33.17 36.68
N SER A 758 2.68 -32.91 35.56
CA SER A 758 2.13 -33.03 34.20
C SER A 758 3.00 -33.93 33.34
N PHE A 759 2.36 -34.65 32.42
CA PHE A 759 3.05 -35.51 31.47
C PHE A 759 3.66 -34.70 30.33
N TYR A 760 4.92 -35.00 30.00
CA TYR A 760 5.61 -34.56 28.80
C TYR A 760 6.14 -35.79 28.06
N SER A 761 6.06 -35.81 26.73
CA SER A 761 6.57 -36.93 25.93
C SER A 761 8.05 -37.19 26.21
N LYS A 762 8.48 -38.44 26.36
CA LYS A 762 9.93 -38.76 26.40
C LYS A 762 10.54 -38.84 25.02
N GLU A 763 9.73 -39.12 24.00
CA GLU A 763 10.16 -39.17 22.61
C GLU A 763 10.22 -37.73 22.08
N VAL A 764 11.43 -37.29 21.75
CA VAL A 764 11.69 -36.00 21.11
C VAL A 764 11.98 -36.28 19.64
N PRO A 765 11.24 -35.68 18.69
CA PRO A 765 11.49 -35.89 17.28
C PRO A 765 12.89 -35.40 16.89
N HIS A 766 13.50 -36.07 15.91
CA HIS A 766 14.76 -35.60 15.32
C HIS A 766 14.55 -34.24 14.66
N MET A 767 15.58 -33.39 14.70
CA MET A 767 15.57 -32.11 14.00
C MET A 767 16.54 -32.12 12.82
N TYR A 768 16.10 -31.52 11.72
CA TYR A 768 16.86 -31.41 10.48
C TYR A 768 17.24 -29.94 10.27
N ILE A 769 18.50 -29.60 10.53
CA ILE A 769 18.99 -28.21 10.41
C ILE A 769 19.68 -28.03 9.06
N PRO A 770 19.18 -27.15 8.17
CA PRO A 770 19.83 -26.86 6.89
C PRO A 770 21.14 -26.09 7.09
N GLY A 771 22.23 -26.61 6.54
CA GLY A 771 23.57 -26.03 6.65
C GLY A 771 24.48 -26.77 7.63
N LYS A 772 25.69 -26.23 7.81
CA LYS A 772 26.72 -26.77 8.71
C LYS A 772 26.64 -26.05 10.05
N ILE A 773 26.36 -26.80 11.11
CA ILE A 773 26.50 -26.37 12.49
C ILE A 773 27.98 -26.16 12.77
N GLU A 774 28.33 -24.91 13.10
CA GLU A 774 29.69 -24.48 13.41
C GLU A 774 30.00 -24.66 14.90
N GLU A 775 29.02 -24.34 15.75
CA GLU A 775 29.11 -24.43 17.20
C GLU A 775 27.72 -24.54 17.82
N VAL A 776 27.68 -25.03 19.05
CA VAL A 776 26.56 -24.82 19.97
C VAL A 776 26.87 -23.53 20.73
N VAL A 777 26.17 -22.45 20.37
CA VAL A 777 26.31 -21.12 20.98
C VAL A 777 25.93 -21.17 22.45
N LEU A 778 24.82 -21.83 22.76
CA LEU A 778 24.29 -21.96 24.11
C LEU A 778 23.65 -23.33 24.29
N GLU A 779 24.03 -24.02 25.36
CA GLU A 779 23.32 -25.18 25.90
C GLU A 779 22.91 -24.83 27.34
N ALA A 780 21.62 -24.77 27.62
CA ALA A 780 21.10 -24.38 28.92
C ALA A 780 19.94 -25.28 29.35
N ARG A 781 19.95 -25.73 30.60
CA ARG A 781 18.88 -26.57 31.16
C ARG A 781 18.54 -26.16 32.58
N THR A 782 17.24 -26.00 32.83
CA THR A 782 16.72 -25.79 34.17
C THR A 782 16.89 -27.08 35.00
N ILE A 783 17.54 -26.96 36.15
CA ILE A 783 17.84 -28.08 37.05
C ILE A 783 17.50 -27.74 38.50
N GLU A 784 17.16 -28.77 39.27
CA GLU A 784 16.97 -28.65 40.71
C GLU A 784 18.26 -28.95 41.47
N ARG A 785 18.55 -28.15 42.49
CA ARG A 785 19.68 -28.29 43.40
C ARG A 785 19.19 -28.73 44.78
N HIS A 786 20.03 -29.47 45.49
CA HIS A 786 19.78 -29.82 46.89
C HIS A 786 20.12 -28.63 47.80
N THR A 787 19.28 -27.60 47.81
CA THR A 787 19.37 -26.41 48.66
C THR A 787 18.12 -26.28 49.55
N ILE A 788 18.07 -25.21 50.35
CA ILE A 788 16.92 -24.94 51.24
C ILE A 788 15.71 -24.61 50.36
N PRO A 789 14.51 -25.19 50.61
CA PRO A 789 13.31 -24.86 49.85
C PRO A 789 12.96 -23.38 49.97
N TYR A 790 12.33 -22.84 48.94
CA TYR A 790 11.91 -21.43 48.90
C TYR A 790 11.17 -21.01 50.19
N LYS A 791 11.64 -19.90 50.78
CA LYS A 791 10.95 -19.17 51.85
C LYS A 791 10.95 -17.69 51.49
N LYS A 792 9.77 -17.07 51.54
CA LYS A 792 9.60 -15.63 51.30
C LYS A 792 10.34 -14.83 52.38
N ASP A 793 11.34 -14.05 51.98
CA ASP A 793 12.11 -13.17 52.86
C ASP A 793 11.30 -11.92 53.24
N GLU A 794 11.52 -11.40 54.44
CA GLU A 794 10.79 -10.25 54.99
C GLU A 794 11.27 -8.90 54.44
N ASN A 795 12.53 -8.81 53.99
CA ASN A 795 13.15 -7.54 53.56
C ASN A 795 13.53 -7.54 52.06
N SER A 796 13.73 -8.73 51.48
CA SER A 796 14.19 -8.91 50.11
C SER A 796 13.15 -9.62 49.24
N ILE A 797 13.08 -9.23 47.98
CA ILE A 797 12.35 -9.96 46.94
C ILE A 797 13.26 -11.09 46.44
N ASN A 798 13.28 -12.20 47.18
CA ASN A 798 14.09 -13.37 46.86
C ASN A 798 13.36 -14.36 45.94
N GLY A 799 14.13 -15.02 45.08
CA GLY A 799 13.67 -16.08 44.18
C GLY A 799 13.84 -17.49 44.75
N MET A 800 13.53 -18.51 43.95
CA MET A 800 13.69 -19.92 44.29
C MET A 800 15.17 -20.35 44.27
N PRO A 801 15.80 -20.69 45.42
CA PRO A 801 17.22 -21.06 45.47
C PRO A 801 17.49 -22.53 45.06
N ASP A 802 16.44 -23.34 44.93
CA ASP A 802 16.48 -24.75 44.56
C ASP A 802 16.40 -24.96 43.05
N ILE A 803 15.96 -23.97 42.28
CA ILE A 803 15.91 -24.04 40.82
C ILE A 803 16.95 -23.11 40.23
N THR A 804 17.86 -23.68 39.43
CA THR A 804 18.97 -22.96 38.78
C THR A 804 19.13 -23.45 37.34
N VAL A 805 20.05 -22.84 36.58
CA VAL A 805 20.38 -23.29 35.23
C VAL A 805 21.79 -23.91 35.17
N GLU A 806 21.92 -25.07 34.53
CA GLU A 806 23.21 -25.58 34.02
C GLU A 806 23.43 -24.98 32.64
N ILE A 807 24.54 -24.29 32.42
CA ILE A 807 24.83 -23.58 31.17
C ILE A 807 26.23 -23.92 30.65
N ARG A 808 26.34 -24.02 29.33
CA ARG A 808 27.60 -24.10 28.58
C ARG A 808 27.46 -23.21 27.34
N GLU A 809 28.48 -22.42 27.05
CA GLU A 809 28.50 -21.46 25.93
C GLU A 809 29.65 -21.81 24.97
N HIS A 810 29.43 -21.61 23.66
CA HIS A 810 30.45 -21.76 22.61
C HIS A 810 31.20 -23.11 22.66
N ILE A 811 30.46 -24.22 22.68
CA ILE A 811 31.01 -25.58 22.67
C ILE A 811 30.91 -26.21 21.28
N GLN A 812 31.72 -27.25 21.04
CA GLN A 812 31.59 -28.05 19.83
C GLN A 812 30.42 -29.02 19.94
N LEU A 813 29.82 -29.40 18.80
CA LEU A 813 28.61 -30.24 18.78
C LEU A 813 28.81 -31.60 19.49
N ASN A 814 30.00 -32.18 19.42
CA ASN A 814 30.36 -33.43 20.09
C ASN A 814 30.57 -33.30 21.62
N GLU A 815 30.66 -32.08 22.14
CA GLU A 815 30.78 -31.79 23.57
C GLU A 815 29.40 -31.55 24.23
N SER A 816 28.34 -31.46 23.43
CA SER A 816 26.97 -31.26 23.89
C SER A 816 26.50 -32.44 24.75
N LYS A 817 25.77 -32.14 25.83
CA LYS A 817 25.07 -33.16 26.63
C LYS A 817 23.61 -33.31 26.24
N ILE A 818 23.05 -32.35 25.50
CA ILE A 818 21.64 -32.35 25.08
C ILE A 818 21.47 -33.10 23.76
N VAL A 819 22.43 -33.00 22.85
CA VAL A 819 22.33 -33.60 21.52
C VAL A 819 23.46 -34.56 21.21
N LYS A 820 23.14 -35.53 20.35
CA LYS A 820 24.10 -36.41 19.69
C LYS A 820 23.99 -36.22 18.19
N HIS A 821 25.14 -36.16 17.54
CA HIS A 821 25.21 -36.05 16.09
C HIS A 821 24.81 -37.40 15.45
N ALA A 822 23.65 -37.44 14.81
CA ALA A 822 23.09 -38.66 14.21
C ALA A 822 23.62 -38.91 12.77
N GLY A 823 23.97 -37.85 12.04
CA GLY A 823 24.54 -37.95 10.69
C GLY A 823 24.32 -36.71 9.83
N ILE A 824 24.88 -36.73 8.62
CA ILE A 824 24.57 -35.76 7.56
C ILE A 824 23.60 -36.44 6.61
N VAL A 825 22.43 -35.84 6.39
CA VAL A 825 21.41 -36.35 5.47
C VAL A 825 21.30 -35.38 4.30
N THR A 826 21.69 -35.85 3.12
CA THR A 826 21.53 -35.07 1.88
C THR A 826 20.14 -35.35 1.31
N LYS A 827 19.16 -34.44 1.53
CA LYS A 827 17.76 -34.61 1.05
C LYS A 827 17.55 -34.20 -0.42
N GLY A 828 18.58 -33.65 -1.05
CA GLY A 828 18.58 -33.30 -2.47
C GLY A 828 19.96 -32.82 -2.93
N PRO A 829 20.14 -32.50 -4.23
CA PRO A 829 21.46 -32.21 -4.81
C PRO A 829 22.26 -31.11 -4.09
N ASN A 830 21.58 -30.20 -3.39
CA ASN A 830 22.17 -29.03 -2.74
C ASN A 830 21.53 -28.72 -1.36
N GLU A 831 20.93 -29.74 -0.73
CA GLU A 831 20.41 -29.63 0.64
C GLU A 831 21.34 -30.40 1.57
N PHE A 832 22.39 -29.73 2.02
CA PHE A 832 23.18 -30.17 3.15
C PHE A 832 22.38 -29.95 4.42
N VAL A 833 21.96 -31.03 5.06
CA VAL A 833 21.16 -30.99 6.28
C VAL A 833 21.85 -31.85 7.34
N GLN A 834 22.03 -31.29 8.53
CA GLN A 834 22.51 -32.06 9.68
C GLN A 834 21.33 -32.55 10.50
N GLU A 835 21.32 -33.86 10.73
CA GLU A 835 20.34 -34.51 11.60
C GLU A 835 20.83 -34.48 13.04
N ILE A 836 19.96 -33.97 13.91
CA ILE A 836 20.21 -33.80 15.34
C ILE A 836 19.25 -34.70 16.11
N GLU A 837 19.83 -35.64 16.85
CA GLU A 837 19.12 -36.48 17.81
C GLU A 837 19.25 -35.85 19.20
N PHE A 838 18.14 -35.66 19.90
CA PHE A 838 18.11 -35.09 21.25
C PHE A 838 18.17 -36.21 22.28
N GLU A 839 19.26 -36.29 23.06
CA GLU A 839 19.40 -37.27 24.16
C GLU A 839 18.79 -36.75 25.48
N ASN A 840 19.01 -35.48 25.82
CA ASN A 840 18.63 -34.91 27.14
C ASN A 840 17.90 -33.56 27.03
N LEU A 841 17.12 -33.34 25.98
CA LEU A 841 16.28 -32.14 25.86
C LEU A 841 15.06 -32.26 26.79
N THR A 842 15.24 -32.03 28.09
CA THR A 842 14.14 -32.08 29.09
C THR A 842 13.26 -30.82 29.03
N PRO A 843 12.01 -30.83 29.53
CA PRO A 843 11.22 -29.60 29.67
C PRO A 843 12.00 -28.52 30.44
N GLY A 844 11.99 -27.29 29.94
CA GLY A 844 12.82 -26.19 30.46
C GLY A 844 14.27 -26.22 30.00
N SER A 845 14.53 -26.74 28.79
CA SER A 845 15.86 -26.74 28.15
C SER A 845 15.87 -25.92 26.87
N VAL A 846 17.03 -25.35 26.59
CA VAL A 846 17.33 -24.56 25.40
C VAL A 846 18.66 -25.02 24.83
N ILE A 847 18.72 -25.17 23.52
CA ILE A 847 19.98 -25.30 22.79
C ILE A 847 19.96 -24.37 21.58
N ILE A 848 21.07 -23.70 21.32
CA ILE A 848 21.21 -22.73 20.23
C ILE A 848 22.42 -23.09 19.39
N PHE A 849 22.22 -23.22 18.08
CA PHE A 849 23.24 -23.55 17.10
C PHE A 849 23.59 -22.34 16.25
N ARG A 850 24.88 -22.18 15.96
CA ARG A 850 25.33 -21.30 14.87
C ARG A 850 25.51 -22.15 13.63
N VAL A 851 24.85 -21.76 12.55
CA VAL A 851 24.77 -22.54 11.33
C VAL A 851 25.21 -21.66 10.19
N SER A 852 26.16 -22.12 9.39
CA SER A 852 26.50 -21.49 8.13
C SER A 852 26.03 -22.35 6.97
N LEU A 853 25.99 -21.76 5.78
CA LEU A 853 25.85 -22.55 4.56
C LEU A 853 26.95 -23.62 4.51
N ASP A 854 26.71 -24.75 3.86
CA ASP A 854 27.77 -25.72 3.62
C ASP A 854 28.91 -25.06 2.80
N PRO A 855 30.16 -25.54 2.90
CA PRO A 855 31.30 -24.90 2.24
C PRO A 855 31.14 -24.73 0.72
N HIS A 856 30.43 -25.62 0.04
CA HIS A 856 30.19 -25.50 -1.40
C HIS A 856 29.18 -24.39 -1.69
N ALA A 857 28.07 -24.33 -0.96
CA ALA A 857 27.09 -23.25 -1.08
C ALA A 857 27.67 -21.87 -0.69
N GLN A 858 28.54 -21.79 0.33
CA GLN A 858 29.22 -20.54 0.70
C GLN A 858 30.04 -19.98 -0.47
N VAL A 859 30.81 -20.85 -1.13
CA VAL A 859 31.61 -20.47 -2.30
C VAL A 859 30.69 -20.04 -3.45
N ALA A 860 29.63 -20.80 -3.74
CA ALA A 860 28.67 -20.48 -4.80
C ALA A 860 27.98 -19.12 -4.57
N VAL A 861 27.50 -18.85 -3.35
CA VAL A 861 26.90 -17.56 -2.98
C VAL A 861 27.93 -16.44 -3.07
N GLY A 862 29.15 -16.65 -2.58
CA GLY A 862 30.22 -15.64 -2.66
C GLY A 862 30.54 -15.24 -4.10
N ILE A 863 30.58 -16.21 -5.02
CA ILE A 863 30.78 -15.96 -6.46
C ILE A 863 29.59 -15.22 -7.08
N LEU A 864 28.35 -15.66 -6.79
CA LEU A 864 27.14 -14.97 -7.25
C LEU A 864 27.15 -13.50 -6.83
N ARG A 865 27.41 -13.26 -5.54
CA ARG A 865 27.48 -11.91 -4.97
C ARG A 865 28.56 -11.06 -5.63
N ASN A 866 29.74 -11.64 -5.89
CA ASN A 866 30.81 -10.95 -6.62
C ASN A 866 30.35 -10.46 -8.00
N HIS A 867 29.68 -11.31 -8.78
CA HIS A 867 29.18 -10.89 -10.10
C HIS A 867 27.97 -9.96 -10.00
N LEU A 868 27.12 -10.07 -8.98
CA LEU A 868 26.00 -9.16 -8.74
C LEU A 868 26.45 -7.75 -8.31
N THR A 869 27.69 -7.57 -7.85
CA THR A 869 28.22 -6.23 -7.49
C THR A 869 28.16 -5.24 -8.66
N GLN A 870 28.21 -5.73 -9.90
CA GLN A 870 28.09 -4.90 -11.09
C GLN A 870 26.72 -4.23 -11.23
N PHE A 871 25.68 -4.81 -10.62
CA PHE A 871 24.32 -4.26 -10.63
C PHE A 871 24.02 -3.45 -9.36
N SER A 872 24.57 -3.87 -8.22
CA SER A 872 24.36 -3.17 -6.95
C SER A 872 25.53 -3.34 -5.98
N PRO A 873 26.04 -2.24 -5.39
CA PRO A 873 27.07 -2.31 -4.35
C PRO A 873 26.66 -3.13 -3.11
N HIS A 874 25.36 -3.37 -2.91
CA HIS A 874 24.82 -4.16 -1.80
C HIS A 874 25.43 -5.57 -1.72
N PHE A 875 25.77 -6.16 -2.86
CA PHE A 875 26.32 -7.52 -2.92
C PHE A 875 27.82 -7.60 -2.62
N LYS A 876 28.49 -6.47 -2.37
CA LYS A 876 29.93 -6.44 -2.09
C LYS A 876 30.29 -7.10 -0.75
N SER A 877 29.40 -7.06 0.23
CA SER A 877 29.63 -7.77 1.49
C SER A 877 29.54 -9.28 1.25
N GLY A 878 30.50 -10.08 1.73
CA GLY A 878 30.49 -11.54 1.55
C GLY A 878 30.76 -12.03 0.12
N SER A 879 31.17 -11.15 -0.81
CA SER A 879 31.57 -11.55 -2.15
C SER A 879 32.93 -12.26 -2.14
N LEU A 880 33.08 -13.29 -2.96
CA LEU A 880 34.34 -14.01 -3.18
C LEU A 880 34.75 -13.88 -4.65
N ALA A 881 35.98 -13.42 -4.88
CA ALA A 881 36.58 -13.44 -6.21
C ALA A 881 37.09 -14.85 -6.52
N VAL A 882 36.97 -15.29 -7.77
CA VAL A 882 37.45 -16.60 -8.22
C VAL A 882 38.15 -16.48 -9.56
N ASP A 883 39.41 -16.91 -9.62
CA ASP A 883 40.23 -16.88 -10.85
C ASP A 883 39.68 -17.82 -11.94
N ASN A 884 38.97 -18.89 -11.58
CA ASN A 884 38.47 -19.93 -12.49
C ASN A 884 36.96 -19.80 -12.82
N ALA A 885 36.32 -18.66 -12.57
CA ALA A 885 34.94 -18.44 -13.04
C ALA A 885 34.88 -18.56 -14.57
N ASP A 886 33.72 -18.94 -15.11
CA ASP A 886 33.51 -19.02 -16.56
C ASP A 886 33.98 -17.72 -17.23
N PRO A 887 34.80 -17.79 -18.30
CA PRO A 887 35.32 -16.60 -18.97
C PRO A 887 34.25 -15.55 -19.29
N ILE A 888 33.00 -15.96 -19.56
CA ILE A 888 31.91 -15.04 -19.88
C ILE A 888 31.52 -14.14 -18.70
N LEU A 889 31.64 -14.61 -17.45
CA LEU A 889 31.30 -13.83 -16.25
C LEU A 889 32.35 -12.78 -15.89
N LYS A 890 33.57 -12.90 -16.45
CA LYS A 890 34.63 -11.89 -16.31
C LYS A 890 34.37 -10.66 -17.19
N ILE A 891 33.48 -10.77 -18.16
CA ILE A 891 33.04 -9.66 -19.01
C ILE A 891 31.83 -9.01 -18.32
N PRO A 892 31.83 -7.68 -18.09
CA PRO A 892 30.66 -6.99 -17.57
C PRO A 892 29.43 -7.27 -18.44
N PHE A 893 28.30 -7.59 -17.84
CA PHE A 893 27.06 -7.93 -18.56
C PHE A 893 26.64 -6.80 -19.50
N ALA A 894 26.82 -5.54 -19.07
CA ALA A 894 26.57 -4.36 -19.91
C ALA A 894 27.38 -4.36 -21.22
N SER A 895 28.60 -4.93 -21.24
CA SER A 895 29.44 -5.03 -22.44
C SER A 895 28.99 -6.13 -23.41
N ILE A 896 28.31 -7.17 -22.91
CA ILE A 896 27.68 -8.18 -23.77
C ILE A 896 26.37 -7.60 -24.31
N ALA A 897 25.55 -7.06 -23.42
CA ALA A 897 24.25 -6.52 -23.76
C ALA A 897 24.33 -5.31 -24.71
N SER A 898 25.40 -4.50 -24.66
CA SER A 898 25.57 -3.34 -25.55
C SER A 898 25.76 -3.71 -27.03
N LYS A 899 26.06 -4.97 -27.32
CA LYS A 899 26.16 -5.49 -28.70
C LYS A 899 24.80 -5.92 -29.27
N LEU A 900 23.77 -6.07 -28.42
CA LEU A 900 22.43 -6.42 -28.89
C LEU A 900 21.82 -5.25 -29.64
N THR A 901 21.21 -5.55 -30.77
CA THR A 901 20.32 -4.62 -31.48
C THR A 901 18.95 -4.54 -30.79
N LEU A 902 18.19 -3.47 -31.07
CA LEU A 902 16.80 -3.36 -30.63
C LEU A 902 15.91 -4.52 -31.12
N ALA A 903 16.21 -5.13 -32.27
CA ALA A 903 15.50 -6.30 -32.77
C ALA A 903 15.83 -7.59 -32.00
N GLU A 904 17.07 -7.73 -31.52
CA GLU A 904 17.47 -8.87 -30.68
C GLU A 904 16.95 -8.71 -29.24
N LEU A 905 16.85 -7.48 -28.74
CA LEU A 905 16.22 -7.18 -27.45
C LEU A 905 14.76 -7.63 -27.38
N ASN A 906 14.04 -7.68 -28.51
CA ASN A 906 12.71 -8.29 -28.58
C ASN A 906 12.73 -9.77 -28.13
N GLN A 907 13.69 -10.56 -28.62
CA GLN A 907 13.82 -11.98 -28.30
C GLN A 907 14.25 -12.20 -26.84
N VAL A 908 15.10 -11.33 -26.31
CA VAL A 908 15.58 -11.41 -24.92
C VAL A 908 14.48 -11.01 -23.92
N LEU A 909 13.75 -9.93 -24.20
CA LEU A 909 12.83 -9.33 -23.23
C LEU A 909 11.38 -9.83 -23.38
N TYR A 910 10.89 -10.08 -24.59
CA TYR A 910 9.46 -10.25 -24.86
C TYR A 910 9.12 -11.64 -25.43
N ARG A 911 8.73 -11.73 -26.71
CA ARG A 911 8.16 -12.93 -27.36
C ARG A 911 6.92 -13.48 -26.63
N CYS A 912 5.74 -13.17 -27.16
CA CYS A 912 4.51 -13.81 -26.71
C CYS A 912 4.46 -15.29 -27.11
N GLU A 913 3.45 -16.03 -26.64
CA GLU A 913 3.32 -17.48 -26.89
C GLU A 913 3.46 -17.85 -28.36
N SER A 914 2.68 -17.21 -29.25
CA SER A 914 2.69 -17.49 -30.69
C SER A 914 4.02 -17.15 -31.36
N GLU A 915 4.68 -16.10 -30.89
CA GLU A 915 6.02 -15.73 -31.35
C GLU A 915 7.07 -16.76 -30.94
N GLU A 916 7.09 -17.17 -29.67
CA GLU A 916 8.04 -18.16 -29.19
C GLU A 916 7.78 -19.56 -29.81
N GLN A 917 6.52 -19.91 -30.08
CA GLN A 917 6.14 -21.14 -30.79
C GLN A 917 6.65 -21.17 -32.24
N GLU A 918 6.60 -20.04 -32.96
CA GLU A 918 7.15 -19.94 -34.31
C GLU A 918 8.64 -20.30 -34.34
N ASP A 919 9.35 -19.97 -33.26
CA ASP A 919 10.75 -20.30 -33.09
C ASP A 919 11.02 -21.78 -32.71
N GLY A 920 9.99 -22.47 -32.20
CA GLY A 920 10.05 -23.86 -31.72
C GLY A 920 9.99 -24.01 -30.20
N GLY A 921 9.63 -22.95 -29.46
CA GLY A 921 9.47 -22.94 -27.99
C GLY A 921 8.03 -22.67 -27.53
N GLY A 922 7.89 -22.04 -26.37
CA GLY A 922 6.62 -21.61 -25.77
C GLY A 922 6.86 -20.85 -24.46
N CYS A 923 5.84 -20.20 -23.91
CA CYS A 923 5.93 -19.53 -22.61
C CYS A 923 5.90 -20.55 -21.47
N TYR A 924 6.68 -20.29 -20.43
CA TYR A 924 6.71 -21.16 -19.26
C TYR A 924 5.36 -21.16 -18.53
N ASN A 925 4.85 -22.34 -18.17
CA ASN A 925 3.64 -22.50 -17.35
C ASN A 925 4.03 -22.68 -15.88
N ILE A 926 3.65 -21.73 -15.02
CA ILE A 926 3.91 -21.83 -13.59
C ILE A 926 2.84 -22.73 -12.96
N PRO A 927 3.21 -23.86 -12.34
CA PRO A 927 2.25 -24.78 -11.74
C PRO A 927 1.34 -24.10 -10.73
N ASN A 928 0.05 -24.51 -10.72
CA ASN A 928 -1.00 -23.97 -9.83
C ASN A 928 -1.26 -22.46 -9.98
N TRP A 929 -0.85 -21.84 -11.09
CA TRP A 929 -1.06 -20.42 -11.33
C TRP A 929 -1.42 -20.09 -12.78
N SER A 930 -0.46 -19.64 -13.59
CA SER A 930 -0.71 -19.26 -14.98
C SER A 930 0.57 -19.30 -15.83
N SER A 931 0.40 -19.30 -17.16
CA SER A 931 1.52 -19.15 -18.10
C SER A 931 2.01 -17.71 -18.17
N LEU A 932 3.32 -17.55 -18.38
CA LEU A 932 3.92 -16.24 -18.65
C LEU A 932 3.28 -15.60 -19.90
N LYS A 933 3.11 -14.28 -19.87
CA LYS A 933 2.64 -13.53 -21.05
C LYS A 933 3.72 -13.36 -22.11
N TYR A 934 4.96 -13.34 -21.66
CA TYR A 934 6.16 -13.30 -22.48
C TYR A 934 7.12 -14.42 -22.05
N ALA A 935 7.76 -15.06 -23.01
CA ALA A 935 8.82 -16.05 -22.77
C ALA A 935 10.11 -15.38 -22.24
N GLY A 936 10.35 -14.14 -22.64
CA GLY A 936 11.49 -13.33 -22.22
C GLY A 936 11.40 -12.76 -20.80
N LEU A 937 12.44 -12.02 -20.42
CA LEU A 937 12.60 -11.53 -19.05
C LEU A 937 11.44 -10.64 -18.58
N GLN A 938 10.76 -9.92 -19.48
CA GLN A 938 9.59 -9.11 -19.12
C GLN A 938 8.49 -9.96 -18.47
N GLY A 939 8.26 -11.18 -18.96
CA GLY A 939 7.22 -12.05 -18.44
C GLY A 939 7.43 -12.38 -16.96
N LEU A 940 8.68 -12.60 -16.57
CA LEU A 940 9.08 -12.85 -15.18
C LEU A 940 9.06 -11.57 -14.35
N MET A 941 9.55 -10.45 -14.91
CA MET A 941 9.57 -9.16 -14.22
C MET A 941 8.17 -8.62 -13.92
N SER A 942 7.19 -8.88 -14.79
CA SER A 942 5.80 -8.48 -14.54
C SER A 942 5.22 -9.15 -13.29
N ILE A 943 5.65 -10.38 -12.97
CA ILE A 943 5.25 -11.11 -11.75
C ILE A 943 6.03 -10.58 -10.55
N LEU A 944 7.36 -10.50 -10.69
CA LEU A 944 8.26 -10.05 -9.63
C LEU A 944 8.00 -8.60 -9.19
N ALA A 945 7.48 -7.76 -10.09
CA ALA A 945 7.06 -6.39 -9.74
C ALA A 945 5.93 -6.35 -8.69
N GLU A 946 5.09 -7.38 -8.61
CA GLU A 946 4.04 -7.49 -7.59
C GLU A 946 4.53 -8.19 -6.31
N ILE A 947 5.20 -9.33 -6.44
CA ILE A 947 5.55 -10.17 -5.28
C ILE A 947 6.77 -9.67 -4.52
N ARG A 948 7.72 -9.00 -5.18
CA ARG A 948 8.96 -8.50 -4.54
C ARG A 948 8.68 -7.41 -3.50
N PRO A 949 7.89 -6.34 -3.77
CA PRO A 949 7.65 -5.28 -2.79
C PRO A 949 6.89 -5.76 -1.54
N ARG A 950 6.04 -6.79 -1.69
CA ARG A 950 5.27 -7.41 -0.60
C ARG A 950 6.02 -8.56 0.09
N ASN A 951 7.16 -8.94 -0.46
CA ASN A 951 7.92 -10.10 -0.02
C ASN A 951 7.05 -11.39 0.04
N ASP A 952 6.21 -11.59 -0.96
CA ASP A 952 5.30 -12.73 -1.06
C ASP A 952 6.06 -13.99 -1.49
N LEU A 953 6.81 -14.55 -0.54
CA LEU A 953 7.52 -15.80 -0.72
C LEU A 953 6.56 -17.01 -0.83
N GLY A 954 5.27 -16.86 -0.50
CA GLY A 954 4.24 -17.91 -0.61
C GLY A 954 3.64 -18.03 -2.01
N HIS A 955 4.02 -17.16 -2.95
CA HIS A 955 3.51 -17.20 -4.31
C HIS A 955 3.93 -18.50 -5.05
N PRO A 956 3.07 -19.11 -5.90
CA PRO A 956 3.40 -20.32 -6.67
C PRO A 956 4.67 -20.22 -7.53
N PHE A 957 5.03 -18.99 -7.93
CA PHE A 957 6.31 -18.69 -8.58
C PHE A 957 7.52 -19.07 -7.71
N CYS A 958 7.51 -18.68 -6.44
CA CYS A 958 8.56 -18.97 -5.48
C CYS A 958 8.59 -20.46 -5.14
N ASP A 959 7.41 -21.09 -5.02
CA ASP A 959 7.30 -22.53 -4.81
C ASP A 959 7.91 -23.33 -5.98
N ASN A 960 7.66 -22.90 -7.22
CA ASN A 960 8.24 -23.54 -8.39
C ASN A 960 9.78 -23.47 -8.39
N LEU A 961 10.34 -22.31 -8.03
CA LEU A 961 11.80 -22.10 -7.93
C LEU A 961 12.43 -22.92 -6.80
N ARG A 962 11.71 -23.12 -5.68
CA ARG A 962 12.16 -24.00 -4.60
C ARG A 962 12.07 -25.47 -4.97
N SER A 963 11.03 -25.86 -5.72
CA SER A 963 10.75 -27.25 -6.07
C SER A 963 11.72 -27.83 -7.10
N GLY A 964 12.36 -27.00 -7.94
CA GLY A 964 13.34 -27.47 -8.90
C GLY A 964 13.85 -26.40 -9.87
N ASP A 965 14.69 -26.84 -10.81
CA ASP A 965 15.48 -25.94 -11.66
C ASP A 965 14.84 -25.60 -13.01
N TRP A 966 13.60 -26.03 -13.26
CA TRP A 966 12.97 -25.96 -14.59
C TRP A 966 12.84 -24.53 -15.12
N MET A 967 12.40 -23.58 -14.28
CA MET A 967 12.31 -22.17 -14.68
C MET A 967 13.69 -21.55 -14.91
N ILE A 968 14.67 -21.93 -14.09
CA ILE A 968 16.07 -21.47 -14.20
C ILE A 968 16.66 -21.94 -15.54
N ASP A 969 16.44 -23.21 -15.88
CA ASP A 969 16.88 -23.80 -17.14
C ASP A 969 16.15 -23.24 -18.34
N TYR A 970 14.84 -23.02 -18.23
CA TYR A 970 14.03 -22.40 -19.28
C TYR A 970 14.60 -21.04 -19.70
N VAL A 971 14.89 -20.16 -18.74
CA VAL A 971 15.37 -18.80 -19.01
C VAL A 971 16.68 -18.76 -19.78
N SER A 972 17.64 -19.62 -19.42
CA SER A 972 18.95 -19.64 -20.09
C SER A 972 18.91 -20.42 -21.40
N SER A 973 18.27 -21.60 -21.41
CA SER A 973 18.24 -22.50 -22.58
C SER A 973 17.50 -21.88 -23.76
N ARG A 974 16.42 -21.12 -23.53
CA ARG A 974 15.68 -20.43 -24.60
C ARG A 974 16.52 -19.39 -25.35
N LEU A 975 17.51 -18.80 -24.69
CA LEU A 975 18.41 -17.80 -25.26
C LEU A 975 19.63 -18.47 -25.90
N ILE A 976 20.15 -19.55 -25.30
CA ILE A 976 21.26 -20.33 -25.83
C ILE A 976 20.90 -21.02 -27.15
N SER A 977 19.64 -21.44 -27.32
CA SER A 977 19.16 -22.03 -28.57
C SER A 977 19.17 -21.03 -29.74
N ARG A 978 19.38 -19.74 -29.47
CA ARG A 978 19.51 -18.70 -30.50
C ARG A 978 20.97 -18.57 -30.95
N SER A 979 21.20 -17.77 -31.99
CA SER A 979 22.55 -17.47 -32.49
C SER A 979 23.03 -16.08 -32.08
N GLY A 980 24.33 -15.81 -32.24
CA GLY A 980 24.92 -14.50 -32.01
C GLY A 980 24.94 -14.05 -30.55
N THR A 981 24.77 -12.75 -30.32
CA THR A 981 24.86 -12.12 -28.99
C THR A 981 23.74 -12.57 -28.04
N ILE A 982 22.57 -12.97 -28.57
CA ILE A 982 21.49 -13.55 -27.74
C ILE A 982 21.99 -14.82 -27.02
N ALA A 983 22.73 -15.66 -27.74
CA ALA A 983 23.33 -16.86 -27.16
C ALA A 983 24.38 -16.52 -26.09
N GLU A 984 25.13 -15.43 -26.25
CA GLU A 984 26.06 -14.94 -25.22
C GLU A 984 25.33 -14.51 -23.95
N VAL A 985 24.19 -13.83 -24.06
CA VAL A 985 23.32 -13.50 -22.91
C VAL A 985 22.81 -14.77 -22.23
N GLY A 986 22.35 -15.75 -23.01
CA GLY A 986 21.91 -17.04 -22.50
C GLY A 986 23.01 -17.79 -21.77
N LYS A 987 24.23 -17.81 -22.33
CA LYS A 987 25.42 -18.40 -21.70
C LYS A 987 25.83 -17.67 -20.42
N TRP A 988 25.74 -16.34 -20.40
CA TRP A 988 26.02 -15.55 -19.20
C TRP A 988 25.03 -15.88 -18.08
N LEU A 989 23.73 -15.96 -18.40
CA LEU A 989 22.69 -16.37 -17.45
C LEU A 989 22.90 -17.82 -17.00
N GLN A 990 23.22 -18.75 -17.91
CA GLN A 990 23.53 -20.14 -17.56
C GLN A 990 24.72 -20.23 -16.61
N ALA A 991 25.78 -19.44 -16.84
CA ALA A 991 26.95 -19.40 -15.97
C ALA A 991 26.62 -18.86 -14.58
N MET A 992 25.79 -17.81 -14.47
CA MET A 992 25.26 -17.38 -13.16
C MET A 992 24.39 -18.46 -12.52
N PHE A 993 23.51 -19.10 -13.30
CA PHE A 993 22.60 -20.12 -12.81
C PHE A 993 23.29 -21.40 -12.38
N LEU A 994 24.47 -21.73 -12.92
CA LEU A 994 25.28 -22.85 -12.45
C LEU A 994 25.59 -22.72 -10.96
N TYR A 995 25.90 -21.50 -10.49
CA TYR A 995 26.12 -21.22 -9.08
C TYR A 995 24.80 -21.10 -8.31
N LEU A 996 23.76 -20.48 -8.90
CA LEU A 996 22.43 -20.40 -8.28
C LEU A 996 21.88 -21.77 -7.90
N LYS A 997 22.03 -22.77 -8.77
CA LYS A 997 21.50 -24.12 -8.49
C LYS A 997 22.19 -24.78 -7.31
N GLN A 998 23.43 -24.41 -6.99
CA GLN A 998 24.26 -25.00 -5.92
C GLN A 998 23.94 -24.44 -4.53
N ILE A 999 23.07 -23.43 -4.41
CA ILE A 999 22.71 -22.85 -3.11
C ILE A 999 21.43 -23.52 -2.55
N PRO A 1000 21.15 -23.40 -1.24
CA PRO A 1000 19.94 -23.96 -0.67
C PRO A 1000 18.66 -23.43 -1.33
N ARG A 1001 17.67 -24.32 -1.48
CA ARG A 1001 16.42 -24.02 -2.19
C ARG A 1001 15.70 -22.80 -1.64
N TYR A 1002 15.70 -22.60 -0.32
CA TYR A 1002 15.04 -21.44 0.30
C TYR A 1002 15.65 -20.07 -0.09
N LEU A 1003 16.91 -20.03 -0.59
CA LEU A 1003 17.55 -18.81 -1.08
C LEU A 1003 17.38 -18.57 -2.59
N ILE A 1004 16.94 -19.59 -3.35
CA ILE A 1004 16.86 -19.50 -4.80
C ILE A 1004 15.92 -18.38 -5.27
N PRO A 1005 14.70 -18.20 -4.75
CA PRO A 1005 13.83 -17.10 -5.19
C PRO A 1005 14.48 -15.72 -5.09
N CYS A 1006 15.15 -15.45 -3.96
CA CYS A 1006 15.87 -14.20 -3.70
C CYS A 1006 17.00 -13.95 -4.73
N TYR A 1007 17.87 -14.93 -4.95
CA TYR A 1007 19.00 -14.75 -5.86
C TYR A 1007 18.61 -14.84 -7.33
N PHE A 1008 17.59 -15.62 -7.68
CA PHE A 1008 17.01 -15.64 -9.01
C PHE A 1008 16.49 -14.24 -9.38
N ASP A 1009 15.71 -13.63 -8.49
CA ASP A 1009 15.26 -12.25 -8.65
C ASP A 1009 16.43 -11.26 -8.79
N ALA A 1010 17.43 -11.34 -7.92
CA ALA A 1010 18.60 -10.45 -7.95
C ALA A 1010 19.37 -10.51 -9.28
N ILE A 1011 19.55 -11.71 -9.85
CA ILE A 1011 20.18 -11.89 -11.17
C ILE A 1011 19.32 -11.27 -12.25
N LEU A 1012 18.02 -11.61 -12.27
CA LEU A 1012 17.14 -11.20 -13.35
C LEU A 1012 16.87 -9.70 -13.35
N ILE A 1013 16.65 -9.08 -12.18
CA ILE A 1013 16.39 -7.64 -12.12
C ILE A 1013 17.61 -6.85 -12.57
N GLY A 1014 18.82 -7.25 -12.16
CA GLY A 1014 20.06 -6.58 -12.58
C GLY A 1014 20.31 -6.70 -14.08
N ALA A 1015 20.10 -7.89 -14.64
CA ALA A 1015 20.20 -8.10 -16.09
C ALA A 1015 19.12 -7.30 -16.84
N TYR A 1016 17.87 -7.37 -16.38
CA TYR A 1016 16.73 -6.69 -17.01
C TYR A 1016 16.90 -5.17 -17.02
N THR A 1017 17.24 -4.54 -15.90
CA THR A 1017 17.44 -3.07 -15.86
C THR A 1017 18.61 -2.64 -16.75
N THR A 1018 19.68 -3.45 -16.82
CA THR A 1018 20.80 -3.20 -17.73
C THR A 1018 20.36 -3.26 -19.20
N LEU A 1019 19.52 -4.23 -19.57
CA LEU A 1019 18.97 -4.37 -20.92
C LEU A 1019 18.06 -3.19 -21.29
N LEU A 1020 17.22 -2.73 -20.36
CA LEU A 1020 16.38 -1.55 -20.59
C LEU A 1020 17.22 -0.28 -20.81
N ASP A 1021 18.23 -0.05 -19.98
CA ASP A 1021 19.14 1.09 -20.13
C ASP A 1021 19.86 1.08 -21.48
N ILE A 1022 20.26 -0.09 -21.96
CA ILE A 1022 20.89 -0.26 -23.27
C ILE A 1022 19.89 -0.02 -24.39
N ALA A 1023 18.64 -0.49 -24.25
CA ALA A 1023 17.59 -0.22 -25.22
C ALA A 1023 17.37 1.30 -25.38
N TRP A 1024 17.22 2.04 -24.28
CA TRP A 1024 17.02 3.48 -24.34
C TRP A 1024 18.22 4.24 -24.88
N LYS A 1025 19.45 3.82 -24.55
CA LYS A 1025 20.69 4.41 -25.13
C LYS A 1025 20.79 4.26 -26.65
N GLN A 1026 20.15 3.24 -27.23
CA GLN A 1026 20.08 3.04 -28.68
C GLN A 1026 18.93 3.81 -29.35
N MET A 1027 18.01 4.39 -28.56
CA MET A 1027 16.87 5.16 -29.07
C MET A 1027 17.22 6.66 -29.21
N SER A 1028 16.28 7.44 -29.73
CA SER A 1028 16.42 8.89 -29.95
C SER A 1028 16.67 9.68 -28.64
N SER A 1029 17.16 10.91 -28.78
CA SER A 1029 17.37 11.82 -27.65
C SER A 1029 16.07 12.17 -26.90
N PHE A 1030 14.93 12.14 -27.59
CA PHE A 1030 13.61 12.29 -26.96
C PHE A 1030 13.33 11.17 -25.95
N VAL A 1031 13.71 9.93 -26.27
CA VAL A 1031 13.55 8.80 -25.35
C VAL A 1031 14.60 8.83 -24.24
N GLN A 1032 15.88 9.05 -24.58
CA GLN A 1032 16.97 9.05 -23.61
C GLN A 1032 16.74 10.07 -22.48
N ASN A 1033 16.32 11.27 -22.86
CA ASN A 1033 16.06 12.39 -21.95
C ASN A 1033 14.57 12.50 -21.56
N GLY A 1034 13.74 11.55 -22.02
CA GLY A 1034 12.32 11.49 -21.73
C GLY A 1034 12.06 10.97 -20.31
N SER A 1035 10.82 11.18 -19.86
CA SER A 1035 10.36 10.66 -18.58
C SER A 1035 10.23 9.15 -18.56
N THR A 1036 9.98 8.58 -17.38
CA THR A 1036 9.67 7.16 -17.20
C THR A 1036 8.52 6.71 -18.10
N PHE A 1037 7.50 7.56 -18.30
CA PHE A 1037 6.38 7.22 -19.17
C PHE A 1037 6.80 7.13 -20.65
N VAL A 1038 7.56 8.12 -21.14
CA VAL A 1038 8.12 8.10 -22.51
C VAL A 1038 8.99 6.86 -22.71
N LYS A 1039 9.87 6.57 -21.75
CA LYS A 1039 10.77 5.41 -21.77
C LYS A 1039 10.02 4.08 -21.76
N HIS A 1040 8.96 3.95 -20.96
CA HIS A 1040 8.16 2.72 -20.96
C HIS A 1040 7.35 2.56 -22.24
N LEU A 1041 6.75 3.63 -22.78
CA LEU A 1041 6.04 3.57 -24.06
C LEU A 1041 6.99 3.25 -25.22
N SER A 1042 8.19 3.81 -25.23
CA SER A 1042 9.18 3.55 -26.30
C SER A 1042 9.61 2.09 -26.36
N LEU A 1043 9.53 1.34 -25.25
CA LEU A 1043 9.77 -0.10 -25.25
C LEU A 1043 8.71 -0.88 -26.05
N GLY A 1044 7.53 -0.30 -26.31
CA GLY A 1044 6.57 -0.84 -27.29
C GLY A 1044 7.18 -0.99 -28.68
N SER A 1045 8.17 -0.16 -29.05
CA SER A 1045 8.96 -0.34 -30.27
C SER A 1045 9.73 -1.67 -30.28
N VAL A 1046 10.30 -2.04 -29.12
CA VAL A 1046 11.04 -3.30 -28.95
C VAL A 1046 10.07 -4.49 -28.85
N GLN A 1047 8.90 -4.31 -28.23
CA GLN A 1047 7.85 -5.34 -28.19
C GLN A 1047 7.34 -5.70 -29.59
N MET A 1048 7.04 -4.69 -30.41
CA MET A 1048 6.33 -4.88 -31.68
C MET A 1048 7.28 -5.15 -32.85
N CYS A 1049 8.47 -4.55 -32.88
CA CYS A 1049 9.41 -4.66 -34.00
C CYS A 1049 10.58 -5.59 -33.68
N GLY A 1050 10.49 -6.82 -34.19
CA GLY A 1050 11.47 -7.89 -34.00
C GLY A 1050 11.69 -8.70 -35.29
N VAL A 1051 12.52 -9.74 -35.20
CA VAL A 1051 12.82 -10.68 -36.29
C VAL A 1051 12.34 -12.07 -35.87
N GLY A 1052 11.39 -12.64 -36.62
CA GLY A 1052 10.88 -14.01 -36.40
C GLY A 1052 11.72 -15.08 -37.09
N LYS A 1053 11.36 -16.35 -36.92
CA LYS A 1053 12.05 -17.48 -37.57
C LYS A 1053 11.90 -17.44 -39.09
N PHE A 1054 10.78 -16.94 -39.59
CA PHE A 1054 10.55 -16.74 -41.01
C PHE A 1054 10.49 -15.24 -41.34
N PRO A 1055 11.13 -14.77 -42.43
CA PRO A 1055 11.04 -13.37 -42.83
C PRO A 1055 9.58 -12.98 -43.15
N SER A 1056 9.01 -12.03 -42.40
CA SER A 1056 7.62 -11.58 -42.64
C SER A 1056 7.52 -10.51 -43.73
N LEU A 1057 8.65 -9.90 -44.12
CA LEU A 1057 8.72 -8.87 -45.16
C LEU A 1057 9.17 -9.49 -46.49
N PRO A 1058 8.61 -9.01 -47.63
CA PRO A 1058 9.16 -9.28 -48.95
C PRO A 1058 10.66 -8.92 -49.03
N LEU A 1059 11.39 -9.65 -49.86
CA LEU A 1059 12.82 -9.40 -50.09
C LEU A 1059 13.03 -8.01 -50.71
N LEU A 1060 13.91 -7.24 -50.08
CA LEU A 1060 14.33 -5.91 -50.53
C LEU A 1060 15.36 -6.02 -51.65
N SER A 1061 15.55 -4.92 -52.39
CA SER A 1061 16.54 -4.86 -53.46
C SER A 1061 17.93 -5.22 -52.94
N PRO A 1062 18.65 -6.16 -53.59
CA PRO A 1062 20.02 -6.51 -53.21
C PRO A 1062 21.01 -5.34 -53.41
N SER A 1063 20.60 -4.29 -54.13
CA SER A 1063 21.38 -3.07 -54.36
C SER A 1063 21.38 -2.11 -53.16
N LEU A 1064 20.53 -2.34 -52.15
CA LEU A 1064 20.50 -1.53 -50.93
C LEU A 1064 21.67 -1.85 -50.00
N THR A 1065 22.27 -0.81 -49.43
CA THR A 1065 23.29 -0.94 -48.39
C THR A 1065 22.62 -1.19 -47.02
N ASP A 1066 23.39 -1.78 -46.11
CA ASP A 1066 23.04 -1.94 -44.69
C ASP A 1066 21.82 -2.84 -44.45
N LEU A 1067 21.55 -3.79 -45.35
CA LEU A 1067 20.54 -4.82 -45.14
C LEU A 1067 21.06 -5.89 -44.16
N PRO A 1068 20.30 -6.24 -43.11
CA PRO A 1068 20.66 -7.33 -42.22
C PRO A 1068 20.45 -8.69 -42.92
N TYR A 1069 21.43 -9.59 -42.75
CA TYR A 1069 21.38 -10.96 -43.26
C TYR A 1069 21.67 -11.96 -42.15
N ARG A 1070 21.08 -13.15 -42.25
CA ARG A 1070 21.41 -14.31 -41.42
C ARG A 1070 21.59 -15.56 -42.27
N VAL A 1071 22.20 -16.58 -41.70
CA VAL A 1071 22.23 -17.92 -42.28
C VAL A 1071 21.04 -18.70 -41.72
N ASN A 1072 20.13 -19.15 -42.59
CA ASN A 1072 18.98 -19.94 -42.19
C ASN A 1072 19.45 -21.29 -41.63
N GLU A 1073 18.97 -21.67 -40.44
CA GLU A 1073 19.43 -22.88 -39.76
C GLU A 1073 19.04 -24.16 -40.49
N ILE A 1074 17.92 -24.14 -41.22
CA ILE A 1074 17.36 -25.26 -41.97
C ILE A 1074 17.97 -25.34 -43.36
N THR A 1075 17.91 -24.24 -44.14
CA THR A 1075 18.34 -24.25 -45.55
C THR A 1075 19.85 -24.05 -45.72
N LYS A 1076 20.54 -23.54 -44.70
CA LYS A 1076 21.96 -23.09 -44.74
C LYS A 1076 22.24 -21.96 -45.74
N GLU A 1077 21.19 -21.33 -46.28
CA GLU A 1077 21.33 -20.21 -47.21
C GLU A 1077 21.37 -18.87 -46.49
N LYS A 1078 22.02 -17.90 -47.12
CA LYS A 1078 22.06 -16.51 -46.65
C LYS A 1078 20.76 -15.82 -47.06
N GLU A 1079 19.93 -15.45 -46.09
CA GLU A 1079 18.65 -14.78 -46.30
C GLU A 1079 18.61 -13.40 -45.63
N GLN A 1080 17.82 -12.49 -46.20
CA GLN A 1080 17.57 -11.17 -45.58
C GLN A 1080 16.74 -11.36 -44.31
N CYS A 1081 17.11 -10.70 -43.22
CA CYS A 1081 16.44 -10.80 -41.91
C CYS A 1081 16.05 -9.42 -41.37
N CYS A 1082 15.32 -8.65 -42.18
CA CYS A 1082 14.83 -7.34 -41.76
C CYS A 1082 13.77 -7.46 -40.65
N GLY A 1083 13.82 -6.56 -39.66
CA GLY A 1083 12.81 -6.47 -38.61
C GLY A 1083 11.44 -6.12 -39.18
N SER A 1084 10.39 -6.73 -38.62
CA SER A 1084 9.00 -6.51 -39.02
C SER A 1084 8.15 -6.10 -37.82
N LEU A 1085 7.15 -5.24 -38.07
CA LEU A 1085 6.27 -4.72 -37.04
C LEU A 1085 5.03 -5.62 -36.91
N ALA A 1086 4.81 -6.17 -35.72
CA ALA A 1086 3.54 -6.80 -35.36
C ALA A 1086 2.46 -5.73 -35.19
N ALA A 1087 1.22 -6.02 -35.60
CA ALA A 1087 0.10 -5.13 -35.30
C ALA A 1087 -0.26 -5.17 -33.80
N GLY A 1088 -0.16 -6.36 -33.19
CA GLY A 1088 -0.70 -6.62 -31.86
C GLY A 1088 -0.32 -7.93 -31.24
N LEU A 1089 -0.13 -7.95 -29.93
CA LEU A 1089 0.14 -9.18 -29.18
C LEU A 1089 -1.06 -9.53 -28.28
N PRO A 1090 -1.46 -10.81 -28.21
CA PRO A 1090 -0.84 -11.97 -28.88
C PRO A 1090 -1.41 -12.31 -30.27
N HIS A 1091 -2.50 -11.67 -30.72
CA HIS A 1091 -3.29 -12.17 -31.85
C HIS A 1091 -2.67 -11.95 -33.24
N PHE A 1092 -1.88 -10.88 -33.42
CA PHE A 1092 -1.33 -10.45 -34.72
C PHE A 1092 0.20 -10.36 -34.68
N SER A 1093 0.83 -11.44 -34.23
CA SER A 1093 2.25 -11.45 -33.85
C SER A 1093 3.14 -12.36 -34.70
N ALA A 1094 2.62 -13.38 -35.36
CA ALA A 1094 3.43 -14.40 -36.05
C ALA A 1094 2.84 -14.80 -37.42
N GLY A 1095 3.68 -15.42 -38.25
CA GLY A 1095 3.33 -15.86 -39.59
C GLY A 1095 2.75 -14.76 -40.49
N ILE A 1096 1.84 -15.16 -41.39
CA ILE A 1096 1.23 -14.24 -42.36
C ILE A 1096 0.41 -13.11 -41.72
N PHE A 1097 -0.07 -13.30 -40.48
CA PHE A 1097 -0.92 -12.35 -39.75
C PHE A 1097 -0.14 -11.31 -38.94
N ARG A 1098 1.19 -11.31 -39.01
CA ARG A 1098 2.02 -10.36 -38.26
C ARG A 1098 1.91 -8.93 -38.80
N CYS A 1099 2.03 -8.77 -40.12
CA CYS A 1099 2.18 -7.47 -40.76
C CYS A 1099 0.90 -7.04 -41.48
N TRP A 1100 0.32 -5.94 -40.99
CA TRP A 1100 -0.84 -5.28 -41.60
C TRP A 1100 -0.44 -3.87 -42.03
N GLY A 1101 -0.59 -3.53 -43.31
CA GLY A 1101 -0.14 -2.27 -43.89
C GLY A 1101 -0.75 -1.07 -43.19
N ARG A 1102 -2.04 -1.12 -42.88
CA ARG A 1102 -2.72 -0.08 -42.11
C ARG A 1102 -2.07 0.13 -40.73
N ASP A 1103 -2.06 -0.89 -39.89
CA ASP A 1103 -1.52 -0.84 -38.53
C ASP A 1103 -0.05 -0.44 -38.54
N THR A 1104 0.71 -0.98 -39.50
CA THR A 1104 2.13 -0.69 -39.69
C THR A 1104 2.35 0.80 -39.92
N PHE A 1105 1.64 1.40 -40.88
CA PHE A 1105 1.85 2.80 -41.24
C PHE A 1105 1.13 3.80 -40.34
N ILE A 1106 0.21 3.35 -39.48
CA ILE A 1106 -0.26 4.19 -38.36
C ILE A 1106 0.78 4.17 -37.23
N ALA A 1107 1.40 3.03 -36.95
CA ALA A 1107 2.33 2.87 -35.83
C ALA A 1107 3.78 3.33 -36.13
N LEU A 1108 4.19 3.37 -37.41
CA LEU A 1108 5.59 3.56 -37.80
C LEU A 1108 6.17 4.90 -37.35
N ARG A 1109 5.40 5.99 -37.38
CA ARG A 1109 5.86 7.30 -36.89
C ARG A 1109 6.25 7.22 -35.41
N GLY A 1110 5.32 6.81 -34.54
CA GLY A 1110 5.57 6.70 -33.10
C GLY A 1110 6.62 5.64 -32.75
N LEU A 1111 6.51 4.42 -33.29
CA LEU A 1111 7.38 3.32 -32.85
C LEU A 1111 8.73 3.24 -33.53
N LEU A 1112 8.92 3.80 -34.73
CA LEU A 1112 10.18 3.68 -35.46
C LEU A 1112 10.83 5.04 -35.77
N LEU A 1113 10.07 6.10 -36.05
CA LEU A 1113 10.67 7.42 -36.30
C LEU A 1113 10.97 8.17 -35.00
N VAL A 1114 9.98 8.34 -34.12
CA VAL A 1114 10.15 9.06 -32.84
C VAL A 1114 11.18 8.38 -31.93
N THR A 1115 11.30 7.06 -32.00
CA THR A 1115 12.28 6.28 -31.24
C THR A 1115 13.67 6.18 -31.89
N GLY A 1116 13.85 6.61 -33.14
CA GLY A 1116 15.16 6.61 -33.82
C GLY A 1116 15.52 5.34 -34.62
N ARG A 1117 14.59 4.42 -34.85
CA ARG A 1117 14.78 3.18 -35.65
C ARG A 1117 14.62 3.42 -37.15
N TYR A 1118 15.42 4.33 -37.69
CA TYR A 1118 15.28 4.81 -39.08
C TYR A 1118 15.56 3.73 -40.12
N LEU A 1119 16.51 2.83 -39.85
CA LEU A 1119 16.87 1.75 -40.79
C LEU A 1119 15.72 0.76 -40.97
N GLU A 1120 15.11 0.33 -39.87
CA GLU A 1120 13.94 -0.54 -39.92
C GLU A 1120 12.74 0.16 -40.56
N ALA A 1121 12.50 1.44 -40.25
CA ALA A 1121 11.45 2.22 -40.91
C ALA A 1121 11.64 2.27 -42.45
N ARG A 1122 12.86 2.55 -42.91
CA ARG A 1122 13.21 2.53 -44.35
C ARG A 1122 12.91 1.17 -44.97
N ASN A 1123 13.39 0.10 -44.34
CA ASN A 1123 13.27 -1.25 -44.87
C ASN A 1123 11.79 -1.69 -44.95
N ILE A 1124 10.97 -1.37 -43.94
CA ILE A 1124 9.53 -1.65 -43.96
C ILE A 1124 8.83 -0.85 -45.07
N ILE A 1125 9.10 0.45 -45.19
CA ILE A 1125 8.53 1.30 -46.25
C ILE A 1125 8.81 0.73 -47.64
N LEU A 1126 10.07 0.35 -47.90
CA LEU A 1126 10.51 -0.18 -49.19
C LEU A 1126 9.96 -1.60 -49.46
N ALA A 1127 9.81 -2.43 -48.42
CA ALA A 1127 9.27 -3.79 -48.56
C ALA A 1127 7.79 -3.75 -49.00
N PHE A 1128 6.98 -2.91 -48.37
CA PHE A 1128 5.60 -2.69 -48.79
C PHE A 1128 5.53 -2.02 -50.18
N ALA A 1129 6.44 -1.09 -50.50
CA ALA A 1129 6.52 -0.49 -51.84
C ALA A 1129 6.75 -1.55 -52.94
N GLY A 1130 7.54 -2.59 -52.66
CA GLY A 1130 7.76 -3.72 -53.57
C GLY A 1130 6.48 -4.48 -53.91
N THR A 1131 5.49 -4.46 -53.02
CA THR A 1131 4.19 -5.11 -53.22
C THR A 1131 3.15 -4.24 -53.90
N LEU A 1132 3.36 -2.93 -54.08
CA LEU A 1132 2.33 -2.03 -54.62
C LEU A 1132 1.73 -2.59 -55.92
N ARG A 1133 0.41 -2.76 -55.95
CA ARG A 1133 -0.33 -3.38 -57.05
C ARG A 1133 -1.69 -2.71 -57.18
N HIS A 1134 -2.19 -2.55 -58.40
CA HIS A 1134 -3.39 -1.78 -58.70
C HIS A 1134 -3.33 -0.30 -58.28
N GLY A 1135 -2.18 0.21 -57.85
CA GLY A 1135 -2.03 1.52 -57.20
C GLY A 1135 -2.28 1.52 -55.69
N LEU A 1136 -2.42 0.34 -55.07
CA LEU A 1136 -2.72 0.17 -53.65
C LEU A 1136 -1.57 -0.56 -52.91
N ILE A 1137 -1.49 -0.29 -51.61
CA ILE A 1137 -0.71 -1.06 -50.64
C ILE A 1137 -1.65 -2.08 -49.98
N PRO A 1138 -1.21 -3.33 -49.77
CA PRO A 1138 -2.08 -4.36 -49.19
C PRO A 1138 -2.37 -4.12 -47.71
N ASN A 1139 -3.52 -4.62 -47.24
CA ASN A 1139 -3.83 -4.65 -45.82
C ASN A 1139 -3.02 -5.76 -45.16
N LEU A 1140 -3.39 -7.03 -45.42
CA LEU A 1140 -2.56 -8.16 -45.04
C LEU A 1140 -1.35 -8.21 -45.98
N LEU A 1141 -0.12 -8.06 -45.45
CA LEU A 1141 1.08 -8.16 -46.27
C LEU A 1141 1.32 -9.59 -46.75
N GLY A 1142 1.16 -10.57 -45.86
CA GLY A 1142 1.32 -12.00 -46.18
C GLY A 1142 2.61 -12.32 -46.94
N GLU A 1143 3.75 -11.74 -46.50
CA GLU A 1143 5.08 -11.87 -47.14
C GLU A 1143 5.15 -11.31 -48.57
N GLY A 1144 4.11 -10.61 -49.03
CA GLY A 1144 3.93 -10.11 -50.39
C GLY A 1144 3.23 -11.10 -51.32
N THR A 1145 3.51 -12.40 -51.20
CA THR A 1145 2.88 -13.45 -52.03
C THR A 1145 1.42 -13.72 -51.70
N HIS A 1146 1.06 -13.59 -50.41
CA HIS A 1146 -0.30 -13.77 -49.89
C HIS A 1146 -0.98 -12.41 -49.58
N ALA A 1147 -0.47 -11.33 -50.18
CA ALA A 1147 -0.97 -9.99 -49.96
C ALA A 1147 -2.44 -9.83 -50.36
N ARG A 1148 -3.25 -9.19 -49.50
CA ARG A 1148 -4.66 -8.86 -49.79
C ARG A 1148 -4.85 -7.36 -49.99
N TYR A 1149 -5.48 -6.99 -51.10
CA TYR A 1149 -5.70 -5.60 -51.52
C TYR A 1149 -7.16 -5.19 -51.29
N ASN A 1150 -7.67 -5.49 -50.09
CA ASN A 1150 -9.04 -5.19 -49.67
C ASN A 1150 -9.18 -3.86 -48.90
N CYS A 1151 -8.09 -3.12 -48.71
CA CYS A 1151 -8.08 -1.81 -48.07
C CYS A 1151 -7.81 -0.68 -49.08
N ARG A 1152 -8.40 0.49 -48.82
CA ARG A 1152 -8.18 1.71 -49.59
C ARG A 1152 -7.35 2.74 -48.84
N ASP A 1153 -7.23 2.61 -47.53
CA ASP A 1153 -6.55 3.56 -46.63
C ASP A 1153 -5.04 3.31 -46.49
N ALA A 1154 -4.58 2.05 -46.53
CA ALA A 1154 -3.17 1.71 -46.27
C ALA A 1154 -2.17 2.45 -47.18
N VAL A 1155 -2.50 2.69 -48.45
CA VAL A 1155 -1.64 3.46 -49.37
C VAL A 1155 -1.44 4.90 -48.93
N TRP A 1156 -2.47 5.52 -48.35
CA TRP A 1156 -2.42 6.90 -47.88
C TRP A 1156 -1.65 7.02 -46.57
N TRP A 1157 -1.80 6.04 -45.68
CA TRP A 1157 -0.95 5.91 -44.49
C TRP A 1157 0.53 5.68 -44.86
N TRP A 1158 0.80 4.84 -45.86
CA TRP A 1158 2.15 4.62 -46.39
C TRP A 1158 2.78 5.93 -46.90
N LEU A 1159 2.04 6.70 -47.71
CA LEU A 1159 2.50 8.02 -48.18
C LEU A 1159 2.74 9.00 -47.03
N GLN A 1160 1.85 9.04 -46.03
CA GLN A 1160 2.00 9.87 -44.85
C GLN A 1160 3.28 9.50 -44.07
N CYS A 1161 3.55 8.20 -43.90
CA CYS A 1161 4.78 7.72 -43.27
C CYS A 1161 6.05 8.08 -44.03
N ILE A 1162 6.02 8.05 -45.37
CA ILE A 1162 7.18 8.50 -46.18
C ILE A 1162 7.41 9.99 -45.99
N GLN A 1163 6.34 10.80 -46.00
CA GLN A 1163 6.44 12.21 -45.70
C GLN A 1163 7.07 12.44 -44.30
N ASP A 1164 6.61 11.72 -43.28
CA ASP A 1164 7.12 11.84 -41.92
C ASP A 1164 8.57 11.37 -41.82
N TYR A 1165 8.94 10.29 -42.52
CA TYR A 1165 10.34 9.84 -42.65
C TYR A 1165 11.21 10.95 -43.24
N CYS A 1166 10.79 11.56 -44.36
CA CYS A 1166 11.52 12.64 -45.00
C CYS A 1166 11.68 13.88 -44.11
N LYS A 1167 10.74 14.13 -43.18
CA LYS A 1167 10.77 15.26 -42.25
C LYS A 1167 11.64 14.99 -41.01
N ILE A 1168 11.56 13.79 -40.44
CA ILE A 1168 12.16 13.45 -39.14
C ILE A 1168 13.59 12.93 -39.32
N VAL A 1169 13.84 12.11 -40.34
CA VAL A 1169 15.13 11.43 -40.51
C VAL A 1169 16.16 12.38 -41.10
N PRO A 1170 17.39 12.45 -40.55
CA PRO A 1170 18.49 13.19 -41.17
C PRO A 1170 18.74 12.67 -42.61
N ASN A 1171 18.81 13.59 -43.58
CA ASN A 1171 18.86 13.26 -45.02
C ASN A 1171 17.69 12.37 -45.48
N GLY A 1172 16.53 12.45 -44.82
CA GLY A 1172 15.40 11.57 -45.06
C GLY A 1172 14.82 11.63 -46.48
N LEU A 1173 15.13 12.65 -47.27
CA LEU A 1173 14.74 12.75 -48.68
C LEU A 1173 15.44 11.72 -49.58
N ASP A 1174 16.59 11.17 -49.16
CA ASP A 1174 17.33 10.18 -49.94
C ASP A 1174 16.54 8.88 -50.17
N ILE A 1175 15.58 8.58 -49.28
CA ILE A 1175 14.70 7.41 -49.42
C ILE A 1175 13.94 7.42 -50.74
N LEU A 1176 13.62 8.60 -51.28
CA LEU A 1176 12.88 8.74 -52.55
C LEU A 1176 13.64 8.12 -53.73
N ARG A 1177 14.97 8.04 -53.66
CA ARG A 1177 15.83 7.45 -54.68
C ARG A 1177 16.24 6.01 -54.39
N CYS A 1178 15.88 5.46 -53.23
CA CYS A 1178 16.19 4.06 -52.91
C CYS A 1178 15.51 3.11 -53.90
N PRO A 1179 16.22 2.07 -54.38
CA PRO A 1179 15.64 1.08 -55.26
C PRO A 1179 14.58 0.23 -54.54
N VAL A 1180 13.39 0.21 -55.11
CA VAL A 1180 12.28 -0.67 -54.73
C VAL A 1180 12.27 -1.85 -55.68
N SER A 1181 12.45 -3.04 -55.12
CA SER A 1181 12.32 -4.29 -55.88
C SER A 1181 10.85 -4.62 -56.10
N ARG A 1182 10.35 -4.42 -57.32
CA ARG A 1182 8.93 -4.64 -57.67
C ARG A 1182 8.64 -6.12 -57.78
N MET A 1183 7.88 -6.61 -56.80
CA MET A 1183 7.35 -7.98 -56.81
C MET A 1183 6.28 -8.14 -57.87
N TYR A 1184 5.45 -7.11 -58.08
CA TYR A 1184 4.41 -7.06 -59.11
C TYR A 1184 4.63 -5.86 -60.04
N PRO A 1185 5.49 -5.98 -61.09
CA PRO A 1185 5.71 -4.86 -62.02
C PRO A 1185 4.48 -4.46 -62.81
N THR A 1186 3.51 -5.37 -62.99
CA THR A 1186 2.22 -5.09 -63.58
C THR A 1186 1.10 -5.73 -62.76
N ASP A 1187 -0.12 -5.21 -62.90
CA ASP A 1187 -1.30 -5.68 -62.16
C ASP A 1187 -1.56 -7.18 -62.29
N ASP A 1188 -1.19 -7.83 -63.41
CA ASP A 1188 -1.45 -9.25 -63.65
C ASP A 1188 -0.19 -10.13 -63.57
N SER A 1189 0.96 -9.56 -63.18
CA SER A 1189 2.20 -10.32 -63.13
C SER A 1189 2.19 -11.40 -62.03
N VAL A 1190 2.96 -12.46 -62.26
CA VAL A 1190 3.40 -13.34 -61.17
C VAL A 1190 4.40 -12.59 -60.29
N PRO A 1191 4.53 -12.97 -59.00
CA PRO A 1191 5.54 -12.39 -58.12
C PRO A 1191 6.95 -12.68 -58.67
N LEU A 1192 7.75 -11.63 -58.85
CA LEU A 1192 9.14 -11.75 -59.32
C LEU A 1192 10.13 -11.81 -58.14
N SER A 1193 11.29 -12.41 -58.39
CA SER A 1193 12.42 -12.43 -57.45
C SER A 1193 13.03 -11.05 -57.24
N ALA A 1194 13.63 -10.82 -56.07
CA ALA A 1194 14.21 -9.53 -55.73
C ALA A 1194 15.33 -9.11 -56.70
N GLY A 1195 15.37 -7.82 -57.07
CA GLY A 1195 16.33 -7.25 -58.01
C GLY A 1195 16.04 -7.52 -59.49
N THR A 1196 14.95 -8.23 -59.82
CA THR A 1196 14.56 -8.46 -61.24
C THR A 1196 14.09 -7.17 -61.90
N VAL A 1197 13.31 -6.38 -61.17
CA VAL A 1197 12.84 -5.06 -61.59
C VAL A 1197 13.00 -4.11 -60.41
N ASP A 1198 14.06 -3.32 -60.43
CA ASP A 1198 14.30 -2.25 -59.46
C ASP A 1198 13.92 -0.91 -60.07
N GLN A 1199 13.17 -0.10 -59.33
CA GLN A 1199 12.87 1.30 -59.69
C GLN A 1199 12.92 2.18 -58.44
N PRO A 1200 13.27 3.47 -58.55
CA PRO A 1200 13.34 4.35 -57.40
C PRO A 1200 11.96 4.56 -56.76
N LEU A 1201 11.91 4.71 -55.43
CA LEU A 1201 10.68 4.87 -54.66
C LEU A 1201 9.77 6.01 -55.19
N PHE A 1202 10.33 7.12 -55.67
CA PHE A 1202 9.55 8.23 -56.22
C PHE A 1202 8.69 7.82 -57.43
N GLU A 1203 9.12 6.83 -58.23
CA GLU A 1203 8.32 6.30 -59.36
C GLU A 1203 7.16 5.45 -58.86
N VAL A 1204 7.38 4.67 -57.79
CA VAL A 1204 6.31 3.86 -57.16
C VAL A 1204 5.25 4.77 -56.54
N ILE A 1205 5.67 5.87 -55.92
CA ILE A 1205 4.76 6.92 -55.42
C ILE A 1205 3.96 7.52 -56.58
N GLN A 1206 4.63 7.90 -57.68
CA GLN A 1206 3.94 8.44 -58.85
C GLN A 1206 2.94 7.44 -59.45
N GLU A 1207 3.29 6.15 -59.50
CA GLU A 1207 2.39 5.07 -59.93
C GLU A 1207 1.11 5.05 -59.09
N ALA A 1208 1.23 5.07 -57.75
CA ALA A 1208 0.10 5.11 -56.82
C ALA A 1208 -0.82 6.32 -57.09
N MET A 1209 -0.24 7.51 -57.23
CA MET A 1209 -1.00 8.75 -57.47
C MET A 1209 -1.72 8.71 -58.83
N GLN A 1210 -1.03 8.28 -59.89
CA GLN A 1210 -1.62 8.18 -61.23
C GLN A 1210 -2.75 7.17 -61.28
N ARG A 1211 -2.62 6.02 -60.61
CA ARG A 1211 -3.64 4.97 -60.59
C ARG A 1211 -4.94 5.44 -59.94
N HIS A 1212 -4.86 6.18 -58.83
CA HIS A 1212 -6.06 6.77 -58.20
C HIS A 1212 -6.76 7.78 -59.11
N VAL A 1213 -6.02 8.65 -59.81
CA VAL A 1213 -6.61 9.59 -60.78
C VAL A 1213 -7.10 8.88 -62.04
N GLN A 1214 -6.52 7.75 -62.43
CA GLN A 1214 -7.02 6.96 -63.54
C GLN A 1214 -8.36 6.29 -63.20
N GLY A 1215 -8.53 5.91 -61.94
CA GLY A 1215 -9.62 5.05 -61.48
C GLY A 1215 -9.13 3.61 -61.36
N ILE A 1216 -9.30 3.05 -60.17
CA ILE A 1216 -8.93 1.69 -59.79
C ILE A 1216 -10.21 0.87 -59.74
N GLN A 1217 -10.26 -0.20 -60.54
CA GLN A 1217 -11.34 -1.17 -60.50
C GLN A 1217 -10.76 -2.55 -60.80
N PHE A 1218 -10.87 -3.47 -59.85
CA PHE A 1218 -10.43 -4.85 -60.01
C PHE A 1218 -11.24 -5.78 -59.09
N ARG A 1219 -11.14 -7.07 -59.35
CA ARG A 1219 -11.64 -8.11 -58.46
C ARG A 1219 -10.47 -8.74 -57.72
N GLU A 1220 -10.58 -8.93 -56.41
CA GLU A 1220 -9.50 -9.54 -55.61
C GLU A 1220 -9.01 -10.85 -56.23
N ARG A 1221 -7.68 -11.01 -56.29
CA ARG A 1221 -7.06 -12.24 -56.79
C ARG A 1221 -7.47 -13.39 -55.88
N ASN A 1222 -7.90 -14.50 -56.48
CA ASN A 1222 -8.42 -15.66 -55.76
C ASN A 1222 -9.69 -15.35 -54.94
N ALA A 1223 -10.56 -14.44 -55.40
CA ALA A 1223 -11.86 -14.18 -54.78
C ALA A 1223 -12.65 -15.47 -54.50
N GLY A 1224 -13.30 -15.53 -53.34
CA GLY A 1224 -14.06 -16.68 -52.86
C GLY A 1224 -13.73 -17.08 -51.42
N PRO A 1225 -14.37 -18.16 -50.91
CA PRO A 1225 -14.28 -18.58 -49.51
C PRO A 1225 -12.87 -18.86 -48.99
N GLN A 1226 -11.92 -19.14 -49.88
CA GLN A 1226 -10.52 -19.42 -49.56
C GLN A 1226 -9.75 -18.19 -49.03
N ILE A 1227 -10.12 -16.98 -49.45
CA ILE A 1227 -9.51 -15.74 -48.93
C ILE A 1227 -10.42 -15.03 -47.93
N ASP A 1228 -11.74 -15.15 -48.11
CA ASP A 1228 -12.73 -14.59 -47.19
C ASP A 1228 -14.01 -15.46 -47.21
N ARG A 1229 -14.26 -16.17 -46.11
CA ARG A 1229 -15.40 -17.09 -45.98
C ARG A 1229 -16.73 -16.39 -45.70
N ASN A 1230 -16.70 -15.11 -45.36
CA ASN A 1230 -17.86 -14.37 -44.87
C ASN A 1230 -18.35 -13.35 -45.91
N MET A 1231 -17.43 -12.70 -46.62
CA MET A 1231 -17.73 -11.68 -47.63
C MET A 1231 -18.60 -12.21 -48.78
N LYS A 1232 -19.58 -11.40 -49.21
CA LYS A 1232 -20.39 -11.68 -50.40
C LYS A 1232 -19.58 -11.51 -51.69
N ASP A 1233 -20.04 -12.11 -52.78
CA ASP A 1233 -19.34 -12.08 -54.06
C ASP A 1233 -19.02 -10.66 -54.55
N GLU A 1234 -19.96 -9.74 -54.36
CA GLU A 1234 -19.83 -8.34 -54.75
C GLU A 1234 -18.78 -7.58 -53.91
N GLY A 1235 -18.51 -8.04 -52.68
CA GLY A 1235 -17.53 -7.44 -51.78
C GLY A 1235 -16.10 -7.57 -52.29
N PHE A 1236 -15.81 -8.61 -53.09
CA PHE A 1236 -14.49 -8.81 -53.70
C PHE A 1236 -14.17 -7.84 -54.85
N ASN A 1237 -15.15 -7.05 -55.30
CA ASN A 1237 -14.95 -6.04 -56.32
C ASN A 1237 -14.50 -4.73 -55.66
N ILE A 1238 -13.22 -4.38 -55.83
CA ILE A 1238 -12.59 -3.23 -55.22
C ILE A 1238 -12.59 -2.06 -56.19
N THR A 1239 -13.02 -0.90 -55.71
CA THR A 1239 -13.05 0.37 -56.44
C THR A 1239 -12.38 1.46 -55.62
N ALA A 1240 -11.59 2.30 -56.28
CA ALA A 1240 -11.06 3.53 -55.72
C ALA A 1240 -10.80 4.54 -56.84
N GLY A 1241 -10.94 5.84 -56.56
CA GLY A 1241 -10.75 6.86 -57.57
C GLY A 1241 -10.67 8.26 -56.97
N VAL A 1242 -10.50 9.25 -57.83
CA VAL A 1242 -10.56 10.67 -57.46
C VAL A 1242 -11.74 11.30 -58.17
N ASP A 1243 -12.61 11.94 -57.39
CA ASP A 1243 -13.74 12.71 -57.89
C ASP A 1243 -13.21 13.98 -58.57
N GLU A 1244 -13.60 14.22 -59.82
CA GLU A 1244 -13.00 15.28 -60.64
C GLU A 1244 -13.37 16.69 -60.17
N GLU A 1245 -14.53 16.84 -59.53
CA GLU A 1245 -15.07 18.14 -59.10
C GLU A 1245 -14.47 18.55 -57.75
N THR A 1246 -14.49 17.63 -56.80
CA THR A 1246 -14.04 17.85 -55.41
C THR A 1246 -12.57 17.57 -55.21
N GLY A 1247 -11.96 16.73 -56.05
CA GLY A 1247 -10.61 16.19 -55.82
C GLY A 1247 -10.54 15.14 -54.71
N PHE A 1248 -11.68 14.75 -54.11
CA PHE A 1248 -11.69 13.77 -53.04
C PHE A 1248 -11.40 12.38 -53.56
N VAL A 1249 -10.61 11.63 -52.80
CA VAL A 1249 -10.47 10.20 -53.01
C VAL A 1249 -11.77 9.53 -52.54
N TYR A 1250 -12.37 8.72 -53.41
CA TYR A 1250 -13.55 7.93 -53.12
C TYR A 1250 -13.28 6.46 -53.41
N GLY A 1251 -14.13 5.57 -52.90
CA GLY A 1251 -14.08 4.16 -53.28
C GLY A 1251 -14.90 3.27 -52.37
N GLY A 1252 -14.81 1.98 -52.61
CA GLY A 1252 -15.55 0.98 -51.88
C GLY A 1252 -16.96 0.78 -52.44
N ASN A 1253 -17.69 -0.10 -51.76
CA ASN A 1253 -19.11 -0.35 -52.00
C ASN A 1253 -19.76 -0.86 -50.71
N ARG A 1254 -21.10 -0.91 -50.67
CA ARG A 1254 -21.88 -1.35 -49.50
C ARG A 1254 -21.58 -2.77 -48.96
N PHE A 1255 -20.84 -3.59 -49.70
CA PHE A 1255 -20.50 -4.98 -49.37
C PHE A 1255 -19.01 -5.17 -49.06
N ASN A 1256 -18.22 -4.10 -48.97
CA ASN A 1256 -16.80 -4.18 -48.60
C ASN A 1256 -16.44 -3.31 -47.40
N CYS A 1257 -15.22 -3.53 -46.89
CA CYS A 1257 -14.66 -2.95 -45.67
C CYS A 1257 -13.32 -2.28 -45.98
N GLY A 1258 -13.34 -1.21 -46.78
CA GLY A 1258 -12.11 -0.60 -47.31
C GLY A 1258 -11.32 0.31 -46.35
N THR A 1259 -11.83 0.55 -45.14
CA THR A 1259 -11.22 1.44 -44.13
C THR A 1259 -10.87 0.66 -42.87
N TRP A 1260 -10.26 1.30 -41.87
CA TRP A 1260 -9.92 0.65 -40.60
C TRP A 1260 -11.11 0.10 -39.82
N MET A 1261 -12.30 0.65 -40.04
CA MET A 1261 -13.53 0.13 -39.47
C MET A 1261 -14.04 -1.05 -40.31
N ASP A 1262 -13.37 -2.20 -40.25
CA ASP A 1262 -13.47 -3.27 -41.26
C ASP A 1262 -14.21 -4.56 -40.86
N LYS A 1263 -15.06 -4.53 -39.83
CA LYS A 1263 -15.77 -5.75 -39.41
C LYS A 1263 -16.79 -6.21 -40.46
N MET A 1264 -16.53 -7.38 -41.03
CA MET A 1264 -17.47 -8.14 -41.86
C MET A 1264 -18.34 -9.04 -40.97
N GLY A 1265 -19.66 -9.00 -41.13
CA GLY A 1265 -20.57 -9.83 -40.36
C GLY A 1265 -20.42 -11.32 -40.67
N GLU A 1266 -20.67 -12.17 -39.67
CA GLU A 1266 -20.35 -13.61 -39.72
C GLU A 1266 -21.48 -14.53 -39.24
N SER A 1267 -22.51 -13.99 -38.58
CA SER A 1267 -23.58 -14.78 -37.98
C SER A 1267 -24.69 -15.09 -39.00
N ASP A 1268 -24.89 -16.37 -39.27
CA ASP A 1268 -26.07 -16.85 -39.98
C ASP A 1268 -27.34 -16.66 -39.15
N ARG A 1269 -27.22 -16.90 -37.84
CA ARG A 1269 -28.33 -16.83 -36.88
C ARG A 1269 -28.93 -15.43 -36.83
N ALA A 1270 -28.09 -14.42 -36.65
CA ALA A 1270 -28.51 -13.02 -36.67
C ALA A 1270 -28.76 -12.47 -38.08
N ARG A 1271 -28.47 -13.25 -39.14
CA ARG A 1271 -28.60 -12.86 -40.55
C ARG A 1271 -27.73 -11.67 -40.95
N ASN A 1272 -26.57 -11.53 -40.32
CA ASN A 1272 -25.60 -10.46 -40.63
C ASN A 1272 -24.40 -10.96 -41.45
N ARG A 1273 -24.29 -12.27 -41.73
CA ARG A 1273 -23.18 -12.84 -42.54
C ARG A 1273 -23.01 -12.10 -43.88
N GLY A 1274 -21.78 -11.66 -44.14
CA GLY A 1274 -21.39 -11.01 -45.38
C GLY A 1274 -21.92 -9.58 -45.55
N ILE A 1275 -22.45 -8.99 -44.48
CA ILE A 1275 -22.77 -7.57 -44.42
C ILE A 1275 -21.68 -6.85 -43.62
N PRO A 1276 -21.02 -5.83 -44.17
CA PRO A 1276 -20.15 -4.95 -43.40
C PRO A 1276 -20.91 -4.23 -42.28
N ALA A 1277 -20.33 -4.17 -41.08
CA ALA A 1277 -20.86 -3.34 -40.02
C ALA A 1277 -20.70 -1.84 -40.31
N THR A 1278 -19.58 -1.49 -40.97
CA THR A 1278 -19.13 -0.12 -41.22
C THR A 1278 -18.46 -0.03 -42.59
N PRO A 1279 -19.20 -0.12 -43.71
CA PRO A 1279 -18.61 -0.19 -45.04
C PRO A 1279 -17.77 1.05 -45.42
N ARG A 1280 -18.23 2.24 -44.98
CA ARG A 1280 -17.58 3.55 -45.19
C ARG A 1280 -17.10 3.75 -46.62
N ASP A 1281 -17.98 3.40 -47.57
CA ASP A 1281 -17.78 3.66 -48.99
C ASP A 1281 -18.02 5.14 -49.32
N GLY A 1282 -17.60 5.56 -50.51
CA GLY A 1282 -17.48 6.98 -50.85
C GLY A 1282 -16.17 7.56 -50.33
N SER A 1283 -16.21 8.83 -49.92
CA SER A 1283 -15.04 9.59 -49.46
C SER A 1283 -14.96 9.62 -47.94
N ALA A 1284 -14.22 8.68 -47.35
CA ALA A 1284 -13.95 8.65 -45.91
C ALA A 1284 -13.06 9.84 -45.48
N VAL A 1285 -13.41 10.49 -44.37
CA VAL A 1285 -12.80 11.76 -43.95
C VAL A 1285 -11.27 11.67 -43.77
N GLU A 1286 -10.77 10.59 -43.18
CA GLU A 1286 -9.33 10.40 -42.97
C GLU A 1286 -8.57 10.15 -44.27
N ILE A 1287 -9.19 9.47 -45.25
CA ILE A 1287 -8.57 9.23 -46.56
C ILE A 1287 -8.47 10.56 -47.32
N VAL A 1288 -9.50 11.41 -47.26
CA VAL A 1288 -9.44 12.73 -47.90
C VAL A 1288 -8.35 13.59 -47.24
N GLY A 1289 -8.28 13.61 -45.91
CA GLY A 1289 -7.23 14.32 -45.18
C GLY A 1289 -5.81 13.83 -45.50
N LEU A 1290 -5.59 12.50 -45.51
CA LEU A 1290 -4.29 11.91 -45.87
C LEU A 1290 -3.93 12.20 -47.33
N SER A 1291 -4.89 12.11 -48.24
CA SER A 1291 -4.67 12.43 -49.67
C SER A 1291 -4.30 13.91 -49.84
N LYS A 1292 -4.96 14.83 -49.12
CA LYS A 1292 -4.59 16.25 -49.09
C LYS A 1292 -3.15 16.44 -48.62
N SER A 1293 -2.78 15.76 -47.53
CA SER A 1293 -1.43 15.83 -46.99
C SER A 1293 -0.37 15.35 -47.99
N ALA A 1294 -0.63 14.22 -48.65
CA ALA A 1294 0.26 13.64 -49.66
C ALA A 1294 0.39 14.54 -50.90
N VAL A 1295 -0.73 15.02 -51.46
CA VAL A 1295 -0.73 15.90 -52.64
C VAL A 1295 0.00 17.22 -52.34
N ARG A 1296 -0.26 17.84 -51.17
CA ARG A 1296 0.47 19.03 -50.70
C ARG A 1296 1.98 18.76 -50.65
N TRP A 1297 2.37 17.65 -50.03
CA TRP A 1297 3.78 17.30 -49.86
C TRP A 1297 4.49 17.09 -51.20
N LEU A 1298 3.87 16.34 -52.11
CA LEU A 1298 4.42 16.13 -53.45
C LEU A 1298 4.51 17.43 -54.23
N LEU A 1299 3.52 18.32 -54.12
CA LEU A 1299 3.55 19.67 -54.70
C LEU A 1299 4.76 20.48 -54.16
N GLU A 1300 5.01 20.45 -52.86
CA GLU A 1300 6.15 21.15 -52.25
C GLU A 1300 7.50 20.59 -52.73
N LEU A 1301 7.64 19.27 -52.80
CA LEU A 1301 8.86 18.62 -53.30
C LEU A 1301 9.08 18.86 -54.80
N SER A 1302 7.99 18.85 -55.55
CA SER A 1302 7.94 19.11 -56.98
C SER A 1302 8.38 20.55 -57.30
N ARG A 1303 7.88 21.54 -56.54
CA ARG A 1303 8.34 22.95 -56.62
C ARG A 1303 9.83 23.13 -56.31
N LYS A 1304 10.42 22.21 -55.53
CA LYS A 1304 11.86 22.18 -55.21
C LYS A 1304 12.69 21.31 -56.17
N ASN A 1305 12.09 20.72 -57.22
CA ASN A 1305 12.72 19.78 -58.14
C ASN A 1305 13.34 18.53 -57.46
N ILE A 1306 12.86 18.16 -56.27
CA ILE A 1306 13.28 16.94 -55.57
C ILE A 1306 12.45 15.75 -56.08
N PHE A 1307 11.15 15.96 -56.28
CA PHE A 1307 10.24 15.00 -56.90
C PHE A 1307 10.08 15.36 -58.38
N PRO A 1308 10.42 14.48 -59.34
CA PRO A 1308 10.56 14.84 -60.75
C PRO A 1308 9.23 15.05 -61.49
N TYR A 1309 8.09 14.78 -60.85
CA TYR A 1309 6.77 14.92 -61.46
C TYR A 1309 6.04 16.16 -60.91
N HIS A 1310 5.43 16.94 -61.81
CA HIS A 1310 4.58 18.09 -61.47
C HIS A 1310 3.07 17.78 -61.62
N GLU A 1311 2.74 16.69 -62.30
CA GLU A 1311 1.39 16.29 -62.68
C GLU A 1311 1.25 14.77 -62.73
N VAL A 1312 0.02 14.30 -62.66
CA VAL A 1312 -0.35 12.92 -62.96
C VAL A 1312 -0.92 12.84 -64.37
N ARG A 1313 -0.41 11.88 -65.16
CA ARG A 1313 -0.82 11.64 -66.55
C ARG A 1313 -1.61 10.35 -66.63
N VAL A 1314 -2.89 10.44 -66.99
CA VAL A 1314 -3.79 9.29 -67.05
C VAL A 1314 -4.48 9.18 -68.40
N LYS A 1315 -4.77 7.96 -68.83
CA LYS A 1315 -5.49 7.71 -70.08
C LYS A 1315 -6.95 7.42 -69.76
N ARG A 1316 -7.84 8.39 -70.00
CA ARG A 1316 -9.30 8.27 -69.84
C ARG A 1316 -9.96 8.28 -71.22
N HIS A 1317 -10.83 7.30 -71.49
CA HIS A 1317 -11.53 7.16 -72.78
C HIS A 1317 -10.61 7.27 -74.02
N GLY A 1318 -9.38 6.74 -73.92
CA GLY A 1318 -8.38 6.79 -74.99
C GLY A 1318 -7.61 8.10 -75.13
N LYS A 1319 -8.00 9.18 -74.44
CA LYS A 1319 -7.26 10.47 -74.41
C LYS A 1319 -6.42 10.59 -73.14
N PHE A 1320 -5.26 11.21 -73.27
CA PHE A 1320 -4.46 11.60 -72.11
C PHE A 1320 -5.07 12.83 -71.45
N VAL A 1321 -5.32 12.73 -70.15
CA VAL A 1321 -5.75 13.82 -69.28
C VAL A 1321 -4.66 14.02 -68.24
N THR A 1322 -4.27 15.28 -68.03
CA THR A 1322 -3.28 15.70 -67.03
C THR A 1322 -3.99 16.43 -65.90
N VAL A 1323 -3.66 16.07 -64.67
CA VAL A 1323 -4.08 16.82 -63.47
C VAL A 1323 -2.81 17.22 -62.73
N SER A 1324 -2.59 18.52 -62.54
CA SER A 1324 -1.44 18.99 -61.79
C SER A 1324 -1.63 18.76 -60.29
N TYR A 1325 -0.54 18.54 -59.55
CA TYR A 1325 -0.64 18.43 -58.09
C TYR A 1325 -1.18 19.71 -57.44
N ASP A 1326 -0.93 20.87 -58.05
CA ASP A 1326 -1.47 22.17 -57.60
C ASP A 1326 -3.00 22.24 -57.75
N GLU A 1327 -3.52 21.84 -58.92
CA GLU A 1327 -4.96 21.76 -59.19
C GLU A 1327 -5.64 20.79 -58.22
N TRP A 1328 -5.07 19.59 -58.04
CA TRP A 1328 -5.64 18.60 -57.14
C TRP A 1328 -5.65 19.10 -55.69
N ASN A 1329 -4.55 19.70 -55.22
CA ASN A 1329 -4.47 20.28 -53.88
C ASN A 1329 -5.54 21.35 -53.65
N ARG A 1330 -5.73 22.25 -54.63
CA ARG A 1330 -6.76 23.32 -54.60
C ARG A 1330 -8.17 22.74 -54.56
N LYS A 1331 -8.49 21.76 -55.41
CA LYS A 1331 -9.83 21.15 -55.45
C LYS A 1331 -10.24 20.60 -54.09
N ILE A 1332 -9.33 19.87 -53.42
CA ILE A 1332 -9.62 19.35 -52.07
C ILE A 1332 -9.79 20.51 -51.09
N GLN A 1333 -8.89 21.50 -51.11
CA GLN A 1333 -8.91 22.66 -50.21
C GLN A 1333 -10.22 23.45 -50.32
N ASP A 1334 -10.68 23.71 -51.53
CA ASP A 1334 -11.86 24.55 -51.81
C ASP A 1334 -13.18 23.84 -51.50
N ASN A 1335 -13.19 22.50 -51.43
CA ASN A 1335 -14.41 21.71 -51.27
C ASN A 1335 -14.54 21.00 -49.91
N PHE A 1336 -13.44 20.67 -49.21
CA PHE A 1336 -13.47 19.84 -48.01
C PHE A 1336 -14.42 20.36 -46.94
N GLU A 1337 -14.15 21.53 -46.37
CA GLU A 1337 -14.94 22.02 -45.24
C GLU A 1337 -16.39 22.27 -45.66
N LYS A 1338 -16.60 22.80 -46.87
CA LYS A 1338 -17.95 23.05 -47.42
C LYS A 1338 -18.82 21.80 -47.45
N LEU A 1339 -18.26 20.63 -47.72
CA LEU A 1339 -19.01 19.38 -47.91
C LEU A 1339 -19.00 18.46 -46.68
N PHE A 1340 -17.93 18.50 -45.87
CA PHE A 1340 -17.80 17.67 -44.66
C PHE A 1340 -18.34 18.36 -43.40
N HIS A 1341 -18.31 19.69 -43.28
CA HIS A 1341 -18.81 20.36 -42.09
C HIS A 1341 -20.34 20.38 -42.08
N VAL A 1342 -20.96 19.88 -41.00
CA VAL A 1342 -22.41 19.94 -40.81
C VAL A 1342 -22.75 21.26 -40.15
N SER A 1343 -23.27 22.20 -40.94
CA SER A 1343 -23.60 23.55 -40.48
C SER A 1343 -24.62 23.55 -39.34
N GLU A 1344 -24.49 24.55 -38.46
CA GLU A 1344 -25.47 24.80 -37.40
C GLU A 1344 -26.77 25.38 -37.95
N ASP A 1345 -26.71 26.03 -39.11
CA ASP A 1345 -27.87 26.51 -39.82
C ASP A 1345 -28.61 25.33 -40.47
N PRO A 1346 -29.86 25.02 -40.04
CA PRO A 1346 -30.66 23.98 -40.66
C PRO A 1346 -31.02 24.24 -42.12
N SER A 1347 -30.85 25.48 -42.60
CA SER A 1347 -31.14 25.92 -43.97
C SER A 1347 -29.91 26.01 -44.88
N ASP A 1348 -28.75 25.46 -44.47
CA ASP A 1348 -27.56 25.43 -45.32
C ASP A 1348 -27.82 24.68 -46.63
N PHE A 1349 -27.64 25.40 -47.76
CA PHE A 1349 -27.88 24.88 -49.10
C PHE A 1349 -26.88 23.80 -49.53
N ASN A 1350 -25.72 23.69 -48.88
CA ASN A 1350 -24.78 22.61 -49.15
C ASN A 1350 -25.24 21.28 -48.54
N GLU A 1351 -26.22 21.32 -47.63
CA GLU A 1351 -26.69 20.12 -46.94
C GLU A 1351 -27.74 19.37 -47.75
N LYS A 1352 -27.35 18.23 -48.33
CA LYS A 1352 -28.22 17.44 -49.24
C LYS A 1352 -29.28 16.62 -48.51
N HIS A 1353 -28.99 16.21 -47.27
CA HIS A 1353 -29.89 15.36 -46.47
C HIS A 1353 -30.09 15.93 -45.06
N PRO A 1354 -30.66 17.13 -44.92
CA PRO A 1354 -30.89 17.75 -43.60
C PRO A 1354 -31.78 16.90 -42.69
N GLU A 1355 -32.60 16.01 -43.24
CA GLU A 1355 -33.46 15.06 -42.52
C GLU A 1355 -32.70 13.93 -41.82
N LEU A 1356 -31.45 13.66 -42.23
CA LEU A 1356 -30.59 12.62 -41.65
C LEU A 1356 -29.57 13.18 -40.64
N VAL A 1357 -29.53 14.51 -40.47
CA VAL A 1357 -28.59 15.18 -39.56
C VAL A 1357 -29.01 14.97 -38.11
N HIS A 1358 -28.30 14.09 -37.39
CA HIS A 1358 -28.50 13.89 -35.95
C HIS A 1358 -27.79 14.96 -35.11
N LYS A 1359 -26.57 15.36 -35.48
CA LYS A 1359 -25.79 16.39 -34.77
C LYS A 1359 -25.24 17.42 -35.75
N ARG A 1360 -25.22 18.68 -35.31
CA ARG A 1360 -24.65 19.83 -36.03
C ARG A 1360 -23.38 20.32 -35.35
N GLY A 1361 -22.56 21.07 -36.08
CA GLY A 1361 -21.26 21.53 -35.59
C GLY A 1361 -20.20 20.42 -35.53
N ILE A 1362 -20.40 19.35 -36.32
CA ILE A 1362 -19.48 18.22 -36.46
C ILE A 1362 -18.94 18.17 -37.89
N TYR A 1363 -17.94 17.31 -38.11
CA TYR A 1363 -17.52 16.93 -39.46
C TYR A 1363 -18.03 15.51 -39.75
N LYS A 1364 -18.62 15.35 -40.93
CA LYS A 1364 -19.12 14.07 -41.46
C LYS A 1364 -18.02 13.02 -41.44
N ASP A 1365 -18.40 11.78 -41.18
CA ASP A 1365 -17.46 10.65 -41.17
C ASP A 1365 -17.06 10.22 -42.59
N SER A 1366 -18.01 10.35 -43.53
CA SER A 1366 -17.82 10.13 -44.96
C SER A 1366 -18.64 11.14 -45.76
N TYR A 1367 -18.33 11.26 -47.04
CA TYR A 1367 -19.14 12.00 -48.01
C TYR A 1367 -19.47 11.11 -49.20
N GLY A 1368 -20.77 10.98 -49.50
CA GLY A 1368 -21.26 10.19 -50.63
C GLY A 1368 -21.26 8.68 -50.37
N ALA A 1369 -21.47 8.25 -49.12
CA ALA A 1369 -21.65 6.84 -48.81
C ALA A 1369 -22.92 6.27 -49.47
N SER A 1370 -22.93 4.96 -49.76
CA SER A 1370 -24.09 4.28 -50.34
C SER A 1370 -25.33 4.31 -49.41
N SER A 1371 -25.09 4.45 -48.11
CA SER A 1371 -26.10 4.63 -47.08
C SER A 1371 -25.99 6.06 -46.53
N PRO A 1372 -26.82 7.02 -46.98
CA PRO A 1372 -26.59 8.44 -46.74
C PRO A 1372 -26.53 8.86 -45.27
N TRP A 1373 -27.17 8.12 -44.35
CA TRP A 1373 -27.11 8.43 -42.92
C TRP A 1373 -25.72 8.17 -42.31
N CYS A 1374 -24.92 7.27 -42.89
CA CYS A 1374 -23.57 6.97 -42.42
C CYS A 1374 -22.65 8.19 -42.49
N ASP A 1375 -22.87 9.08 -43.47
CA ASP A 1375 -22.10 10.33 -43.61
C ASP A 1375 -22.24 11.20 -42.35
N TYR A 1376 -23.41 11.21 -41.71
CA TYR A 1376 -23.73 12.10 -40.57
C TYR A 1376 -23.42 11.50 -39.20
N GLN A 1377 -22.82 10.32 -39.13
CA GLN A 1377 -22.45 9.72 -37.85
C GLN A 1377 -21.27 10.46 -37.21
N LEU A 1378 -21.41 10.81 -35.93
CA LEU A 1378 -20.29 11.33 -35.15
C LEU A 1378 -19.33 10.17 -34.80
N ARG A 1379 -18.13 10.22 -35.36
CA ARG A 1379 -17.06 9.22 -35.19
C ARG A 1379 -15.72 9.91 -34.95
N PRO A 1380 -14.71 9.22 -34.40
CA PRO A 1380 -13.41 9.84 -34.09
C PRO A 1380 -12.53 10.13 -35.33
N ASN A 1381 -12.92 9.66 -36.52
CA ASN A 1381 -12.07 9.61 -37.72
C ASN A 1381 -11.64 10.98 -38.25
N PHE A 1382 -12.47 12.02 -38.09
CA PHE A 1382 -12.13 13.37 -38.57
C PHE A 1382 -10.90 13.97 -37.86
N THR A 1383 -10.57 13.48 -36.66
CA THR A 1383 -9.39 13.95 -35.92
C THR A 1383 -8.08 13.60 -36.63
N ILE A 1384 -8.07 12.54 -37.43
CA ILE A 1384 -6.93 12.16 -38.28
C ILE A 1384 -6.69 13.24 -39.34
N ALA A 1385 -7.74 13.63 -40.06
CA ALA A 1385 -7.68 14.68 -41.07
C ALA A 1385 -7.23 16.02 -40.48
N MET A 1386 -7.71 16.35 -39.27
CA MET A 1386 -7.29 17.53 -38.51
C MET A 1386 -5.79 17.54 -38.20
N VAL A 1387 -5.18 16.38 -37.90
CA VAL A 1387 -3.74 16.28 -37.60
C VAL A 1387 -2.89 16.36 -38.87
N VAL A 1388 -3.26 15.63 -39.93
CA VAL A 1388 -2.40 15.53 -41.13
C VAL A 1388 -2.56 16.71 -42.09
N ALA A 1389 -3.75 17.32 -42.13
CA ALA A 1389 -4.10 18.44 -43.00
C ALA A 1389 -4.94 19.51 -42.25
N PRO A 1390 -4.40 20.13 -41.20
CA PRO A 1390 -5.11 21.14 -40.39
C PRO A 1390 -5.59 22.34 -41.22
N GLU A 1391 -4.94 22.63 -42.35
CA GLU A 1391 -5.33 23.72 -43.25
C GLU A 1391 -6.72 23.54 -43.88
N LEU A 1392 -7.31 22.35 -43.80
CA LEU A 1392 -8.66 22.09 -44.30
C LEU A 1392 -9.76 22.63 -43.38
N PHE A 1393 -9.41 23.09 -42.17
CA PHE A 1393 -10.38 23.39 -41.12
C PHE A 1393 -10.28 24.85 -40.66
N THR A 1394 -11.44 25.50 -40.56
CA THR A 1394 -11.58 26.77 -39.85
C THR A 1394 -11.43 26.51 -38.34
N PRO A 1395 -10.53 27.21 -37.63
CA PRO A 1395 -10.19 26.91 -36.23
C PRO A 1395 -11.39 26.83 -35.29
N GLU A 1396 -12.35 27.75 -35.40
CA GLU A 1396 -13.52 27.82 -34.51
C GLU A 1396 -14.46 26.62 -34.71
N LYS A 1397 -14.66 26.21 -35.97
CA LYS A 1397 -15.48 25.03 -36.31
C LYS A 1397 -14.80 23.75 -35.87
N ALA A 1398 -13.49 23.64 -36.11
CA ALA A 1398 -12.68 22.52 -35.65
C ALA A 1398 -12.74 22.37 -34.13
N TRP A 1399 -12.58 23.48 -33.41
CA TRP A 1399 -12.63 23.49 -31.96
C TRP A 1399 -13.97 22.99 -31.43
N LYS A 1400 -15.08 23.47 -32.01
CA LYS A 1400 -16.44 23.05 -31.63
C LYS A 1400 -16.67 21.55 -31.88
N ALA A 1401 -16.23 21.03 -33.02
CA ALA A 1401 -16.31 19.60 -33.31
C ALA A 1401 -15.48 18.76 -32.32
N LEU A 1402 -14.29 19.24 -31.94
CA LEU A 1402 -13.44 18.59 -30.94
C LEU A 1402 -14.06 18.62 -29.53
N GLU A 1403 -14.76 19.68 -29.14
CA GLU A 1403 -15.53 19.72 -27.87
C GLU A 1403 -16.67 18.70 -27.87
N ILE A 1404 -17.37 18.53 -28.99
CA ILE A 1404 -18.41 17.50 -29.11
C ILE A 1404 -17.80 16.10 -29.02
N ALA A 1405 -16.68 15.85 -29.71
CA ALA A 1405 -15.97 14.57 -29.63
C ALA A 1405 -15.42 14.28 -28.23
N GLU A 1406 -14.88 15.28 -27.53
CA GLU A 1406 -14.46 15.16 -26.14
C GLU A 1406 -15.62 14.71 -25.25
N LYS A 1407 -16.79 15.36 -25.38
CA LYS A 1407 -17.95 15.08 -24.54
C LYS A 1407 -18.60 13.72 -24.83
N LYS A 1408 -18.63 13.30 -26.10
CA LYS A 1408 -19.40 12.14 -26.54
C LYS A 1408 -18.56 10.89 -26.78
N LEU A 1409 -17.34 11.05 -27.28
CA LEU A 1409 -16.53 9.93 -27.75
C LEU A 1409 -15.34 9.60 -26.84
N LEU A 1410 -14.78 10.55 -26.09
CA LEU A 1410 -13.62 10.27 -25.23
C LEU A 1410 -14.02 9.37 -24.05
N GLY A 1411 -13.54 8.13 -24.06
CA GLY A 1411 -13.62 7.19 -22.93
C GLY A 1411 -12.41 7.31 -22.00
N PRO A 1412 -12.31 6.44 -20.97
CA PRO A 1412 -11.21 6.50 -20.00
C PRO A 1412 -9.83 6.18 -20.59
N LEU A 1413 -9.76 5.26 -21.55
CA LEU A 1413 -8.53 4.88 -22.25
C LEU A 1413 -8.66 5.08 -23.76
N GLY A 1414 -9.76 4.65 -24.36
CA GLY A 1414 -10.01 4.77 -25.80
C GLY A 1414 -11.10 5.78 -26.15
N MET A 1415 -11.27 6.04 -27.45
CA MET A 1415 -12.41 6.74 -28.01
C MET A 1415 -13.46 5.77 -28.50
N LYS A 1416 -14.71 6.00 -28.10
CA LYS A 1416 -15.88 5.31 -28.63
C LYS A 1416 -15.93 5.49 -30.14
N THR A 1417 -16.04 4.37 -30.85
CA THR A 1417 -16.03 4.33 -32.33
C THR A 1417 -17.29 4.89 -32.98
N LEU A 1418 -18.36 5.00 -32.20
CA LEU A 1418 -19.62 5.62 -32.58
C LEU A 1418 -20.16 6.42 -31.39
N ASP A 1419 -20.86 7.50 -31.68
CA ASP A 1419 -21.62 8.27 -30.71
C ASP A 1419 -22.62 7.43 -29.91
N PRO A 1420 -22.60 7.50 -28.57
CA PRO A 1420 -23.57 6.82 -27.69
C PRO A 1420 -25.03 7.14 -27.96
N ASP A 1421 -25.33 8.30 -28.56
CA ASP A 1421 -26.71 8.68 -28.87
C ASP A 1421 -27.22 8.04 -30.19
N ASP A 1422 -26.37 7.36 -30.95
CA ASP A 1422 -26.76 6.66 -32.19
C ASP A 1422 -27.55 5.38 -31.87
N MET A 1423 -28.59 5.10 -32.65
CA MET A 1423 -29.47 3.94 -32.48
C MET A 1423 -28.77 2.59 -32.57
N VAL A 1424 -27.62 2.51 -33.27
CA VAL A 1424 -26.86 1.25 -33.40
C VAL A 1424 -25.64 1.18 -32.49
N TYR A 1425 -25.49 2.12 -31.55
CA TYR A 1425 -24.40 2.08 -30.57
C TYR A 1425 -24.46 0.81 -29.70
N CYS A 1426 -23.36 0.08 -29.65
CA CYS A 1426 -23.18 -1.16 -28.89
C CYS A 1426 -21.74 -1.20 -28.34
N GLY A 1427 -21.53 -0.75 -27.10
CA GLY A 1427 -20.19 -0.57 -26.53
C GLY A 1427 -19.45 -1.83 -26.04
N ILE A 1428 -20.11 -2.99 -25.97
CA ILE A 1428 -19.52 -4.25 -25.46
C ILE A 1428 -19.23 -5.20 -26.62
N TYR A 1429 -17.96 -5.38 -26.97
CA TYR A 1429 -17.52 -6.32 -27.99
C TYR A 1429 -17.30 -7.73 -27.41
N ASP A 1430 -18.08 -8.69 -27.92
CA ASP A 1430 -17.91 -10.12 -27.69
C ASP A 1430 -17.93 -10.85 -29.04
N ASN A 1431 -16.76 -11.32 -29.47
CA ASN A 1431 -16.63 -12.01 -30.76
C ASN A 1431 -17.15 -13.45 -30.72
N ALA A 1432 -17.28 -14.05 -29.53
CA ALA A 1432 -17.78 -15.41 -29.37
C ALA A 1432 -19.32 -15.48 -29.35
N LEU A 1433 -19.98 -14.39 -28.93
CA LEU A 1433 -21.44 -14.28 -28.85
C LEU A 1433 -22.12 -14.56 -30.20
N ASP A 1434 -23.04 -15.54 -30.25
CA ASP A 1434 -23.79 -15.88 -31.47
C ASP A 1434 -25.28 -16.06 -31.17
N ASN A 1435 -25.99 -14.94 -31.09
CA ASN A 1435 -27.41 -14.88 -30.79
C ASN A 1435 -28.19 -14.27 -31.97
N ASP A 1436 -29.48 -13.94 -31.76
CA ASP A 1436 -30.35 -13.39 -32.80
C ASP A 1436 -30.20 -11.85 -32.95
N ASN A 1437 -29.33 -11.20 -32.17
CA ASN A 1437 -29.13 -9.76 -32.24
C ASN A 1437 -28.17 -9.40 -33.38
N TYR A 1438 -28.74 -8.82 -34.44
CA TYR A 1438 -28.02 -8.37 -35.64
C TYR A 1438 -26.79 -7.51 -35.34
N ASN A 1439 -26.87 -6.60 -34.37
CA ASN A 1439 -25.83 -5.63 -34.07
C ASN A 1439 -24.70 -6.17 -33.18
N LEU A 1440 -24.89 -7.32 -32.52
CA LEU A 1440 -23.91 -7.88 -31.56
C LEU A 1440 -23.32 -9.22 -32.01
N ALA A 1441 -24.10 -10.05 -32.70
CA ALA A 1441 -23.70 -11.42 -33.00
C ALA A 1441 -22.40 -11.48 -33.82
N LYS A 1442 -21.48 -12.32 -33.37
CA LYS A 1442 -20.11 -12.50 -33.85
C LYS A 1442 -19.31 -11.19 -33.86
N GLY A 1443 -19.55 -10.36 -32.85
CA GLY A 1443 -18.83 -9.10 -32.66
C GLY A 1443 -19.08 -8.08 -33.76
N PHE A 1444 -20.28 -8.08 -34.37
CA PHE A 1444 -20.65 -7.13 -35.43
C PHE A 1444 -20.44 -5.66 -35.02
N ASN A 1445 -20.51 -5.37 -33.73
CA ASN A 1445 -20.29 -4.05 -33.16
C ASN A 1445 -18.82 -3.63 -32.96
N TYR A 1446 -17.82 -4.35 -33.47
CA TYR A 1446 -16.39 -4.07 -33.28
C TYR A 1446 -16.01 -2.59 -33.44
N HIS A 1447 -16.68 -1.89 -34.38
CA HIS A 1447 -16.51 -0.47 -34.68
C HIS A 1447 -17.79 0.36 -34.49
N GLN A 1448 -18.72 -0.10 -33.64
CA GLN A 1448 -20.03 0.54 -33.40
C GLN A 1448 -20.23 0.93 -31.94
N GLY A 1449 -19.16 1.28 -31.22
CA GLY A 1449 -19.27 1.69 -29.82
C GLY A 1449 -18.07 1.35 -28.93
N PRO A 1450 -17.38 0.20 -29.12
CA PRO A 1450 -16.17 -0.11 -28.37
C PRO A 1450 -15.15 1.04 -28.47
N GLU A 1451 -14.36 1.18 -27.42
CA GLU A 1451 -13.45 2.30 -27.20
C GLU A 1451 -12.06 1.94 -27.73
N TRP A 1452 -11.70 2.46 -28.89
CA TRP A 1452 -10.42 2.20 -29.52
C TRP A 1452 -9.36 3.18 -29.05
N LEU A 1453 -8.14 2.70 -28.81
CA LEU A 1453 -7.14 3.51 -28.12
C LEU A 1453 -6.33 4.42 -29.06
N TRP A 1454 -5.99 3.96 -30.27
CA TRP A 1454 -5.18 4.74 -31.21
C TRP A 1454 -5.84 6.06 -31.69
N PRO A 1455 -7.18 6.17 -31.88
CA PRO A 1455 -7.81 7.43 -32.25
C PRO A 1455 -7.70 8.47 -31.13
N THR A 1456 -7.55 8.06 -29.86
CA THR A 1456 -7.30 8.97 -28.74
C THR A 1456 -6.07 9.82 -29.00
N GLY A 1457 -4.97 9.24 -29.51
CA GLY A 1457 -3.76 10.02 -29.81
C GLY A 1457 -4.00 11.07 -30.90
N TYR A 1458 -4.72 10.75 -31.98
CA TYR A 1458 -5.08 11.73 -33.00
C TYR A 1458 -6.01 12.83 -32.47
N PHE A 1459 -6.98 12.48 -31.63
CA PHE A 1459 -7.84 13.45 -30.96
C PHE A 1459 -7.04 14.42 -30.07
N LEU A 1460 -6.15 13.89 -29.23
CA LEU A 1460 -5.33 14.72 -28.34
C LEU A 1460 -4.41 15.63 -29.16
N ARG A 1461 -3.74 15.11 -30.20
CA ARG A 1461 -2.90 15.89 -31.10
C ARG A 1461 -3.68 17.00 -31.82
N ALA A 1462 -4.90 16.71 -32.29
CA ALA A 1462 -5.77 17.72 -32.89
C ALA A 1462 -6.15 18.81 -31.87
N LYS A 1463 -6.54 18.43 -30.65
CA LYS A 1463 -6.81 19.36 -29.54
C LYS A 1463 -5.59 20.24 -29.22
N LEU A 1464 -4.39 19.65 -29.12
CA LEU A 1464 -3.14 20.39 -28.90
C LEU A 1464 -2.90 21.44 -30.00
N TYR A 1465 -3.14 21.09 -31.26
CA TYR A 1465 -2.94 22.00 -32.39
C TYR A 1465 -3.96 23.16 -32.38
N PHE A 1466 -5.26 22.86 -32.35
CA PHE A 1466 -6.31 23.87 -32.46
C PHE A 1466 -6.43 24.74 -31.20
N SER A 1467 -6.12 24.21 -30.00
CA SER A 1467 -6.16 25.02 -28.78
C SER A 1467 -5.16 26.19 -28.80
N LYS A 1468 -3.99 26.02 -29.45
CA LYS A 1468 -3.02 27.09 -29.67
C LYS A 1468 -3.59 28.22 -30.53
N LEU A 1469 -4.45 27.88 -31.49
CA LEU A 1469 -5.12 28.86 -32.35
C LEU A 1469 -6.29 29.57 -31.64
N MET A 1470 -6.97 28.88 -30.71
CA MET A 1470 -8.08 29.44 -29.94
C MET A 1470 -7.66 30.42 -28.83
N GLY A 1471 -6.40 30.35 -28.39
CA GLY A 1471 -5.83 31.28 -27.42
C GLY A 1471 -5.24 30.63 -26.17
N PRO A 1472 -4.53 31.40 -25.34
CA PRO A 1472 -3.69 30.88 -24.25
C PRO A 1472 -4.49 30.19 -23.13
N GLU A 1473 -5.67 30.69 -22.76
CA GLU A 1473 -6.49 30.07 -21.71
C GLU A 1473 -7.00 28.68 -22.14
N THR A 1474 -7.51 28.59 -23.37
CA THR A 1474 -7.97 27.33 -23.97
C THR A 1474 -6.83 26.34 -24.10
N ASN A 1475 -5.65 26.79 -24.52
CA ASN A 1475 -4.44 25.98 -24.56
C ASN A 1475 -4.07 25.43 -23.18
N ALA A 1476 -4.05 26.25 -22.13
CA ALA A 1476 -3.76 25.80 -20.76
C ALA A 1476 -4.75 24.72 -20.26
N LYS A 1477 -6.06 24.91 -20.47
CA LYS A 1477 -7.08 23.90 -20.15
C LYS A 1477 -6.91 22.61 -20.96
N THR A 1478 -6.45 22.73 -22.20
CA THR A 1478 -6.18 21.58 -23.07
C THR A 1478 -4.95 20.80 -22.61
N MET A 1479 -3.88 21.48 -22.20
CA MET A 1479 -2.69 20.81 -21.64
C MET A 1479 -3.07 19.99 -20.42
N PHE A 1480 -3.93 20.56 -19.56
CA PHE A 1480 -4.48 19.86 -18.40
C PHE A 1480 -5.21 18.57 -18.79
N LEU A 1481 -6.19 18.67 -19.71
CA LEU A 1481 -6.95 17.53 -20.20
C LEU A 1481 -6.03 16.44 -20.76
N VAL A 1482 -5.09 16.84 -21.62
CA VAL A 1482 -4.16 15.91 -22.27
C VAL A 1482 -3.31 15.18 -21.23
N LYS A 1483 -2.70 15.89 -20.27
CA LYS A 1483 -1.95 15.27 -19.17
C LYS A 1483 -2.81 14.31 -18.34
N ASN A 1484 -4.06 14.65 -18.06
CA ASN A 1484 -4.98 13.78 -17.31
C ASN A 1484 -5.37 12.52 -18.08
N VAL A 1485 -5.58 12.61 -19.40
CA VAL A 1485 -5.89 11.44 -20.23
C VAL A 1485 -4.66 10.53 -20.29
N LEU A 1486 -3.48 11.10 -20.57
CA LEU A 1486 -2.21 10.40 -20.65
C LEU A 1486 -1.83 9.69 -19.33
N SER A 1487 -2.19 10.25 -18.17
CA SER A 1487 -1.92 9.61 -16.88
C SER A 1487 -2.64 8.28 -16.73
N ARG A 1488 -3.85 8.14 -17.29
CA ARG A 1488 -4.63 6.89 -17.27
C ARG A 1488 -3.96 5.83 -18.13
N HIS A 1489 -3.41 6.22 -19.29
CA HIS A 1489 -2.59 5.34 -20.11
C HIS A 1489 -1.33 4.90 -19.37
N TYR A 1490 -0.64 5.81 -18.66
CA TYR A 1490 0.53 5.45 -17.88
C TYR A 1490 0.23 4.42 -16.79
N VAL A 1491 -0.87 4.58 -16.06
CA VAL A 1491 -1.32 3.60 -15.05
C VAL A 1491 -1.60 2.24 -15.67
N HIS A 1492 -2.34 2.23 -16.78
CA HIS A 1492 -2.65 0.99 -17.46
C HIS A 1492 -1.36 0.29 -17.89
N LEU A 1493 -0.43 1.04 -18.50
CA LEU A 1493 0.87 0.54 -18.93
C LEU A 1493 1.68 -0.05 -17.76
N GLU A 1494 1.71 0.63 -16.60
CA GLU A 1494 2.44 0.18 -15.42
C GLU A 1494 1.84 -1.10 -14.83
N ARG A 1495 0.51 -1.19 -14.76
CA ARG A 1495 -0.19 -2.34 -14.16
C ARG A 1495 -0.35 -3.52 -15.11
N SER A 1496 -0.32 -3.29 -16.42
CA SER A 1496 -0.49 -4.33 -17.42
C SER A 1496 0.63 -5.38 -17.31
N PRO A 1497 0.30 -6.69 -17.22
CA PRO A 1497 1.30 -7.76 -17.30
C PRO A 1497 2.08 -7.74 -18.62
N TRP A 1498 1.49 -7.17 -19.67
CA TRP A 1498 2.09 -7.01 -20.99
C TRP A 1498 2.95 -5.75 -21.13
N LYS A 1499 2.91 -4.83 -20.15
CA LYS A 1499 3.57 -3.52 -20.23
C LYS A 1499 3.29 -2.82 -21.56
N GLY A 1500 2.03 -2.85 -21.97
CA GLY A 1500 1.54 -2.26 -23.20
C GLY A 1500 0.20 -1.56 -23.01
N LEU A 1501 -0.34 -1.03 -24.11
CA LEU A 1501 -1.68 -0.45 -24.16
C LEU A 1501 -2.56 -1.30 -25.09
N PRO A 1502 -3.81 -1.59 -24.69
CA PRO A 1502 -4.68 -2.47 -25.46
C PRO A 1502 -5.09 -1.82 -26.78
N GLU A 1503 -5.54 -2.67 -27.70
CA GLU A 1503 -6.16 -2.24 -28.95
C GLU A 1503 -7.45 -1.45 -28.67
N LEU A 1504 -8.31 -2.04 -27.85
CA LEU A 1504 -9.59 -1.47 -27.49
C LEU A 1504 -10.02 -1.86 -26.07
N THR A 1505 -10.96 -1.09 -25.53
CA THR A 1505 -11.74 -1.44 -24.35
C THR A 1505 -13.21 -1.53 -24.71
N ASN A 1506 -13.97 -2.25 -23.89
CA ASN A 1506 -15.42 -2.16 -23.92
C ASN A 1506 -15.85 -0.79 -23.35
N GLU A 1507 -17.17 -0.57 -23.27
CA GLU A 1507 -17.73 0.69 -22.80
C GLU A 1507 -17.12 1.17 -21.48
N ASN A 1508 -16.79 2.46 -21.43
CA ASN A 1508 -16.25 3.14 -20.26
C ASN A 1508 -15.00 2.47 -19.67
N GLY A 1509 -14.08 2.01 -20.52
CA GLY A 1509 -12.81 1.42 -20.12
C GLY A 1509 -12.88 0.00 -19.59
N GLN A 1510 -14.02 -0.70 -19.71
CA GLN A 1510 -14.15 -2.09 -19.30
C GLN A 1510 -13.18 -3.00 -20.07
N TYR A 1511 -12.63 -4.00 -19.38
CA TYR A 1511 -11.74 -4.99 -20.00
C TYR A 1511 -12.44 -5.74 -21.14
N CYS A 1512 -11.71 -5.95 -22.23
CA CYS A 1512 -12.17 -6.72 -23.38
C CYS A 1512 -11.28 -7.95 -23.59
N PRO A 1513 -11.78 -9.19 -23.38
CA PRO A 1513 -10.98 -10.40 -23.51
C PRO A 1513 -10.60 -10.75 -24.96
N PHE A 1514 -11.19 -10.06 -25.94
CA PHE A 1514 -10.90 -10.24 -27.38
C PHE A 1514 -10.00 -9.15 -27.94
N SER A 1515 -9.61 -8.15 -27.13
CA SER A 1515 -8.66 -7.13 -27.53
C SER A 1515 -7.25 -7.69 -27.49
N CYS A 1516 -6.39 -7.29 -28.42
CA CYS A 1516 -4.96 -7.37 -28.16
C CYS A 1516 -4.63 -6.58 -26.88
N GLU A 1517 -3.80 -7.18 -26.03
CA GLU A 1517 -3.43 -6.64 -24.72
C GLU A 1517 -2.35 -5.56 -24.84
N THR A 1518 -1.58 -5.64 -25.92
CA THR A 1518 -0.64 -4.60 -26.32
C THR A 1518 -0.74 -4.43 -27.84
N GLN A 1519 -0.87 -3.19 -28.30
CA GLN A 1519 -1.14 -2.88 -29.70
C GLN A 1519 -0.24 -1.76 -30.23
N ALA A 1520 0.32 -1.96 -31.42
CA ALA A 1520 1.38 -1.11 -31.96
C ALA A 1520 0.93 0.34 -32.15
N TRP A 1521 -0.18 0.57 -32.85
CA TRP A 1521 -0.72 1.93 -33.06
C TRP A 1521 -1.23 2.61 -31.78
N SER A 1522 -1.72 1.87 -30.79
CA SER A 1522 -2.19 2.43 -29.54
C SER A 1522 -1.01 3.04 -28.77
N ILE A 1523 0.11 2.31 -28.69
CA ILE A 1523 1.33 2.82 -28.07
C ILE A 1523 1.92 3.96 -28.92
N ALA A 1524 1.97 3.80 -30.24
CA ALA A 1524 2.57 4.79 -31.14
C ALA A 1524 1.91 6.16 -30.98
N THR A 1525 0.59 6.22 -31.12
CA THR A 1525 -0.17 7.48 -31.14
C THR A 1525 -0.15 8.21 -29.78
N VAL A 1526 -0.05 7.48 -28.67
CA VAL A 1526 0.17 8.06 -27.34
C VAL A 1526 1.58 8.62 -27.22
N LEU A 1527 2.61 7.89 -27.68
CA LEU A 1527 4.00 8.37 -27.71
C LEU A 1527 4.16 9.60 -28.61
N GLU A 1528 3.44 9.64 -29.72
CA GLU A 1528 3.38 10.79 -30.62
C GLU A 1528 2.73 12.02 -29.96
N THR A 1529 1.72 11.80 -29.11
CA THR A 1529 1.11 12.90 -28.34
C THR A 1529 2.11 13.49 -27.35
N LEU A 1530 2.90 12.66 -26.67
CA LEU A 1530 3.99 13.10 -25.79
C LEU A 1530 5.13 13.79 -26.54
N TYR A 1531 5.37 13.43 -27.81
CA TYR A 1531 6.38 14.07 -28.64
C TYR A 1531 5.94 15.46 -29.12
N ASP A 1532 4.65 15.64 -29.38
CA ASP A 1532 4.07 16.91 -29.82
C ASP A 1532 3.80 17.89 -28.64
N LEU A 1533 3.67 17.36 -27.41
CA LEU A 1533 3.59 18.10 -26.14
C LEU A 1533 4.96 18.70 -25.79
#